data_AF-A0A9P7G558-F1
#
_entry.id   AF-A0A9P7G558-F1
#
_cell.length_a   1.000
_cell.length_b   1.000
_cell.length_c   1.000
_cell.angle_alpha   90.00
_cell.angle_beta   90.00
_cell.angle_gamma   90.00
#
_symmetry.space_group_name_H-M   'P 1'
#
loop_
_entity.id
_entity.type
_entity.pdbx_description
1 polymer ?
#
loop_
_entity_poly.entity_id
_entity_poly.type
_entity_poly.pdbx_seq_one_letter_code
_entity_poly.pdbx_strand_id
1 'polypeptide(L)'
;MTDLDIHKLCSKFDIEILEEASYVLWNVWKAVHPKYSTLQACIGALAEDSGLYQALKNAHGLKKYDVVREWAVETKEMAVQGQVDQLLSEIRPAVSKLVTGELTLPTWTPSDMGNFEMAAHLTSLRIPCLNGKPSVLLHDLGSFESDPSLSTRLNNIFTPNHHTFLVNTSGSGKTRLLLEGMCRHWGFYFTSLVDSSLLGSSDVQNSIRSYIPDSPGFRTTLPRPGSPEYESALTRNRLNASRIFSQLFLARLLVFDLFVNALDQVEAGDSAVYKLRWLFLQLQPSLVHPQIYDIFDALTGTLSQATDSYINSTTKALLASIRKRCMDRPQSPPIFCVLDEAQYAATQHCNAFRSDNGSAYRPVLREIVRAWENQCAGQGVFMVVAGTGISKDVVDQAMASAIMKESKYRWCSDTGAFDAVDAQRRYIQKYLPPAFLSSASGERLMERVGYWLHGRRVCHLSSECLTDQFVRAEGPGPITISSRYKLDFHKLTKNTDMIATVHQITTHYLMRAVLPGSLGKDEKTYVEYGFARFIDAETNAVAVDEPLVLLAATHWINAHYRSSYKFFAKQIHVHEATSNGFENYIAFCLNLAFSNKQRVDEIFTFSGTPPEWARQKAELVSLHRSASSNSVEISPVRHSTISGPSLTLGANAKTTTDTSAWLDHDAHAPICFPHVSLGPDLLFVLRLADGTNIWVALQAKYSTGKSGMLSRLYLRRAMRSVTPSEFFLDKEGKPFSPTSDPDLVATTLQSLSMLPHRREDAGKYSLLRVVASFPAQTALKRCIEEDLDTQGHPIACLNMKYIKQLTKGLSPVDFLDGLEKATMSAQVVGKRTRKGSGLRPAPMKSMSTFNVTAARAQFPSLESGFIFGDNAGGSQVTQGVVDRISDYLINTNAQLGADYSVSAESTRRAMAQAPAEAAKMFNASSPDEIVLSHSSTMNLENVARGLEADIRVGDEFIITGEHEANAGPWKQLAKRRGAVIKIWNATPTNPSNPYSLSLKVTDLLPLITSKTRVVAFTACSNILGSIVPVKDVVTALRAQAKVKGTPKIEVSVDCVAYAPHRFIDVQDWDVDFAVFSFYKVYGPHLSALYVRCATLQASLSPLVHHFLDYSHTSYKLQPGGPSYELAYGTTAAVAYLESLTPSGDVRDAFEAIALHEQTLVKPLLGFLTADKQRERGVRVVGEEHAGLSRVPTISFVVVGQKPLRSRDIVAVFDKKGGIGIRYGHFYAYSRIEDLDPKVDVNDGVVRISLVHYNTVGEVDRIIEILEEVLAE
;
A
#
# COMPACT_ATOMS: atom_id res chain seq x y z
N MET A 1 -47.46 12.60 -50.64
CA MET A 1 -48.81 12.19 -50.16
C MET A 1 -49.48 13.41 -49.51
N THR A 2 -50.78 13.61 -49.71
CA THR A 2 -51.53 14.70 -49.04
C THR A 2 -51.87 14.34 -47.59
N ASP A 3 -52.26 15.31 -46.75
CA ASP A 3 -52.70 15.02 -45.36
C ASP A 3 -53.87 14.05 -45.29
N LEU A 4 -54.77 14.12 -46.27
CA LEU A 4 -55.90 13.22 -46.37
C LEU A 4 -55.45 11.77 -46.65
N ASP A 5 -54.41 11.59 -47.47
CA ASP A 5 -53.86 10.27 -47.79
C ASP A 5 -53.14 9.66 -46.57
N ILE A 6 -52.36 10.48 -45.86
CA ILE A 6 -51.63 10.05 -44.66
C ILE A 6 -52.61 9.73 -43.53
N HIS A 7 -53.65 10.56 -43.33
CA HIS A 7 -54.68 10.28 -42.33
C HIS A 7 -55.42 8.96 -42.60
N LYS A 8 -55.81 8.70 -43.86
CA LYS A 8 -56.41 7.41 -44.26
C LYS A 8 -55.48 6.23 -44.01
N LEU A 9 -54.17 6.44 -44.15
CA LEU A 9 -53.17 5.41 -43.87
C LEU A 9 -53.07 5.16 -42.35
N CYS A 10 -52.93 6.21 -41.54
CA CYS A 10 -52.92 6.12 -40.08
C CYS A 10 -54.24 5.57 -39.50
N SER A 11 -55.38 5.71 -40.18
CA SER A 11 -56.63 5.10 -39.72
C SER A 11 -56.69 3.57 -39.94
N LYS A 12 -55.72 2.99 -40.65
CA LYS A 12 -55.60 1.54 -40.89
C LYS A 12 -54.54 0.86 -40.03
N PHE A 13 -53.74 1.65 -39.31
CA PHE A 13 -52.57 1.21 -38.57
C PHE A 13 -52.57 1.90 -37.20
N ASP A 14 -52.33 1.16 -36.13
CA ASP A 14 -52.22 1.72 -34.80
C ASP A 14 -50.90 2.47 -34.66
N ILE A 15 -50.98 3.80 -34.74
CA ILE A 15 -49.82 4.69 -34.62
C ILE A 15 -49.20 4.70 -33.20
N GLU A 16 -49.83 4.04 -32.23
CA GLU A 16 -49.22 3.78 -30.91
C GLU A 16 -48.22 2.61 -30.93
N ILE A 17 -48.30 1.73 -31.94
CA ILE A 17 -47.41 0.58 -32.14
C ILE A 17 -46.26 0.99 -33.09
N LEU A 18 -45.01 0.85 -32.63
CA LEU A 18 -43.82 1.32 -33.34
C LEU A 18 -43.71 0.73 -34.76
N GLU A 19 -43.97 -0.57 -34.92
CA GLU A 19 -43.86 -1.27 -36.21
C GLU A 19 -44.91 -0.79 -37.22
N GLU A 20 -46.14 -0.53 -36.76
CA GLU A 20 -47.23 -0.01 -37.58
C GLU A 20 -47.03 1.47 -37.92
N ALA A 21 -46.56 2.27 -36.96
CA ALA A 21 -46.13 3.65 -37.18
C ALA A 21 -44.98 3.74 -38.19
N SER A 22 -44.04 2.79 -38.17
CA SER A 22 -42.94 2.69 -39.13
C SER A 22 -43.43 2.42 -40.55
N TYR A 23 -44.51 1.65 -40.69
CA TYR A 23 -45.14 1.40 -41.99
C TYR A 23 -45.81 2.66 -42.56
N VAL A 24 -46.44 3.45 -41.69
CA VAL A 24 -46.95 4.77 -42.07
C VAL A 24 -45.82 5.67 -42.52
N LEU A 25 -44.77 5.83 -41.70
CA LEU A 25 -43.62 6.68 -42.00
C LEU A 25 -42.90 6.26 -43.29
N TRP A 26 -42.74 4.96 -43.52
CA TRP A 26 -42.17 4.42 -44.75
C TRP A 26 -42.98 4.83 -45.98
N ASN A 27 -44.31 4.75 -45.94
CA ASN A 27 -45.13 5.19 -47.07
C ASN A 27 -45.03 6.70 -47.32
N VAL A 28 -44.84 7.50 -46.27
CA VAL A 28 -44.66 8.96 -46.38
C VAL A 28 -43.30 9.31 -46.98
N TRP A 29 -42.22 8.63 -46.56
CA TRP A 29 -40.85 9.01 -46.90
C TRP A 29 -40.20 8.22 -48.06
N LYS A 30 -40.68 7.02 -48.40
CA LYS A 30 -40.03 6.15 -49.41
C LYS A 30 -39.81 6.79 -50.78
N ALA A 31 -40.61 7.78 -51.14
CA ALA A 31 -40.51 8.50 -52.42
C ALA A 31 -39.68 9.79 -52.34
N VAL A 32 -39.36 10.27 -51.13
CA VAL A 32 -38.80 11.61 -50.90
C VAL A 32 -37.45 11.57 -50.19
N HIS A 33 -37.19 10.54 -49.37
CA HIS A 33 -35.92 10.35 -48.66
C HIS A 33 -35.29 8.98 -48.98
N PRO A 34 -34.28 8.93 -49.90
CA PRO A 34 -33.66 7.67 -50.34
C PRO A 34 -33.08 6.80 -49.21
N LYS A 35 -32.59 7.43 -48.13
CA LYS A 35 -32.04 6.77 -46.93
C LYS A 35 -33.09 6.00 -46.12
N TYR A 36 -34.37 6.36 -46.26
CA TYR A 36 -35.51 5.73 -45.56
C TYR A 36 -36.42 4.95 -46.52
N SER A 37 -35.85 4.46 -47.63
CA SER A 37 -36.57 3.69 -48.65
C SER A 37 -36.99 2.28 -48.21
N THR A 38 -36.48 1.80 -47.07
CA THR A 38 -36.82 0.49 -46.49
C THR A 38 -37.59 0.64 -45.18
N LEU A 39 -38.46 -0.32 -44.89
CA LEU A 39 -39.21 -0.36 -43.64
C LEU A 39 -38.27 -0.41 -42.41
N GLN A 40 -37.18 -1.16 -42.50
CA GLN A 40 -36.17 -1.27 -41.43
C GLN A 40 -35.53 0.07 -41.07
N ALA A 41 -35.25 0.91 -42.08
CA ALA A 41 -34.69 2.24 -41.86
C ALA A 41 -35.68 3.17 -41.14
N CYS A 42 -36.98 3.06 -41.43
CA CYS A 42 -38.03 3.81 -40.72
C CYS A 42 -38.25 3.32 -39.28
N ILE A 43 -38.12 2.01 -39.03
CA ILE A 43 -38.14 1.44 -37.67
C ILE A 43 -36.99 2.01 -36.85
N GLY A 44 -35.77 2.02 -37.42
CA GLY A 44 -34.61 2.64 -36.77
C GLY A 44 -34.83 4.12 -36.48
N ALA A 45 -35.33 4.89 -37.46
CA ALA A 45 -35.58 6.32 -37.30
C ALA A 45 -36.57 6.64 -36.17
N LEU A 46 -37.68 5.89 -36.05
CA LEU A 46 -38.66 6.08 -34.98
C LEU A 46 -38.17 5.60 -33.61
N ALA A 47 -37.30 4.58 -33.59
CA ALA A 47 -36.69 4.10 -32.35
C ALA A 47 -35.61 5.07 -31.82
N GLU A 48 -34.88 5.74 -32.72
CA GLU A 48 -33.76 6.64 -32.39
C GLU A 48 -34.18 8.10 -32.15
N ASP A 49 -35.28 8.56 -32.78
CA ASP A 49 -35.81 9.92 -32.64
C ASP A 49 -37.21 9.91 -32.02
N SER A 50 -37.26 9.99 -30.69
CA SER A 50 -38.52 10.09 -29.94
C SER A 50 -39.32 11.36 -30.28
N GLY A 51 -38.67 12.41 -30.77
CA GLY A 51 -39.31 13.62 -31.26
C GLY A 51 -40.09 13.37 -32.54
N LEU A 52 -39.50 12.63 -33.49
CA LEU A 52 -40.17 12.21 -34.72
C LEU A 52 -41.37 11.32 -34.41
N TYR A 53 -41.21 10.36 -33.50
CA TYR A 53 -42.31 9.46 -33.17
C TYR A 53 -43.47 10.21 -32.50
N GLN A 54 -43.17 11.13 -31.58
CA GLN A 54 -44.18 11.97 -30.96
C GLN A 54 -44.82 12.96 -31.95
N ALA A 55 -44.04 13.49 -32.89
CA ALA A 55 -44.55 14.36 -33.94
C ALA A 55 -45.55 13.64 -34.86
N LEU A 56 -45.28 12.37 -35.20
CA LEU A 56 -46.23 11.54 -35.95
C LEU A 56 -47.54 11.33 -35.18
N LYS A 57 -47.46 11.03 -33.88
CA LYS A 57 -48.65 10.86 -33.02
C LYS A 57 -49.47 12.15 -32.90
N ASN A 58 -48.80 13.28 -32.66
CA ASN A 58 -49.43 14.59 -32.55
C ASN A 58 -50.06 15.04 -33.87
N ALA A 59 -49.35 14.83 -34.99
CA ALA A 59 -49.84 15.12 -36.34
C ALA A 59 -51.11 14.33 -36.66
N HIS A 60 -51.20 13.08 -36.19
CA HIS A 60 -52.39 12.26 -36.36
C HIS A 60 -53.60 12.82 -35.63
N GLY A 61 -53.44 13.19 -34.35
CA GLY A 61 -54.51 13.81 -33.55
C GLY A 61 -55.02 15.13 -34.14
N LEU A 62 -54.13 15.91 -34.75
CA LEU A 62 -54.45 17.22 -35.34
C LEU A 62 -54.85 17.16 -36.83
N LYS A 63 -54.75 15.98 -37.46
CA LYS A 63 -54.95 15.75 -38.90
C LYS A 63 -54.10 16.67 -39.79
N LYS A 64 -52.90 17.03 -39.33
CA LYS A 64 -51.94 17.89 -40.04
C LYS A 64 -50.56 17.24 -40.01
N TYR A 65 -50.04 16.81 -41.16
CA TYR A 65 -48.81 16.01 -41.25
C TYR A 65 -47.64 16.73 -41.93
N ASP A 66 -47.72 18.05 -42.10
CA ASP A 66 -46.62 18.87 -42.65
C ASP A 66 -45.31 18.64 -41.88
N VAL A 67 -45.38 18.66 -40.55
CA VAL A 67 -44.24 18.43 -39.65
C VAL A 67 -43.60 17.06 -39.85
N VAL A 68 -44.36 16.02 -40.21
CA VAL A 68 -43.85 14.66 -40.46
C VAL A 68 -43.26 14.55 -41.87
N ARG A 69 -43.89 15.19 -42.86
CA ARG A 69 -43.40 15.21 -44.26
C ARG A 69 -42.08 15.96 -44.38
N GLU A 70 -41.94 17.05 -43.64
CA GLU A 70 -40.79 17.96 -43.69
C GLU A 70 -39.80 17.73 -42.55
N TRP A 71 -39.93 16.63 -41.80
CA TRP A 71 -39.04 16.33 -40.69
C TRP A 71 -37.61 16.11 -41.19
N ALA A 72 -36.76 17.10 -40.96
CA ALA A 72 -35.37 17.06 -41.37
C ALA A 72 -34.61 16.01 -40.54
N VAL A 73 -34.34 14.84 -41.12
CA VAL A 73 -33.51 13.81 -40.48
C VAL A 73 -32.00 14.14 -40.51
N GLU A 74 -31.65 15.37 -40.87
CA GLU A 74 -30.28 15.80 -41.18
C GLU A 74 -29.52 16.48 -40.03
N THR A 75 -30.07 16.60 -38.82
CA THR A 75 -29.48 17.51 -37.84
C THR A 75 -28.41 16.90 -36.92
N LYS A 76 -28.45 15.60 -36.61
CA LYS A 76 -27.48 15.00 -35.67
C LYS A 76 -26.21 14.47 -36.35
N GLU A 77 -26.33 13.65 -37.39
CA GLU A 77 -25.15 13.05 -38.05
C GLU A 77 -24.29 14.11 -38.76
N MET A 78 -24.91 15.12 -39.41
CA MET A 78 -24.16 16.23 -40.01
C MET A 78 -23.49 17.11 -38.96
N ALA A 79 -24.11 17.31 -37.79
CA ALA A 79 -23.49 18.05 -36.70
C ALA A 79 -22.29 17.31 -36.11
N VAL A 80 -22.41 16.00 -35.89
CA VAL A 80 -21.28 15.16 -35.43
C VAL A 80 -20.16 15.15 -36.47
N GLN A 81 -20.50 14.92 -37.74
CA GLN A 81 -19.51 14.96 -38.83
C GLN A 81 -18.82 16.32 -38.90
N GLY A 82 -19.56 17.43 -38.78
CA GLY A 82 -18.99 18.78 -38.77
C GLY A 82 -18.04 19.03 -37.58
N GLN A 83 -18.37 18.53 -36.38
CA GLN A 83 -17.49 18.61 -35.20
C GLN A 83 -16.23 17.76 -35.37
N VAL A 84 -16.37 16.55 -35.92
CA VAL A 84 -15.24 15.67 -36.24
C VAL A 84 -14.33 16.32 -37.28
N ASP A 85 -14.88 16.84 -38.37
CA ASP A 85 -14.13 17.50 -39.44
C ASP A 85 -13.42 18.75 -38.93
N GLN A 86 -14.05 19.51 -38.02
CA GLN A 86 -13.42 20.63 -37.35
C GLN A 86 -12.17 20.19 -36.58
N LEU A 87 -12.30 19.22 -35.66
CA LEU A 87 -11.16 18.73 -34.87
C LEU A 87 -10.04 18.16 -35.75
N LEU A 88 -10.39 17.40 -36.81
CA LEU A 88 -9.42 16.87 -37.76
C LEU A 88 -8.73 17.99 -38.56
N SER A 89 -9.44 19.08 -38.89
CA SER A 89 -8.87 20.23 -39.58
C SER A 89 -7.86 20.98 -38.70
N GLU A 90 -8.11 21.09 -37.39
CA GLU A 90 -7.23 21.76 -36.43
C GLU A 90 -5.88 21.03 -36.28
N ILE A 91 -5.89 19.70 -36.29
CA ILE A 91 -4.66 18.89 -36.15
C ILE A 91 -3.94 18.59 -37.48
N ARG A 92 -4.61 18.75 -38.63
CA ARG A 92 -4.06 18.41 -39.97
C ARG A 92 -2.67 19.02 -40.24
N PRO A 93 -2.40 20.30 -39.94
CA PRO A 93 -1.07 20.88 -40.16
C PRO A 93 0.01 20.19 -39.31
N ALA A 94 -0.29 19.89 -38.04
CA ALA A 94 0.66 19.25 -37.14
C ALA A 94 0.90 17.78 -37.51
N VAL A 95 -0.14 17.05 -37.92
CA VAL A 95 -0.02 15.68 -38.46
C VAL A 95 0.86 15.67 -39.72
N SER A 96 0.68 16.65 -40.62
CA SER A 96 1.51 16.77 -41.83
C SER A 96 2.98 17.02 -41.47
N LYS A 97 3.26 17.91 -40.52
CA LYS A 97 4.62 18.16 -40.00
C LYS A 97 5.22 16.94 -39.31
N LEU A 98 4.42 16.14 -38.61
CA LEU A 98 4.86 14.88 -38.03
C LEU A 98 5.28 13.90 -39.13
N VAL A 99 4.49 13.82 -40.20
CA VAL A 99 4.78 12.97 -41.36
C VAL A 99 6.04 13.41 -42.11
N THR A 100 6.28 14.72 -42.31
CA THR A 100 7.52 15.20 -42.95
C THR A 100 8.75 15.09 -42.02
N GLY A 101 8.52 15.02 -40.71
CA GLY A 101 9.57 14.98 -39.69
C GLY A 101 9.98 16.35 -39.15
N GLU A 102 9.27 17.42 -39.52
CA GLU A 102 9.42 18.76 -38.92
C GLU A 102 8.96 18.81 -37.46
N LEU A 103 8.00 17.94 -37.10
CA LEU A 103 7.54 17.75 -35.74
C LEU A 103 8.07 16.41 -35.21
N THR A 104 8.89 16.45 -34.17
CA THR A 104 9.44 15.26 -33.49
C THR A 104 9.14 15.30 -32.00
N LEU A 105 9.34 14.18 -31.32
CA LEU A 105 9.38 14.20 -29.85
C LEU A 105 10.47 15.17 -29.38
N PRO A 106 10.22 15.96 -28.32
CA PRO A 106 11.24 16.80 -27.74
C PRO A 106 12.36 15.92 -27.17
N THR A 107 13.60 16.41 -27.19
CA THR A 107 14.75 15.72 -26.56
C THR A 107 14.98 16.24 -25.15
N TRP A 108 15.36 15.35 -24.25
CA TRP A 108 15.64 15.69 -22.87
C TRP A 108 17.04 16.29 -22.73
N THR A 109 17.15 17.34 -21.90
CA THR A 109 18.41 17.99 -21.55
C THR A 109 18.61 17.91 -20.03
N PRO A 110 19.75 17.37 -19.53
CA PRO A 110 20.04 17.30 -18.10
C PRO A 110 20.24 18.70 -17.49
N SER A 111 19.51 19.05 -16.43
CA SER A 111 19.75 20.26 -15.61
C SER A 111 20.43 19.89 -14.28
N ASP A 112 21.39 20.69 -13.82
CA ASP A 112 22.04 20.61 -12.48
C ASP A 112 22.76 19.30 -12.09
N MET A 113 23.53 18.71 -13.00
CA MET A 113 24.22 17.44 -12.74
C MET A 113 25.58 17.55 -12.04
N GLY A 114 26.15 18.75 -11.88
CA GLY A 114 27.47 18.98 -11.25
C GLY A 114 28.69 18.40 -11.99
N ASN A 115 28.49 17.40 -12.87
CA ASN A 115 29.50 16.77 -13.73
C ASN A 115 29.22 17.12 -15.20
N PHE A 116 30.02 18.04 -15.74
CA PHE A 116 29.88 18.57 -17.10
C PHE A 116 30.05 17.49 -18.19
N GLU A 117 30.95 16.53 -17.99
CA GLU A 117 31.23 15.46 -18.95
C GLU A 117 30.05 14.48 -19.08
N MET A 118 29.48 14.07 -17.94
CA MET A 118 28.27 13.23 -17.92
C MET A 118 27.08 13.94 -18.55
N ALA A 119 26.89 15.23 -18.25
CA ALA A 119 25.81 16.03 -18.83
C ALA A 119 25.97 16.17 -20.36
N ALA A 120 27.19 16.40 -20.84
CA ALA A 120 27.49 16.47 -22.27
C ALA A 120 27.24 15.13 -22.98
N HIS A 121 27.70 14.01 -22.39
CA HIS A 121 27.47 12.66 -22.92
C HIS A 121 25.97 12.36 -23.04
N LEU A 122 25.20 12.54 -21.97
CA LEU A 122 23.76 12.28 -21.98
C LEU A 122 22.98 13.19 -22.94
N THR A 123 23.39 14.45 -23.09
CA THR A 123 22.81 15.36 -24.09
C THR A 123 23.10 14.87 -25.52
N SER A 124 24.30 14.31 -25.75
CA SER A 124 24.68 13.78 -27.08
C SER A 124 23.82 12.58 -27.52
N LEU A 125 23.25 11.84 -26.57
CA LEU A 125 22.38 10.69 -26.84
C LEU A 125 21.00 11.09 -27.38
N ARG A 126 20.58 12.35 -27.25
CA ARG A 126 19.26 12.85 -27.71
C ARG A 126 18.09 12.01 -27.20
N ILE A 127 18.13 11.63 -25.92
CA ILE A 127 17.09 10.83 -25.28
C ILE A 127 15.73 11.53 -25.40
N PRO A 128 14.64 10.87 -25.83
CA PRO A 128 13.32 11.50 -25.90
C PRO A 128 12.85 12.01 -24.54
N CYS A 129 12.17 13.15 -24.54
CA CYS A 129 11.58 13.80 -23.39
C CYS A 129 10.07 13.60 -23.40
N LEU A 130 9.52 13.08 -22.30
CA LEU A 130 8.08 13.05 -22.05
C LEU A 130 7.81 13.86 -20.79
N ASN A 131 7.01 14.92 -20.92
CA ASN A 131 6.60 15.80 -19.80
C ASN A 131 7.77 16.26 -18.92
N GLY A 132 8.89 16.66 -19.55
CA GLY A 132 10.08 17.16 -18.85
C GLY A 132 11.04 16.08 -18.33
N LYS A 133 10.74 14.79 -18.53
CA LYS A 133 11.55 13.66 -18.04
C LYS A 133 12.14 12.82 -19.19
N PRO A 134 13.35 12.25 -19.04
CA PRO A 134 13.94 11.39 -20.06
C PRO A 134 13.21 10.05 -20.14
N SER A 135 12.94 9.59 -21.36
CA SER A 135 12.34 8.29 -21.64
C SER A 135 13.34 7.35 -22.30
N VAL A 136 14.09 6.61 -21.47
CA VAL A 136 15.02 5.56 -21.94
C VAL A 136 14.27 4.44 -22.68
N LEU A 137 12.99 4.23 -22.35
CA LEU A 137 12.11 3.29 -23.04
C LEU A 137 11.90 3.64 -24.53
N LEU A 138 11.99 4.93 -24.90
CA LEU A 138 11.83 5.39 -26.29
C LEU A 138 13.16 5.69 -26.99
N HIS A 139 14.26 5.77 -26.25
CA HIS A 139 15.59 5.95 -26.81
C HIS A 139 15.96 4.78 -27.74
N ASP A 140 16.51 5.09 -28.91
CA ASP A 140 16.90 4.11 -29.94
C ASP A 140 15.77 3.14 -30.37
N LEU A 141 14.50 3.54 -30.29
CA LEU A 141 13.38 2.69 -30.70
C LEU A 141 13.42 2.42 -32.22
N GLY A 142 13.23 1.16 -32.62
CA GLY A 142 13.33 0.74 -34.03
C GLY A 142 14.77 0.45 -34.52
N SER A 143 15.80 0.78 -33.74
CA SER A 143 17.20 0.61 -34.16
C SER A 143 17.74 -0.83 -34.03
N PHE A 144 17.01 -1.72 -33.35
CA PHE A 144 17.45 -3.08 -33.02
C PHE A 144 17.12 -4.12 -34.10
N GLU A 145 16.84 -3.71 -35.35
CA GLU A 145 16.49 -4.63 -36.43
C GLU A 145 17.56 -5.68 -36.75
N SER A 146 18.83 -5.39 -36.44
CA SER A 146 19.94 -6.31 -36.65
C SER A 146 20.16 -7.37 -35.56
N ASP A 147 19.34 -7.42 -34.51
CA ASP A 147 19.41 -8.46 -33.46
C ASP A 147 18.54 -9.67 -33.83
N PRO A 148 19.13 -10.84 -34.18
CA PRO A 148 18.37 -12.03 -34.58
C PRO A 148 17.48 -12.58 -33.46
N SER A 149 17.91 -12.44 -32.20
CA SER A 149 17.15 -12.88 -31.04
C SER A 149 15.91 -12.00 -30.87
N LEU A 150 16.07 -10.67 -30.94
CA LEU A 150 14.93 -9.76 -30.87
C LEU A 150 13.94 -9.98 -32.03
N SER A 151 14.44 -10.17 -33.24
CA SER A 151 13.58 -10.39 -34.41
C SER A 151 12.73 -11.65 -34.25
N THR A 152 13.32 -12.74 -33.74
CA THR A 152 12.60 -13.98 -33.45
C THR A 152 11.49 -13.76 -32.40
N ARG A 153 11.78 -12.99 -31.34
CA ARG A 153 10.78 -12.64 -30.31
C ARG A 153 9.62 -11.82 -30.88
N LEU A 154 9.91 -10.80 -31.67
CA LEU A 154 8.87 -9.95 -32.26
C LEU A 154 7.97 -10.74 -33.21
N ASN A 155 8.52 -11.65 -34.01
CA ASN A 155 7.72 -12.54 -34.86
C ASN A 155 6.83 -13.49 -34.04
N ASN A 156 7.29 -13.91 -32.86
CA ASN A 156 6.49 -14.70 -31.92
C ASN A 156 5.34 -13.90 -31.27
N ILE A 157 5.54 -12.60 -31.01
CA ILE A 157 4.53 -11.73 -30.41
C ILE A 157 3.52 -11.24 -31.46
N PHE A 158 4.00 -10.80 -32.62
CA PHE A 158 3.20 -10.24 -33.72
C PHE A 158 2.94 -11.30 -34.79
N THR A 159 2.25 -12.37 -34.40
CA THR A 159 1.93 -13.48 -35.30
C THR A 159 0.64 -13.18 -36.08
N PRO A 160 0.67 -13.12 -37.43
CA PRO A 160 -0.54 -12.97 -38.23
C PRO A 160 -1.51 -14.14 -38.00
N ASN A 161 -2.81 -13.91 -38.15
CA ASN A 161 -3.89 -14.90 -37.96
C ASN A 161 -4.15 -15.33 -36.51
N HIS A 162 -3.37 -14.83 -35.55
CA HIS A 162 -3.57 -15.09 -34.13
C HIS A 162 -3.63 -13.79 -33.33
N HIS A 163 -4.46 -13.77 -32.30
CA HIS A 163 -4.40 -12.78 -31.23
C HIS A 163 -3.44 -13.28 -30.16
N THR A 164 -2.55 -12.42 -29.67
CA THR A 164 -1.49 -12.81 -28.74
C THR A 164 -1.70 -12.18 -27.38
N PHE A 165 -1.64 -13.00 -26.33
CA PHE A 165 -1.58 -12.55 -24.94
C PHE A 165 -0.13 -12.58 -24.48
N LEU A 166 0.47 -11.40 -24.33
CA LEU A 166 1.83 -11.23 -23.85
C LEU A 166 1.84 -11.05 -22.33
N VAL A 167 2.25 -12.07 -21.60
CA VAL A 167 2.27 -12.06 -20.13
C VAL A 167 3.64 -12.35 -19.57
N ASN A 168 4.05 -11.53 -18.61
CA ASN A 168 5.22 -11.75 -17.77
C ASN A 168 5.18 -10.71 -16.62
N THR A 169 6.12 -10.78 -15.68
CA THR A 169 6.23 -9.84 -14.57
C THR A 169 6.47 -8.39 -15.02
N SER A 170 6.20 -7.39 -14.17
CA SER A 170 6.49 -5.98 -14.46
C SER A 170 7.99 -5.80 -14.76
N GLY A 171 8.39 -4.85 -15.61
CA GLY A 171 9.82 -4.62 -15.92
C GLY A 171 10.54 -5.74 -16.70
N SER A 172 9.86 -6.81 -17.10
CA SER A 172 10.40 -7.87 -17.97
C SER A 172 10.71 -7.40 -19.41
N GLY A 173 10.22 -6.21 -19.81
CA GLY A 173 10.45 -5.64 -21.14
C GLY A 173 9.25 -5.72 -22.09
N LYS A 174 8.07 -6.15 -21.62
CA LYS A 174 6.83 -6.24 -22.42
C LYS A 174 6.56 -4.99 -23.26
N THR A 175 6.38 -3.84 -22.60
CA THR A 175 6.09 -2.57 -23.28
C THR A 175 7.14 -2.23 -24.33
N ARG A 176 8.45 -2.35 -24.03
CA ARG A 176 9.51 -2.11 -25.03
C ARG A 176 9.34 -3.02 -26.25
N LEU A 177 9.06 -4.31 -26.08
CA LEU A 177 8.85 -5.22 -27.20
C LEU A 177 7.61 -4.89 -28.02
N LEU A 178 6.52 -4.47 -27.37
CA LEU A 178 5.33 -4.00 -28.08
C LEU A 178 5.66 -2.79 -28.94
N LEU A 179 6.37 -1.80 -28.39
CA LEU A 179 6.78 -0.60 -29.13
C LEU A 179 7.73 -0.93 -30.30
N GLU A 180 8.69 -1.84 -30.11
CA GLU A 180 9.57 -2.31 -31.19
C GLU A 180 8.79 -3.02 -32.30
N GLY A 181 7.80 -3.85 -31.96
CA GLY A 181 6.93 -4.48 -32.94
C GLY A 181 6.07 -3.47 -33.69
N MET A 182 5.58 -2.43 -33.01
CA MET A 182 4.84 -1.32 -33.62
C MET A 182 5.71 -0.44 -34.54
N CYS A 183 7.04 -0.51 -34.44
CA CYS A 183 7.93 0.10 -35.43
C CYS A 183 8.02 -0.75 -36.72
N ARG A 184 7.77 -2.06 -36.63
CA ARG A 184 7.82 -3.00 -37.76
C ARG A 184 6.47 -3.16 -38.47
N HIS A 185 5.37 -3.01 -37.74
CA HIS A 185 4.01 -3.23 -38.24
C HIS A 185 3.13 -1.98 -38.16
N TRP A 186 2.23 -1.81 -39.13
CA TRP A 186 1.16 -0.81 -39.00
C TRP A 186 0.15 -1.28 -37.97
N GLY A 187 -0.39 -0.36 -37.17
CA GLY A 187 -1.23 -0.76 -36.07
C GLY A 187 -1.65 0.38 -35.15
N PHE A 188 -2.39 0.02 -34.11
CA PHE A 188 -2.85 0.92 -33.06
C PHE A 188 -2.29 0.49 -31.71
N TYR A 189 -1.71 1.44 -30.98
CA TYR A 189 -1.25 1.23 -29.60
C TYR A 189 -2.23 1.88 -28.62
N PHE A 190 -2.86 1.03 -27.80
CA PHE A 190 -3.72 1.40 -26.71
C PHE A 190 -3.06 1.06 -25.38
N THR A 191 -3.32 1.86 -24.35
CA THR A 191 -3.00 1.50 -22.97
C THR A 191 -4.26 1.55 -22.12
N SER A 192 -4.50 0.52 -21.31
CA SER A 192 -5.65 0.51 -20.39
C SER A 192 -5.48 1.49 -19.23
N LEU A 193 -4.23 1.87 -18.93
CA LEU A 193 -3.87 2.76 -17.83
C LEU A 193 -2.65 3.59 -18.23
N VAL A 194 -2.79 4.91 -18.25
CA VAL A 194 -1.67 5.84 -18.35
C VAL A 194 -1.04 5.93 -16.96
N ASP A 195 0.11 5.26 -16.80
CA ASP A 195 0.81 5.16 -15.53
C ASP A 195 1.69 6.41 -15.25
N SER A 196 2.58 6.33 -14.27
CA SER A 196 3.49 7.42 -13.92
C SER A 196 4.49 7.81 -15.02
N SER A 197 4.66 6.99 -16.05
CA SER A 197 5.45 7.34 -17.24
C SER A 197 4.70 8.27 -18.19
N LEU A 198 3.38 8.46 -17.98
CA LEU A 198 2.49 9.29 -18.77
C LEU A 198 2.52 8.94 -20.27
N LEU A 199 2.74 7.65 -20.56
CA LEU A 199 2.90 7.13 -21.91
C LEU A 199 1.57 6.62 -22.45
N GLY A 200 1.18 7.11 -23.62
CA GLY A 200 -0.06 6.72 -24.29
C GLY A 200 -1.22 7.68 -24.06
N SER A 201 -2.29 7.44 -24.80
CA SER A 201 -3.57 8.12 -24.64
C SER A 201 -4.35 7.60 -23.44
N SER A 202 -5.12 8.49 -22.83
CA SER A 202 -6.07 8.23 -21.75
C SER A 202 -7.44 7.73 -22.22
N ASP A 203 -7.67 7.62 -23.53
CA ASP A 203 -8.97 7.27 -24.12
C ASP A 203 -9.59 5.97 -23.56
N VAL A 204 -8.82 4.87 -23.49
CA VAL A 204 -9.32 3.60 -22.93
C VAL A 204 -9.53 3.72 -21.42
N GLN A 205 -8.61 4.39 -20.71
CA GLN A 205 -8.71 4.59 -19.26
C GLN A 205 -9.97 5.40 -18.90
N ASN A 206 -10.23 6.51 -19.59
CA ASN A 206 -11.40 7.37 -19.39
C ASN A 206 -12.68 6.65 -19.82
N SER A 207 -12.63 5.84 -20.88
CA SER A 207 -13.76 5.00 -21.28
C SER A 207 -14.16 4.02 -20.18
N ILE A 208 -13.18 3.39 -19.54
CA ILE A 208 -13.40 2.46 -18.42
C ILE A 208 -13.87 3.24 -17.17
N ARG A 209 -13.25 4.37 -16.82
CA ARG A 209 -13.52 5.09 -15.56
C ARG A 209 -14.76 5.97 -15.57
N SER A 210 -15.09 6.54 -16.71
CA SER A 210 -16.11 7.59 -16.83
C SER A 210 -17.15 7.22 -17.87
N TYR A 211 -16.79 7.04 -19.14
CA TYR A 211 -17.82 6.92 -20.19
C TYR A 211 -18.75 5.72 -20.02
N ILE A 212 -18.23 4.55 -19.62
CA ILE A 212 -19.07 3.37 -19.34
C ILE A 212 -19.97 3.62 -18.11
N PRO A 213 -19.42 3.99 -16.92
CA PRO A 213 -20.24 4.30 -15.75
C PRO A 213 -21.30 5.38 -15.96
N ASP A 214 -20.98 6.42 -16.74
CA ASP A 214 -21.86 7.55 -17.00
C ASP A 214 -22.90 7.25 -18.09
N SER A 215 -22.81 6.08 -18.74
CA SER A 215 -23.76 5.67 -19.77
C SER A 215 -25.16 5.45 -19.19
N PRO A 216 -26.23 5.97 -19.84
CA PRO A 216 -27.60 5.81 -19.36
C PRO A 216 -27.97 4.34 -19.11
N GLY A 217 -28.49 4.07 -17.90
CA GLY A 217 -28.95 2.75 -17.52
C GLY A 217 -27.86 1.70 -17.26
N PHE A 218 -26.58 2.09 -17.29
CA PHE A 218 -25.47 1.23 -16.88
C PHE A 218 -25.62 0.83 -15.40
N ARG A 219 -25.31 -0.42 -15.08
CA ARG A 219 -25.28 -0.92 -13.70
C ARG A 219 -23.91 -1.46 -13.36
N THR A 220 -23.24 -0.83 -12.40
CA THR A 220 -21.95 -1.27 -11.85
C THR A 220 -22.01 -2.66 -11.20
N THR A 221 -23.19 -3.03 -10.68
CA THR A 221 -23.49 -4.36 -10.17
C THR A 221 -24.78 -4.86 -10.81
N LEU A 222 -24.70 -6.00 -11.50
CA LEU A 222 -25.86 -6.63 -12.10
C LEU A 222 -26.87 -7.11 -11.04
N PRO A 223 -28.18 -7.07 -11.35
CA PRO A 223 -29.20 -7.74 -10.54
C PRO A 223 -28.91 -9.25 -10.36
N ARG A 224 -29.66 -9.90 -9.47
CA ARG A 224 -29.52 -11.34 -9.25
C ARG A 224 -29.88 -12.10 -10.54
N PRO A 225 -29.07 -13.08 -10.99
CA PRO A 225 -29.45 -13.93 -12.13
C PRO A 225 -30.84 -14.53 -11.93
N GLY A 226 -31.71 -14.39 -12.96
CA GLY A 226 -33.10 -14.82 -12.93
C GLY A 226 -34.12 -13.76 -12.47
N SER A 227 -33.70 -12.58 -12.00
CA SER A 227 -34.65 -11.46 -11.77
C SER A 227 -35.16 -10.89 -13.10
N PRO A 228 -36.39 -10.33 -13.17
CA PRO A 228 -36.96 -9.75 -14.39
C PRO A 228 -36.05 -8.71 -15.07
N GLU A 229 -35.26 -7.96 -14.29
CA GLU A 229 -34.40 -6.88 -14.78
C GLU A 229 -32.97 -7.33 -15.14
N TYR A 230 -32.60 -8.60 -14.90
CA TYR A 230 -31.23 -9.08 -15.05
C TYR A 230 -30.79 -9.05 -16.52
N GLU A 231 -31.55 -9.70 -17.40
CA GLU A 231 -31.19 -9.80 -18.83
C GLU A 231 -31.18 -8.43 -19.50
N SER A 232 -32.13 -7.56 -19.14
CA SER A 232 -32.17 -6.19 -19.68
C SER A 232 -31.00 -5.35 -19.17
N ALA A 233 -30.57 -5.51 -17.92
CA ALA A 233 -29.39 -4.82 -17.38
C ALA A 233 -28.08 -5.32 -18.01
N LEU A 234 -27.91 -6.64 -18.12
CA LEU A 234 -26.73 -7.24 -18.74
C LEU A 234 -26.60 -6.86 -20.22
N THR A 235 -27.70 -6.92 -20.96
CA THR A 235 -27.74 -6.53 -22.37
C THR A 235 -27.39 -5.05 -22.53
N ARG A 236 -27.98 -4.16 -21.72
CA ARG A 236 -27.65 -2.72 -21.74
C ARG A 236 -26.18 -2.45 -21.42
N ASN A 237 -25.63 -3.08 -20.39
CA ASN A 237 -24.22 -2.91 -20.04
C ASN A 237 -23.30 -3.32 -21.21
N ARG A 238 -23.56 -4.47 -21.84
CA ARG A 238 -22.79 -4.95 -23.00
C ARG A 238 -22.91 -4.01 -24.20
N LEU A 239 -24.12 -3.50 -24.48
CA LEU A 239 -24.36 -2.55 -25.57
C LEU A 239 -23.58 -1.24 -25.33
N ASN A 240 -23.66 -0.68 -24.12
CA ASN A 240 -22.92 0.54 -23.75
C ASN A 240 -21.41 0.36 -23.92
N ALA A 241 -20.85 -0.75 -23.40
CA ALA A 241 -19.44 -1.06 -23.55
C ALA A 241 -19.03 -1.24 -25.01
N SER A 242 -19.78 -2.03 -25.79
CA SER A 242 -19.52 -2.26 -27.21
C SER A 242 -19.53 -0.97 -28.01
N ARG A 243 -20.48 -0.07 -27.73
CA ARG A 243 -20.61 1.21 -28.42
C ARG A 243 -19.43 2.13 -28.12
N ILE A 244 -19.08 2.32 -26.84
CA ILE A 244 -17.98 3.19 -26.42
C ILE A 244 -16.64 2.72 -27.02
N PHE A 245 -16.33 1.42 -26.94
CA PHE A 245 -15.08 0.91 -27.49
C PHE A 245 -15.05 0.93 -29.03
N SER A 246 -16.21 0.95 -29.69
CA SER A 246 -16.31 1.19 -31.14
C SER A 246 -16.08 2.65 -31.51
N GLN A 247 -16.62 3.59 -30.73
CA GLN A 247 -16.38 5.03 -30.89
C GLN A 247 -14.90 5.37 -30.75
N LEU A 248 -14.26 4.82 -29.71
CA LEU A 248 -12.84 4.98 -29.47
C LEU A 248 -11.99 4.43 -30.62
N PHE A 249 -12.33 3.24 -31.13
CA PHE A 249 -11.61 2.66 -32.26
C PHE A 249 -11.75 3.51 -33.53
N LEU A 250 -12.95 4.05 -33.79
CA LEU A 250 -13.18 4.97 -34.89
C LEU A 250 -12.39 6.28 -34.74
N ALA A 251 -12.29 6.84 -33.53
CA ALA A 251 -11.47 8.02 -33.26
C ALA A 251 -10.00 7.80 -33.69
N ARG A 252 -9.43 6.63 -33.38
CA ARG A 252 -8.08 6.26 -33.85
C ARG A 252 -7.97 6.15 -35.36
N LEU A 253 -8.97 5.54 -36.00
CA LEU A 253 -9.00 5.38 -37.46
C LEU A 253 -9.09 6.73 -38.19
N LEU A 254 -9.86 7.68 -37.69
CA LEU A 254 -10.00 9.01 -38.29
C LEU A 254 -8.66 9.76 -38.31
N VAL A 255 -7.94 9.76 -37.19
CA VAL A 255 -6.61 10.38 -37.11
C VAL A 255 -5.58 9.61 -37.94
N PHE A 256 -5.68 8.28 -38.00
CA PHE A 256 -4.78 7.47 -38.83
C PHE A 256 -5.02 7.66 -40.33
N ASP A 257 -6.27 7.77 -40.78
CA ASP A 257 -6.58 8.11 -42.18
C ASP A 257 -6.01 9.48 -42.52
N LEU A 258 -6.12 10.47 -41.62
CA LEU A 258 -5.46 11.78 -41.78
C LEU A 258 -3.94 11.66 -41.90
N PHE A 259 -3.31 10.82 -41.08
CA PHE A 259 -1.87 10.55 -41.13
C PHE A 259 -1.45 9.88 -42.45
N VAL A 260 -2.19 8.86 -42.89
CA VAL A 260 -1.91 8.15 -44.15
C VAL A 260 -2.15 9.05 -45.36
N ASN A 261 -3.17 9.90 -45.35
CA ASN A 261 -3.39 10.90 -46.40
C ASN A 261 -2.21 11.88 -46.53
N ALA A 262 -1.56 12.23 -45.43
CA ALA A 262 -0.38 13.09 -45.46
C ALA A 262 0.87 12.36 -46.01
N LEU A 263 0.93 11.03 -45.98
CA LEU A 263 2.02 10.25 -46.60
C LEU A 263 2.03 10.39 -48.13
N ASP A 264 0.88 10.61 -48.76
CA ASP A 264 0.79 10.81 -50.21
C ASP A 264 1.51 12.10 -50.67
N GLN A 265 1.85 13.00 -49.74
CA GLN A 265 2.52 14.28 -50.01
C GLN A 265 4.04 14.25 -49.79
N VAL A 266 4.61 13.13 -49.34
CA VAL A 266 6.06 12.96 -49.11
C VAL A 266 6.63 11.90 -50.03
N GLU A 267 7.92 12.05 -50.39
CA GLU A 267 8.61 11.06 -51.21
C GLU A 267 8.67 9.69 -50.51
N ALA A 268 8.67 8.62 -51.32
CA ALA A 268 8.70 7.25 -50.83
C ALA A 268 9.98 6.97 -50.01
N GLY A 269 9.84 7.04 -48.68
CA GLY A 269 10.91 6.78 -47.70
C GLY A 269 10.81 5.39 -47.08
N ASP A 270 11.68 5.11 -46.10
CA ASP A 270 11.62 3.89 -45.30
C ASP A 270 10.31 3.83 -44.48
N SER A 271 9.50 2.81 -44.72
CA SER A 271 8.22 2.59 -44.04
C SER A 271 8.39 2.49 -42.52
N ALA A 272 9.54 2.05 -42.01
CA ALA A 272 9.80 1.97 -40.57
C ALA A 272 9.77 3.35 -39.90
N VAL A 273 10.28 4.38 -40.57
CA VAL A 273 10.31 5.77 -40.06
C VAL A 273 8.89 6.31 -39.86
N TYR A 274 8.00 6.05 -40.81
CA TYR A 274 6.60 6.51 -40.73
C TYR A 274 5.80 5.76 -39.66
N LYS A 275 6.05 4.45 -39.49
CA LYS A 275 5.47 3.65 -38.39
C LYS A 275 5.91 4.18 -37.03
N LEU A 276 7.20 4.52 -36.87
CA LEU A 276 7.73 5.14 -35.65
C LEU A 276 7.06 6.49 -35.36
N ARG A 277 6.90 7.35 -36.37
CA ARG A 277 6.21 8.66 -36.23
C ARG A 277 4.74 8.48 -35.84
N TRP A 278 4.05 7.54 -36.46
CA TRP A 278 2.67 7.18 -36.08
C TRP A 278 2.59 6.66 -34.65
N LEU A 279 3.54 5.82 -34.23
CA LEU A 279 3.63 5.35 -32.85
C LEU A 279 3.82 6.53 -31.87
N PHE A 280 4.71 7.48 -32.17
CA PHE A 280 4.92 8.65 -31.31
C PHE A 280 3.67 9.49 -31.06
N LEU A 281 2.82 9.67 -32.09
CA LEU A 281 1.53 10.35 -31.90
C LEU A 281 0.62 9.60 -30.92
N GLN A 282 0.63 8.27 -30.96
CA GLN A 282 -0.18 7.46 -30.05
C GLN A 282 0.37 7.46 -28.62
N LEU A 283 1.69 7.61 -28.46
CA LEU A 283 2.38 7.68 -27.17
C LEU A 283 2.32 9.07 -26.53
N GLN A 284 2.26 10.14 -27.33
CA GLN A 284 2.10 11.52 -26.87
C GLN A 284 1.07 12.26 -27.73
N PRO A 285 -0.24 12.05 -27.48
CA PRO A 285 -1.32 12.64 -28.27
C PRO A 285 -1.32 14.18 -28.31
N SER A 286 -0.76 14.82 -27.28
CA SER A 286 -0.63 16.28 -27.18
C SER A 286 0.31 16.91 -28.22
N LEU A 287 1.09 16.10 -28.95
CA LEU A 287 2.01 16.60 -29.99
C LEU A 287 1.32 17.41 -31.09
N VAL A 288 0.07 17.07 -31.41
CA VAL A 288 -0.63 17.63 -32.58
C VAL A 288 -1.63 18.72 -32.25
N HIS A 289 -1.82 19.05 -30.97
CA HIS A 289 -2.73 20.11 -30.58
C HIS A 289 -2.25 20.86 -29.31
N PRO A 290 -2.19 22.21 -29.32
CA PRO A 290 -1.62 22.98 -28.21
C PRO A 290 -2.48 23.02 -26.94
N GLN A 291 -3.81 22.86 -27.08
CA GLN A 291 -4.77 22.99 -25.96
C GLN A 291 -5.48 21.69 -25.60
N ILE A 292 -5.44 20.68 -26.48
CA ILE A 292 -6.13 19.40 -26.29
C ILE A 292 -5.02 18.42 -25.92
N TYR A 293 -5.03 17.99 -24.67
CA TYR A 293 -4.02 17.08 -24.17
C TYR A 293 -4.08 15.72 -24.88
N ASP A 294 -5.29 15.25 -25.20
CA ASP A 294 -5.51 13.97 -25.83
C ASP A 294 -6.58 14.04 -26.93
N ILE A 295 -6.11 14.11 -28.18
CA ILE A 295 -6.99 14.23 -29.34
C ILE A 295 -7.87 12.99 -29.55
N PHE A 296 -7.39 11.81 -29.14
CA PHE A 296 -8.14 10.57 -29.31
C PHE A 296 -9.30 10.48 -28.32
N ASP A 297 -9.07 10.89 -27.07
CA ASP A 297 -10.13 11.01 -26.05
C ASP A 297 -11.16 12.09 -26.43
N ALA A 298 -10.71 13.25 -26.90
CA ALA A 298 -11.58 14.33 -27.36
C ALA A 298 -12.50 13.88 -28.51
N LEU A 299 -11.94 13.21 -29.53
CA LEU A 299 -12.73 12.66 -30.64
C LEU A 299 -13.69 11.56 -30.18
N THR A 300 -13.28 10.73 -29.22
CA THR A 300 -14.17 9.72 -28.61
C THR A 300 -15.37 10.39 -27.94
N GLY A 301 -15.14 11.48 -27.20
CA GLY A 301 -16.18 12.32 -26.62
C GLY A 301 -17.13 12.92 -27.65
N THR A 302 -16.61 13.45 -28.77
CA THR A 302 -17.44 13.95 -29.88
C THR A 302 -18.30 12.84 -30.51
N LEU A 303 -17.71 11.66 -30.72
CA LEU A 303 -18.39 10.50 -31.29
C LEU A 303 -19.45 9.88 -30.36
N SER A 304 -19.52 10.29 -29.08
CA SER A 304 -20.59 9.87 -28.17
C SER A 304 -22.00 10.17 -28.71
N GLN A 305 -22.11 11.23 -29.51
CA GLN A 305 -23.36 11.69 -30.14
C GLN A 305 -23.68 10.98 -31.48
N ALA A 306 -22.75 10.18 -32.02
CA ALA A 306 -22.89 9.50 -33.29
C ALA A 306 -23.82 8.28 -33.21
N THR A 307 -24.53 7.93 -34.29
CA THR A 307 -25.34 6.71 -34.38
C THR A 307 -24.47 5.45 -34.53
N ASP A 308 -24.97 4.27 -34.15
CA ASP A 308 -24.23 3.01 -34.36
C ASP A 308 -24.01 2.73 -35.86
N SER A 309 -24.95 3.14 -36.70
CA SER A 309 -24.83 3.04 -38.16
C SER A 309 -23.67 3.88 -38.68
N TYR A 310 -23.55 5.13 -38.24
CA TYR A 310 -22.43 6.01 -38.57
C TYR A 310 -21.09 5.39 -38.11
N ILE A 311 -21.01 4.92 -36.86
CA ILE A 311 -19.78 4.35 -36.31
C ILE A 311 -19.33 3.13 -37.13
N ASN A 312 -20.25 2.19 -37.39
CA ASN A 312 -19.93 0.94 -38.09
C ASN A 312 -19.60 1.15 -39.58
N SER A 313 -20.36 1.99 -40.28
CA SER A 313 -20.16 2.24 -41.71
C SER A 313 -18.86 3.01 -41.96
N THR A 314 -18.60 4.05 -41.18
CA THR A 314 -17.37 4.86 -41.26
C THR A 314 -16.15 4.02 -40.91
N THR A 315 -16.22 3.20 -39.85
CA THR A 315 -15.13 2.27 -39.48
C THR A 315 -14.77 1.33 -40.63
N LYS A 316 -15.77 0.68 -41.25
CA LYS A 316 -15.54 -0.22 -42.40
C LYS A 316 -14.95 0.52 -43.61
N ALA A 317 -15.46 1.70 -43.93
CA ALA A 317 -14.97 2.51 -45.04
C ALA A 317 -13.51 2.95 -44.84
N LEU A 318 -13.17 3.44 -43.64
CA LEU A 318 -11.81 3.86 -43.29
C LEU A 318 -10.85 2.67 -43.30
N LEU A 319 -11.22 1.53 -42.72
CA LEU A 319 -10.39 0.33 -42.77
C LEU A 319 -10.13 -0.10 -44.22
N ALA A 320 -11.12 -0.06 -45.11
CA ALA A 320 -10.91 -0.36 -46.53
C ALA A 320 -9.97 0.66 -47.20
N SER A 321 -10.14 1.97 -46.93
CA SER A 321 -9.27 3.06 -47.42
C SER A 321 -7.82 2.88 -46.98
N ILE A 322 -7.60 2.75 -45.68
CA ILE A 322 -6.29 2.57 -45.05
C ILE A 322 -5.57 1.37 -45.64
N ARG A 323 -6.28 0.25 -45.83
CA ARG A 323 -5.71 -0.99 -46.38
C ARG A 323 -5.29 -0.81 -47.83
N LYS A 324 -6.11 -0.14 -48.65
CA LYS A 324 -5.70 0.18 -50.02
C LYS A 324 -4.38 0.97 -50.06
N ARG A 325 -4.22 1.96 -49.19
CA ARG A 325 -3.04 2.84 -49.19
C ARG A 325 -1.81 2.23 -48.53
N CYS A 326 -1.98 1.41 -47.50
CA CYS A 326 -0.87 0.78 -46.79
C CYS A 326 -0.39 -0.54 -47.45
N MET A 327 -1.07 -1.07 -48.48
CA MET A 327 -0.89 -2.46 -48.97
C MET A 327 -0.53 -2.63 -50.46
N ASP A 328 0.01 -1.64 -51.17
CA ASP A 328 0.44 -1.81 -52.58
C ASP A 328 1.79 -2.59 -52.74
N ARG A 329 1.96 -3.71 -52.03
CA ARG A 329 3.01 -4.74 -52.27
C ARG A 329 2.43 -6.16 -52.12
N PRO A 330 2.99 -7.20 -52.77
CA PRO A 330 2.27 -8.41 -53.23
C PRO A 330 1.65 -9.35 -52.17
N GLN A 331 1.84 -9.07 -50.88
CA GLN A 331 1.20 -9.78 -49.77
C GLN A 331 0.68 -8.75 -48.77
N SER A 332 -0.63 -8.70 -48.53
CA SER A 332 -1.27 -7.71 -47.65
C SER A 332 -0.74 -7.80 -46.22
N PRO A 333 -0.01 -6.79 -45.69
CA PRO A 333 0.53 -6.86 -44.33
C PRO A 333 -0.59 -6.80 -43.27
N PRO A 334 -0.47 -7.55 -42.16
CA PRO A 334 -1.41 -7.49 -41.04
C PRO A 334 -1.40 -6.10 -40.36
N ILE A 335 -2.55 -5.70 -39.81
CA ILE A 335 -2.66 -4.55 -38.89
C ILE A 335 -2.72 -5.11 -37.46
N PHE A 336 -1.96 -4.55 -36.52
CA PHE A 336 -1.99 -4.99 -35.12
C PHE A 336 -2.58 -3.95 -34.18
N CYS A 337 -3.48 -4.35 -33.30
CA CYS A 337 -4.00 -3.55 -32.19
C CYS A 337 -3.37 -4.03 -30.89
N VAL A 338 -2.47 -3.24 -30.32
CA VAL A 338 -1.84 -3.51 -29.04
C VAL A 338 -2.72 -2.91 -27.93
N LEU A 339 -3.04 -3.70 -26.90
CA LEU A 339 -3.63 -3.22 -25.65
C LEU A 339 -2.66 -3.51 -24.51
N ASP A 340 -1.88 -2.51 -24.11
CA ASP A 340 -0.95 -2.61 -22.97
C ASP A 340 -1.67 -2.34 -21.63
N GLU A 341 -1.01 -2.68 -20.53
CA GLU A 341 -1.49 -2.53 -19.15
C GLU A 341 -2.88 -3.18 -18.92
N ALA A 342 -3.19 -4.26 -19.65
CA ALA A 342 -4.51 -4.88 -19.68
C ALA A 342 -4.95 -5.46 -18.32
N GLN A 343 -4.04 -5.63 -17.36
CA GLN A 343 -4.41 -6.02 -15.99
C GLN A 343 -5.32 -4.99 -15.32
N TYR A 344 -5.25 -3.70 -15.71
CA TYR A 344 -6.17 -2.70 -15.22
C TYR A 344 -7.60 -3.00 -15.68
N ALA A 345 -7.79 -3.22 -16.98
CA ALA A 345 -9.08 -3.60 -17.55
C ALA A 345 -9.58 -4.97 -17.06
N ALA A 346 -8.67 -5.90 -16.75
CA ALA A 346 -8.98 -7.23 -16.22
C ALA A 346 -9.56 -7.21 -14.80
N THR A 347 -9.46 -6.09 -14.07
CA THR A 347 -10.01 -5.94 -12.71
C THR A 347 -11.14 -4.93 -12.60
N GLN A 348 -11.46 -4.18 -13.66
CA GLN A 348 -12.55 -3.20 -13.63
C GLN A 348 -13.89 -3.83 -14.01
N HIS A 349 -14.96 -3.32 -13.38
CA HIS A 349 -16.37 -3.65 -13.67
C HIS A 349 -16.72 -5.14 -13.63
N CYS A 350 -16.02 -5.93 -12.81
CA CYS A 350 -16.22 -7.38 -12.72
C CYS A 350 -17.67 -7.78 -12.40
N ASN A 351 -18.41 -6.94 -11.66
CA ASN A 351 -19.79 -7.19 -11.28
C ASN A 351 -20.83 -6.67 -12.30
N ALA A 352 -20.39 -5.94 -13.32
CA ALA A 352 -21.25 -5.35 -14.34
C ALA A 352 -21.45 -6.28 -15.55
N PHE A 353 -20.60 -7.30 -15.72
CA PHE A 353 -20.65 -8.23 -16.85
C PHE A 353 -20.59 -9.70 -16.41
N ARG A 354 -21.04 -10.58 -17.30
CA ARG A 354 -21.18 -12.02 -17.09
C ARG A 354 -20.75 -12.82 -18.32
N SER A 355 -20.44 -14.10 -18.14
CA SER A 355 -20.28 -15.07 -19.23
C SER A 355 -21.57 -15.20 -20.06
N ASP A 356 -21.49 -15.75 -21.27
CA ASP A 356 -22.67 -15.84 -22.15
C ASP A 356 -23.75 -16.80 -21.62
N ASN A 357 -23.34 -17.82 -20.86
CA ASN A 357 -24.24 -18.70 -20.11
C ASN A 357 -24.65 -18.13 -18.74
N GLY A 358 -24.26 -16.90 -18.41
CA GLY A 358 -24.60 -16.22 -17.15
C GLY A 358 -23.93 -16.76 -15.87
N SER A 359 -23.10 -17.81 -15.96
CA SER A 359 -22.60 -18.54 -14.79
C SER A 359 -21.50 -17.82 -14.00
N ALA A 360 -20.72 -16.94 -14.63
CA ALA A 360 -19.54 -16.35 -14.00
C ALA A 360 -19.39 -14.86 -14.31
N TYR A 361 -18.89 -14.10 -13.34
CA TYR A 361 -18.54 -12.67 -13.51
C TYR A 361 -17.45 -12.49 -14.57
N ARG A 362 -17.48 -11.37 -15.29
CA ARG A 362 -16.48 -11.04 -16.31
C ARG A 362 -16.03 -9.58 -16.16
N PRO A 363 -14.72 -9.30 -16.33
CA PRO A 363 -14.23 -7.93 -16.33
C PRO A 363 -14.50 -7.23 -17.67
N VAL A 364 -14.38 -5.91 -17.69
CA VAL A 364 -14.58 -5.10 -18.91
C VAL A 364 -13.60 -5.45 -20.03
N LEU A 365 -12.41 -6.01 -19.72
CA LEU A 365 -11.44 -6.46 -20.72
C LEU A 365 -12.06 -7.35 -21.81
N ARG A 366 -12.98 -8.24 -21.43
CA ARG A 366 -13.68 -9.11 -22.38
C ARG A 366 -14.52 -8.32 -23.38
N GLU A 367 -15.18 -7.26 -22.91
CA GLU A 367 -16.05 -6.45 -23.76
C GLU A 367 -15.23 -5.53 -24.70
N ILE A 368 -14.03 -5.10 -24.29
CA ILE A 368 -13.07 -4.42 -25.17
C ILE A 368 -12.68 -5.33 -26.35
N VAL A 369 -12.18 -6.52 -26.02
CA VAL A 369 -11.73 -7.53 -27.00
C VAL A 369 -12.86 -7.87 -27.97
N ARG A 370 -14.08 -8.10 -27.47
CA ARG A 370 -15.26 -8.38 -28.29
C ARG A 370 -15.65 -7.23 -29.20
N ALA A 371 -15.67 -6.00 -28.69
CA ALA A 371 -16.04 -4.83 -29.48
C ALA A 371 -15.09 -4.68 -30.69
N TRP A 372 -13.78 -4.78 -30.46
CA TRP A 372 -12.79 -4.63 -31.51
C TRP A 372 -12.74 -5.82 -32.48
N GLU A 373 -12.93 -7.05 -32.00
CA GLU A 373 -13.08 -8.23 -32.87
C GLU A 373 -14.27 -8.10 -33.81
N ASN A 374 -15.41 -7.65 -33.28
CA ASN A 374 -16.61 -7.45 -34.09
C ASN A 374 -16.41 -6.35 -35.14
N GLN A 375 -15.78 -5.23 -34.76
CA GLN A 375 -15.45 -4.15 -35.70
C GLN A 375 -14.46 -4.60 -36.79
N CYS A 376 -13.52 -5.48 -36.44
CA CYS A 376 -12.43 -5.88 -37.32
C CYS A 376 -12.61 -7.27 -37.96
N ALA A 377 -13.78 -7.89 -37.82
CA ALA A 377 -14.03 -9.25 -38.30
C ALA A 377 -13.77 -9.37 -39.81
N GLY A 378 -12.87 -10.29 -40.20
CA GLY A 378 -12.47 -10.48 -41.60
C GLY A 378 -11.59 -9.36 -42.17
N GLN A 379 -11.13 -8.43 -41.33
CA GLN A 379 -10.38 -7.24 -41.76
C GLN A 379 -8.85 -7.37 -41.60
N GLY A 380 -8.30 -8.55 -41.32
CA GLY A 380 -6.85 -8.75 -41.18
C GLY A 380 -6.21 -7.93 -40.05
N VAL A 381 -7.01 -7.58 -39.02
CA VAL A 381 -6.55 -6.91 -37.80
C VAL A 381 -6.40 -7.97 -36.71
N PHE A 382 -5.24 -7.98 -36.06
CA PHE A 382 -4.90 -8.92 -35.00
C PHE A 382 -4.61 -8.14 -33.72
N MET A 383 -4.82 -8.77 -32.56
CA MET A 383 -4.68 -8.07 -31.28
C MET A 383 -3.50 -8.62 -30.50
N VAL A 384 -2.76 -7.75 -29.84
CA VAL A 384 -1.72 -8.12 -28.88
C VAL A 384 -2.11 -7.51 -27.54
N VAL A 385 -2.62 -8.33 -26.64
CA VAL A 385 -3.04 -7.89 -25.31
C VAL A 385 -1.92 -8.20 -24.33
N ALA A 386 -1.36 -7.17 -23.70
CA ALA A 386 -0.24 -7.31 -22.78
C ALA A 386 -0.60 -6.83 -21.38
N GLY A 387 -0.08 -7.51 -20.36
CA GLY A 387 -0.25 -7.03 -18.99
C GLY A 387 0.56 -7.82 -17.96
N THR A 388 0.62 -7.26 -16.76
CA THR A 388 1.32 -7.86 -15.62
C THR A 388 0.32 -8.56 -14.71
N GLY A 389 0.55 -9.85 -14.44
CA GLY A 389 -0.28 -10.62 -13.51
C GLY A 389 -1.73 -10.81 -13.94
N ILE A 390 -1.95 -10.91 -15.25
CA ILE A 390 -3.23 -11.38 -15.79
C ILE A 390 -3.19 -12.91 -15.74
N SER A 391 -4.07 -13.52 -14.95
CA SER A 391 -4.06 -14.97 -14.83
C SER A 391 -4.51 -15.63 -16.13
N LYS A 392 -3.89 -16.78 -16.42
CA LYS A 392 -4.26 -17.62 -17.56
C LYS A 392 -5.74 -17.97 -17.53
N ASP A 393 -6.24 -18.28 -16.35
CA ASP A 393 -7.65 -18.58 -16.14
C ASP A 393 -8.57 -17.38 -16.40
N VAL A 394 -8.21 -16.15 -15.99
CA VAL A 394 -9.05 -14.96 -16.23
C VAL A 394 -9.20 -14.68 -17.72
N VAL A 395 -8.11 -14.85 -18.48
CA VAL A 395 -8.11 -14.69 -19.93
C VAL A 395 -8.81 -15.86 -20.60
N ASP A 396 -8.43 -17.10 -20.31
CA ASP A 396 -9.05 -18.29 -20.89
C ASP A 396 -10.57 -18.31 -20.58
N GLN A 397 -11.00 -17.89 -19.39
CA GLN A 397 -12.41 -17.72 -19.03
C GLN A 397 -13.10 -16.54 -19.74
N ALA A 398 -12.39 -15.43 -19.98
CA ALA A 398 -12.91 -14.33 -20.79
C ALA A 398 -13.20 -14.80 -22.23
N MET A 399 -12.37 -15.72 -22.74
CA MET A 399 -12.41 -16.20 -24.12
C MET A 399 -13.26 -17.46 -24.35
N ALA A 400 -13.47 -18.31 -23.34
CA ALA A 400 -14.19 -19.60 -23.42
C ALA A 400 -15.69 -19.52 -23.80
N SER A 401 -16.21 -18.34 -24.13
CA SER A 401 -17.60 -18.14 -24.54
C SER A 401 -17.75 -17.48 -25.92
N ALA A 402 -16.65 -17.08 -26.55
CA ALA A 402 -16.66 -16.76 -27.97
C ALA A 402 -16.69 -18.08 -28.77
N ILE A 403 -17.88 -18.40 -29.28
CA ILE A 403 -18.26 -19.54 -30.11
C ILE A 403 -17.08 -20.24 -30.84
N MET A 404 -16.99 -21.55 -30.59
CA MET A 404 -16.11 -22.55 -31.21
C MET A 404 -15.66 -22.24 -32.66
N LYS A 405 -14.38 -21.91 -32.83
CA LYS A 405 -13.45 -22.54 -33.79
C LYS A 405 -12.04 -22.51 -33.19
N GLU A 406 -11.33 -23.62 -33.27
CA GLU A 406 -10.03 -23.85 -32.63
C GLU A 406 -8.98 -22.73 -32.89
N SER A 407 -8.31 -22.30 -31.80
CA SER A 407 -6.96 -21.69 -31.71
C SER A 407 -6.66 -20.27 -32.28
N LYS A 408 -7.59 -19.32 -32.27
CA LYS A 408 -7.24 -17.91 -32.60
C LYS A 408 -6.37 -17.20 -31.56
N TYR A 409 -6.28 -17.66 -30.32
CA TYR A 409 -5.52 -16.99 -29.25
C TYR A 409 -4.26 -17.78 -28.88
N ARG A 410 -3.14 -17.08 -28.71
CA ARG A 410 -1.84 -17.64 -28.33
C ARG A 410 -1.30 -16.94 -27.08
N TRP A 411 -0.75 -17.72 -26.16
CA TRP A 411 0.02 -17.20 -25.03
C TRP A 411 1.49 -17.02 -25.45
N CYS A 412 2.09 -15.90 -25.04
CA CYS A 412 3.51 -15.61 -25.23
C CYS A 412 4.06 -14.98 -23.95
N SER A 413 5.23 -15.43 -23.51
CA SER A 413 5.95 -14.87 -22.37
C SER A 413 7.42 -14.55 -22.66
N ASP A 414 7.81 -14.69 -23.93
CA ASP A 414 9.18 -14.44 -24.41
C ASP A 414 9.49 -12.95 -24.43
N THR A 415 9.79 -12.41 -23.25
CA THR A 415 10.28 -11.04 -23.11
C THR A 415 11.81 -10.95 -23.27
N GLY A 416 12.48 -12.10 -23.23
CA GLY A 416 13.93 -12.23 -23.13
C GLY A 416 14.50 -11.80 -21.78
N ALA A 417 15.73 -12.21 -21.53
CA ALA A 417 16.55 -11.75 -20.41
C ALA A 417 17.94 -11.32 -20.90
N PHE A 418 18.67 -10.58 -20.07
CA PHE A 418 20.11 -10.40 -20.25
C PHE A 418 20.84 -11.62 -19.70
N ASP A 419 20.76 -12.73 -20.42
CA ASP A 419 21.33 -14.01 -19.97
C ASP A 419 22.86 -14.00 -19.89
N ALA A 420 23.51 -13.04 -20.58
CA ALA A 420 24.93 -12.79 -20.51
C ALA A 420 25.23 -11.41 -19.92
N VAL A 421 26.11 -11.37 -18.92
CA VAL A 421 26.59 -10.13 -18.26
C VAL A 421 27.13 -9.14 -19.30
N ASP A 422 27.80 -9.63 -20.35
CA ASP A 422 28.34 -8.77 -21.42
C ASP A 422 27.25 -8.08 -22.26
N ALA A 423 26.10 -8.71 -22.45
CA ALA A 423 24.99 -8.10 -23.18
C ALA A 423 24.36 -6.95 -22.36
N GLN A 424 24.23 -7.15 -21.06
CA GLN A 424 23.78 -6.11 -20.12
C GLN A 424 24.79 -4.98 -20.01
N ARG A 425 26.09 -5.32 -19.93
CA ARG A 425 27.19 -4.37 -19.90
C ARG A 425 27.15 -3.44 -21.11
N ARG A 426 27.02 -4.00 -22.31
CA ARG A 426 26.86 -3.24 -23.56
C ARG A 426 25.63 -2.33 -23.54
N TYR A 427 24.50 -2.80 -23.01
CA TYR A 427 23.27 -2.00 -22.93
C TYR A 427 23.42 -0.76 -22.05
N ILE A 428 24.18 -0.86 -20.93
CA ILE A 428 24.33 0.22 -19.95
C ILE A 428 25.48 1.16 -20.31
N GLN A 429 26.56 0.63 -20.90
CA GLN A 429 27.74 1.40 -21.28
C GLN A 429 27.41 2.59 -22.18
N LYS A 430 26.41 2.50 -23.06
CA LYS A 430 26.04 3.61 -23.94
C LYS A 430 25.52 4.86 -23.19
N TYR A 431 25.04 4.68 -21.97
CA TYR A 431 24.55 5.78 -21.12
C TYR A 431 25.62 6.37 -20.21
N LEU A 432 26.87 5.89 -20.29
CA LEU A 432 27.99 6.31 -19.45
C LEU A 432 29.15 6.84 -20.30
N PRO A 433 29.84 7.92 -19.87
CA PRO A 433 31.00 8.45 -20.57
C PRO A 433 32.15 7.43 -20.61
N PRO A 434 32.91 7.33 -21.73
CA PRO A 434 34.07 6.44 -21.82
C PRO A 434 35.11 6.66 -20.72
N ALA A 435 35.41 7.91 -20.36
CA ALA A 435 36.40 8.21 -19.32
C ALA A 435 35.95 7.70 -17.94
N PHE A 436 34.65 7.77 -17.64
CA PHE A 436 34.11 7.20 -16.41
C PHE A 436 34.20 5.68 -16.41
N LEU A 437 33.87 5.02 -17.53
CA LEU A 437 33.96 3.56 -17.66
C LEU A 437 35.38 3.01 -17.46
N SER A 438 36.41 3.80 -17.81
CA SER A 438 37.82 3.45 -17.60
C SER A 438 38.35 3.76 -16.18
N SER A 439 37.54 4.34 -15.30
CA SER A 439 37.91 4.59 -13.91
C SER A 439 37.63 3.35 -13.02
N ALA A 440 38.31 3.24 -11.88
CA ALA A 440 38.03 2.18 -10.90
C ALA A 440 36.56 2.19 -10.42
N SER A 441 35.95 3.38 -10.33
CA SER A 441 34.53 3.54 -10.00
C SER A 441 33.61 3.02 -11.11
N GLY A 442 33.97 3.25 -12.37
CA GLY A 442 33.25 2.73 -13.54
C GLY A 442 33.36 1.22 -13.68
N GLU A 443 34.54 0.64 -13.45
CA GLU A 443 34.72 -0.81 -13.43
C GLU A 443 33.87 -1.47 -12.34
N ARG A 444 33.92 -0.93 -11.11
CA ARG A 444 33.11 -1.40 -9.98
C ARG A 444 31.62 -1.24 -10.24
N LEU A 445 31.19 -0.18 -10.92
CA LEU A 445 29.80 0.01 -11.32
C LEU A 445 29.36 -1.10 -12.27
N MET A 446 30.16 -1.40 -13.31
CA MET A 446 29.81 -2.40 -14.31
C MET A 446 29.74 -3.82 -13.72
N GLU A 447 30.63 -4.16 -12.80
CA GLU A 447 30.60 -5.42 -12.05
C GLU A 447 29.32 -5.52 -11.21
N ARG A 448 28.99 -4.48 -10.44
CA ARG A 448 27.78 -4.42 -9.61
C ARG A 448 26.49 -4.46 -10.44
N VAL A 449 26.48 -3.77 -11.58
CA VAL A 449 25.35 -3.76 -12.50
C VAL A 449 25.08 -5.17 -13.04
N GLY A 450 26.13 -5.90 -13.43
CA GLY A 450 26.01 -7.28 -13.90
C GLY A 450 25.44 -8.22 -12.82
N TYR A 451 25.80 -7.99 -11.56
CA TYR A 451 25.25 -8.74 -10.43
C TYR A 451 23.80 -8.35 -10.09
N TRP A 452 23.52 -7.06 -9.85
CA TRP A 452 22.24 -6.60 -9.31
C TRP A 452 21.10 -6.56 -10.32
N LEU A 453 21.39 -6.32 -11.60
CA LEU A 453 20.39 -6.12 -12.63
C LEU A 453 20.16 -7.35 -13.51
N HIS A 454 20.74 -8.50 -13.15
CA HIS A 454 20.62 -9.74 -13.89
C HIS A 454 19.14 -10.03 -14.26
N GLY A 455 18.87 -10.30 -15.54
CA GLY A 455 17.56 -10.76 -16.02
C GLY A 455 16.57 -9.72 -16.57
N ARG A 456 16.51 -8.44 -16.13
CA ARG A 456 15.49 -7.47 -16.64
C ARG A 456 16.03 -6.41 -17.59
N ARG A 457 15.25 -6.08 -18.63
CA ARG A 457 15.43 -4.89 -19.48
C ARG A 457 15.04 -3.66 -18.67
N VAL A 458 16.00 -3.08 -17.96
CA VAL A 458 15.71 -2.09 -16.90
C VAL A 458 15.24 -0.75 -17.48
N CYS A 459 13.93 -0.61 -17.75
CA CYS A 459 13.29 0.68 -18.00
C CYS A 459 13.12 1.53 -16.73
N HIS A 460 13.33 0.95 -15.54
CA HIS A 460 13.28 1.66 -14.26
C HIS A 460 14.62 2.23 -13.77
N LEU A 461 15.67 2.18 -14.61
CA LEU A 461 16.78 3.11 -14.48
C LEU A 461 16.27 4.48 -14.93
N SER A 462 15.42 5.11 -14.11
CA SER A 462 15.22 6.54 -14.22
C SER A 462 16.60 7.18 -14.18
N SER A 463 16.82 8.24 -14.96
CA SER A 463 18.04 9.04 -14.89
C SER A 463 18.43 9.32 -13.43
N GLU A 464 17.44 9.58 -12.56
CA GLU A 464 17.61 9.73 -11.10
C GLU A 464 18.32 8.55 -10.41
N CYS A 465 18.11 7.29 -10.81
CA CYS A 465 18.78 6.14 -10.18
C CYS A 465 20.25 6.03 -10.63
N LEU A 466 20.51 6.26 -11.93
CA LEU A 466 21.85 6.29 -12.51
C LEU A 466 22.69 7.45 -11.94
N THR A 467 22.08 8.60 -11.65
CA THR A 467 22.79 9.83 -11.26
C THR A 467 22.81 10.07 -9.76
N ASP A 468 21.78 9.68 -9.00
CA ASP A 468 21.67 10.03 -7.57
C ASP A 468 22.27 8.98 -6.64
N GLN A 469 22.28 7.70 -7.03
CA GLN A 469 22.76 6.59 -6.17
C GLN A 469 24.12 6.02 -6.60
N PHE A 470 24.42 5.98 -7.91
CA PHE A 470 25.65 5.37 -8.41
C PHE A 470 26.80 6.37 -8.58
N VAL A 471 26.51 7.64 -8.87
CA VAL A 471 27.52 8.72 -8.97
C VAL A 471 27.84 9.34 -7.61
N ARG A 472 26.88 9.42 -6.67
CA ARG A 472 27.14 9.90 -5.30
C ARG A 472 27.84 8.87 -4.39
N ALA A 473 27.97 7.62 -4.83
CA ALA A 473 28.60 6.53 -4.08
C ALA A 473 30.15 6.52 -4.19
N GLU A 474 30.79 7.69 -4.33
CA GLU A 474 32.22 7.85 -4.05
C GLU A 474 32.55 7.82 -2.54
N GLY A 475 31.52 7.82 -1.68
CA GLY A 475 31.67 7.68 -0.23
C GLY A 475 31.46 6.23 0.29
N PRO A 476 32.05 5.86 1.44
CA PRO A 476 31.94 4.54 2.07
C PRO A 476 30.54 4.25 2.71
N GLY A 477 29.48 4.91 2.22
CA GLY A 477 28.12 4.80 2.73
C GLY A 477 27.30 3.66 2.09
N PRO A 478 26.22 3.20 2.75
CA PRO A 478 25.35 2.17 2.20
C PRO A 478 24.57 2.68 0.98
N ILE A 479 24.54 1.90 -0.10
CA ILE A 479 23.67 2.15 -1.25
C ILE A 479 22.23 2.02 -0.77
N THR A 480 21.51 3.14 -0.73
CA THR A 480 20.10 3.13 -0.40
C THR A 480 19.35 2.76 -1.66
N ILE A 481 19.12 1.47 -1.92
CA ILE A 481 18.27 1.04 -3.03
C ILE A 481 16.85 1.52 -2.72
N SER A 482 16.49 2.70 -3.22
CA SER A 482 15.11 3.20 -3.22
C SER A 482 14.28 2.18 -3.99
N SER A 483 13.53 1.34 -3.27
CA SER A 483 12.60 0.39 -3.86
C SER A 483 11.40 1.13 -4.43
N ARG A 484 11.57 1.83 -5.56
CA ARG A 484 10.45 2.14 -6.46
C ARG A 484 9.86 0.86 -7.09
N TYR A 485 10.41 -0.31 -6.77
CA TYR A 485 9.83 -1.62 -7.05
C TYR A 485 8.54 -1.82 -6.26
N LYS A 486 7.40 -1.54 -6.90
CA LYS A 486 6.06 -1.89 -6.40
C LYS A 486 5.80 -3.38 -6.63
N LEU A 487 6.48 -4.24 -5.87
CA LEU A 487 5.98 -5.60 -5.67
C LEU A 487 4.72 -5.50 -4.82
N ASP A 488 3.60 -5.99 -5.36
CA ASP A 488 2.32 -5.99 -4.65
C ASP A 488 2.27 -7.16 -3.66
N PHE A 489 3.09 -7.05 -2.61
CA PHE A 489 3.16 -8.07 -1.56
C PHE A 489 1.83 -8.22 -0.80
N HIS A 490 0.90 -7.27 -0.92
CA HIS A 490 -0.46 -7.38 -0.36
C HIS A 490 -1.30 -8.47 -1.06
N LYS A 491 -0.95 -8.85 -2.29
CA LYS A 491 -1.56 -10.04 -2.92
C LYS A 491 -0.99 -11.34 -2.36
N LEU A 492 0.30 -11.35 -2.00
CA LEU A 492 0.93 -12.48 -1.31
C LEU A 492 0.36 -12.68 0.11
N THR A 493 -0.05 -11.62 0.82
CA THR A 493 -0.67 -11.73 2.17
C THR A 493 -1.92 -12.61 2.22
N LYS A 494 -2.60 -12.81 1.08
CA LYS A 494 -3.80 -13.63 0.98
C LYS A 494 -3.50 -15.14 0.91
N ASN A 495 -2.24 -15.54 0.69
CA ASN A 495 -1.82 -16.93 0.64
C ASN A 495 -0.63 -17.16 1.59
N THR A 496 -0.92 -17.71 2.77
CA THR A 496 0.07 -17.98 3.82
C THR A 496 1.17 -18.95 3.39
N ASP A 497 0.87 -19.92 2.52
CA ASP A 497 1.84 -20.90 2.03
C ASP A 497 2.83 -20.27 1.05
N MET A 498 2.33 -19.37 0.20
CA MET A 498 3.19 -18.58 -0.67
C MET A 498 4.12 -17.65 0.13
N ILE A 499 3.64 -17.00 1.18
CA ILE A 499 4.50 -16.17 2.05
C ILE A 499 5.56 -17.03 2.73
N ALA A 500 5.19 -18.21 3.24
CA ALA A 500 6.15 -19.12 3.85
C ALA A 500 7.25 -19.53 2.86
N THR A 501 6.87 -19.78 1.61
CA THR A 501 7.80 -20.11 0.51
C THR A 501 8.70 -18.92 0.16
N VAL A 502 8.14 -17.71 -0.01
CA VAL A 502 8.92 -16.48 -0.25
C VAL A 502 9.90 -16.23 0.90
N HIS A 503 9.47 -16.43 2.14
CA HIS A 503 10.32 -16.27 3.32
C HIS A 503 11.46 -17.29 3.36
N GLN A 504 11.20 -18.55 3.00
CA GLN A 504 12.22 -19.58 2.88
C GLN A 504 13.23 -19.25 1.78
N ILE A 505 12.75 -18.86 0.59
CA ILE A 505 13.61 -18.53 -0.56
C ILE A 505 14.50 -17.34 -0.24
N THR A 506 13.93 -16.24 0.25
CA THR A 506 14.69 -15.02 0.60
C THR A 506 15.72 -15.29 1.70
N THR A 507 15.35 -16.05 2.73
CA THR A 507 16.28 -16.40 3.81
C THR A 507 17.39 -17.32 3.34
N HIS A 508 17.09 -18.36 2.54
CA HIS A 508 18.11 -19.25 1.97
C HIS A 508 19.03 -18.52 1.00
N TYR A 509 18.48 -17.63 0.17
CA TYR A 509 19.28 -16.82 -0.73
C TYR A 509 20.23 -15.90 0.05
N LEU A 510 19.74 -15.16 1.05
CA LEU A 510 20.59 -14.26 1.85
C LEU A 510 21.66 -14.98 2.66
N MET A 511 21.33 -16.16 3.21
CA MET A 511 22.25 -16.87 4.09
C MET A 511 23.23 -17.75 3.32
N ARG A 512 22.86 -18.24 2.13
CA ARG A 512 23.61 -19.30 1.44
C ARG A 512 23.81 -19.08 -0.06
N ALA A 513 23.26 -18.00 -0.63
CA ALA A 513 23.21 -17.77 -2.08
C ALA A 513 22.51 -18.91 -2.86
N VAL A 514 21.57 -19.63 -2.22
CA VAL A 514 20.87 -20.76 -2.85
C VAL A 514 19.45 -20.37 -3.23
N LEU A 515 19.10 -20.63 -4.49
CA LEU A 515 17.75 -20.50 -5.04
C LEU A 515 17.16 -21.88 -5.35
N PRO A 516 15.84 -22.06 -5.22
CA PRO A 516 15.19 -23.32 -5.60
C PRO A 516 15.17 -23.49 -7.12
N GLY A 517 15.19 -24.73 -7.60
CA GLY A 517 15.02 -25.06 -9.02
C GLY A 517 13.56 -25.05 -9.50
N SER A 518 12.58 -25.08 -8.58
CA SER A 518 11.15 -24.98 -8.86
C SER A 518 10.42 -24.39 -7.64
N LEU A 519 9.33 -23.65 -7.89
CA LEU A 519 8.45 -23.04 -6.88
C LEU A 519 7.21 -23.90 -6.55
N GLY A 520 7.09 -25.10 -7.13
CA GLY A 520 6.00 -26.03 -6.84
C GLY A 520 4.77 -25.86 -7.75
N LYS A 521 3.56 -26.08 -7.24
CA LYS A 521 2.33 -26.06 -8.06
C LYS A 521 1.85 -24.66 -8.45
N ASP A 522 2.27 -23.62 -7.71
CA ASP A 522 1.77 -22.25 -7.84
C ASP A 522 2.74 -21.30 -8.55
N GLU A 523 3.69 -21.81 -9.35
CA GLU A 523 4.78 -21.01 -9.95
C GLU A 523 4.26 -19.80 -10.73
N LYS A 524 3.16 -19.98 -11.46
CA LYS A 524 2.51 -18.93 -12.26
C LYS A 524 1.98 -17.79 -11.39
N THR A 525 1.43 -18.12 -10.22
CA THR A 525 0.93 -17.14 -9.24
C THR A 525 2.07 -16.27 -8.70
N TYR A 526 3.27 -16.81 -8.52
CA TYR A 526 4.44 -16.01 -8.15
C TYR A 526 4.85 -15.02 -9.26
N VAL A 527 4.70 -15.40 -10.53
CA VAL A 527 4.89 -14.48 -11.66
C VAL A 527 3.82 -13.40 -11.66
N GLU A 528 2.57 -13.77 -11.39
CA GLU A 528 1.45 -12.82 -11.33
C GLU A 528 1.63 -11.74 -10.25
N TYR A 529 2.19 -12.12 -9.10
CA TYR A 529 2.48 -11.20 -8.00
C TYR A 529 3.83 -10.49 -8.13
N GLY A 530 4.56 -10.77 -9.22
CA GLY A 530 5.80 -10.11 -9.59
C GLY A 530 7.07 -10.64 -8.91
N PHE A 531 6.95 -11.67 -8.05
CA PHE A 531 8.07 -12.28 -7.33
C PHE A 531 8.92 -13.19 -8.23
N ALA A 532 8.33 -13.77 -9.26
CA ALA A 532 9.02 -14.61 -10.25
C ALA A 532 8.82 -14.09 -11.68
N ARG A 533 9.49 -14.69 -12.65
CA ARG A 533 9.34 -14.40 -14.08
C ARG A 533 9.29 -15.67 -14.92
N PHE A 534 8.60 -15.63 -16.05
CA PHE A 534 8.75 -16.68 -17.07
C PHE A 534 10.10 -16.54 -17.77
N ILE A 535 10.75 -17.67 -18.05
CA ILE A 535 12.05 -17.72 -18.73
C ILE A 535 11.99 -18.37 -20.12
N ASP A 536 10.82 -18.86 -20.52
CA ASP A 536 10.55 -19.44 -21.83
C ASP A 536 9.39 -18.72 -22.54
N ALA A 537 9.17 -19.07 -23.82
CA ALA A 537 8.17 -18.43 -24.67
C ALA A 537 6.73 -18.90 -24.42
N GLU A 538 6.55 -20.07 -23.81
CA GLU A 538 5.28 -20.81 -23.74
C GLU A 538 4.71 -20.88 -22.31
N THR A 539 5.27 -20.15 -21.35
CA THR A 539 4.87 -20.11 -19.92
C THR A 539 5.10 -21.41 -19.15
N ASN A 540 6.10 -22.20 -19.56
CA ASN A 540 6.40 -23.54 -19.02
C ASN A 540 7.42 -23.53 -17.87
N ALA A 541 8.29 -22.52 -17.80
CA ALA A 541 9.39 -22.44 -16.86
C ALA A 541 9.41 -21.07 -16.16
N VAL A 542 9.60 -21.10 -14.84
CA VAL A 542 9.60 -19.93 -13.96
C VAL A 542 10.90 -19.86 -13.18
N ALA A 543 11.45 -18.66 -13.03
CA ALA A 543 12.64 -18.42 -12.22
C ALA A 543 12.44 -17.31 -11.18
N VAL A 544 13.10 -17.46 -10.04
CA VAL A 544 13.31 -16.41 -9.02
C VAL A 544 14.79 -16.15 -8.93
N ASP A 545 15.32 -15.40 -9.89
CA ASP A 545 16.76 -15.19 -10.07
C ASP A 545 17.14 -13.70 -10.07
N GLU A 546 16.22 -12.84 -9.63
CA GLU A 546 16.41 -11.39 -9.60
C GLU A 546 16.80 -10.88 -8.20
N PRO A 547 18.05 -10.45 -7.99
CA PRO A 547 18.52 -10.02 -6.67
C PRO A 547 17.73 -8.85 -6.08
N LEU A 548 17.30 -7.88 -6.90
CA LEU A 548 16.48 -6.76 -6.44
C LEU A 548 15.10 -7.19 -5.95
N VAL A 549 14.49 -8.21 -6.57
CA VAL A 549 13.21 -8.77 -6.13
C VAL A 549 13.38 -9.50 -4.80
N LEU A 550 14.44 -10.28 -4.66
CA LEU A 550 14.78 -11.00 -3.43
C LEU A 550 15.08 -10.04 -2.27
N LEU A 551 15.80 -8.95 -2.53
CA LEU A 551 16.05 -7.90 -1.54
C LEU A 551 14.77 -7.14 -1.16
N ALA A 552 13.94 -6.76 -2.14
CA ALA A 552 12.68 -6.08 -1.86
C ALA A 552 11.74 -6.98 -1.04
N ALA A 553 11.69 -8.28 -1.35
CA ALA A 553 10.93 -9.27 -0.58
C ALA A 553 11.47 -9.44 0.83
N THR A 554 12.79 -9.50 1.00
CA THR A 554 13.44 -9.53 2.32
C THR A 554 13.06 -8.31 3.14
N HIS A 555 13.22 -7.12 2.55
CA HIS A 555 12.88 -5.85 3.19
C HIS A 555 11.42 -5.83 3.63
N TRP A 556 10.51 -6.21 2.73
CA TRP A 556 9.09 -6.25 3.04
C TRP A 556 8.75 -7.25 4.14
N ILE A 557 9.30 -8.47 4.09
CA ILE A 557 9.13 -9.50 5.13
C ILE A 557 9.64 -9.00 6.49
N ASN A 558 10.81 -8.38 6.52
CA ASN A 558 11.39 -7.87 7.76
C ASN A 558 10.57 -6.71 8.34
N ALA A 559 10.01 -5.85 7.50
CA ALA A 559 9.17 -4.75 7.93
C ALA A 559 7.79 -5.21 8.46
N HIS A 560 7.17 -6.23 7.85
CA HIS A 560 5.77 -6.61 8.12
C HIS A 560 5.60 -7.86 9.00
N TYR A 561 6.53 -8.81 8.90
CA TYR A 561 6.47 -10.11 9.60
C TYR A 561 7.57 -10.25 10.66
N ARG A 562 8.48 -9.28 10.75
CA ARG A 562 9.58 -9.15 11.72
C ARG A 562 10.20 -10.49 12.16
N SER A 563 10.52 -11.42 11.25
CA SER A 563 10.95 -12.72 11.77
C SER A 563 11.75 -13.68 10.88
N SER A 564 12.83 -13.22 10.24
CA SER A 564 13.95 -14.13 9.90
C SER A 564 14.35 -14.98 11.12
N TYR A 565 14.23 -14.40 12.33
CA TYR A 565 14.38 -15.08 13.61
C TYR A 565 13.38 -16.22 13.88
N LYS A 566 12.09 -16.06 13.58
CA LYS A 566 11.08 -17.12 13.73
C LYS A 566 11.33 -18.25 12.74
N PHE A 567 11.81 -17.92 11.54
CA PHE A 567 12.24 -18.93 10.58
C PHE A 567 13.44 -19.71 11.09
N PHE A 568 14.51 -19.04 11.54
CA PHE A 568 15.67 -19.73 12.11
C PHE A 568 15.27 -20.61 13.29
N ALA A 569 14.44 -20.10 14.19
CA ALA A 569 13.98 -20.84 15.35
C ALA A 569 13.14 -22.08 14.97
N LYS A 570 12.26 -21.96 13.97
CA LYS A 570 11.51 -23.10 13.40
C LYS A 570 12.44 -24.15 12.79
N GLN A 571 13.44 -23.73 12.00
CA GLN A 571 14.39 -24.64 11.36
C GLN A 571 15.32 -25.36 12.35
N ILE A 572 15.75 -24.66 13.41
CA ILE A 572 16.52 -25.25 14.51
C ILE A 572 15.72 -26.36 15.21
N HIS A 573 14.40 -26.19 15.36
CA HIS A 573 13.54 -27.15 16.05
C HIS A 573 13.25 -28.44 15.26
N VAL A 574 13.25 -28.37 13.92
CA VAL A 574 12.91 -29.52 13.04
C VAL A 574 13.93 -30.67 13.12
N HIS A 575 15.12 -30.46 13.69
CA HIS A 575 16.06 -31.52 14.11
C HIS A 575 16.43 -32.58 13.04
N GLU A 576 16.45 -32.20 11.75
CA GLU A 576 16.98 -33.06 10.69
C GLU A 576 18.50 -32.99 10.62
N ALA A 577 19.18 -34.10 10.30
CA ALA A 577 20.64 -34.16 10.12
C ALA A 577 21.14 -33.27 8.97
N THR A 578 20.24 -32.80 8.11
CA THR A 578 20.46 -31.86 6.99
C THR A 578 19.97 -30.44 7.30
N SER A 579 19.49 -30.15 8.51
CA SER A 579 18.96 -28.83 8.88
C SER A 579 20.07 -27.85 9.25
N ASN A 580 20.27 -26.89 8.36
CA ASN A 580 21.22 -25.78 8.46
C ASN A 580 20.75 -24.63 9.38
N GLY A 581 19.68 -24.83 10.15
CA GLY A 581 19.00 -23.77 10.89
C GLY A 581 19.88 -23.07 11.93
N PHE A 582 20.71 -23.82 12.65
CA PHE A 582 21.55 -23.27 13.72
C PHE A 582 22.76 -22.50 13.18
N GLU A 583 23.41 -23.01 12.14
CA GLU A 583 24.55 -22.34 11.49
C GLU A 583 24.12 -21.01 10.87
N ASN A 584 22.97 -20.99 10.18
CA ASN A 584 22.41 -19.77 9.62
C ASN A 584 22.07 -18.74 10.72
N TYR A 585 21.55 -19.19 11.86
CA TYR A 585 21.30 -18.31 13.00
C TYR A 585 22.59 -17.69 13.55
N ILE A 586 23.66 -18.47 13.71
CA ILE A 586 24.95 -17.99 14.20
C ILE A 586 25.56 -16.99 13.21
N ALA A 587 25.58 -17.31 11.92
CA ALA A 587 26.07 -16.41 10.87
C ALA A 587 25.34 -15.05 10.91
N PHE A 588 24.01 -15.06 11.05
CA PHE A 588 23.21 -13.85 11.18
C PHE A 588 23.56 -13.04 12.44
N CYS A 589 23.72 -13.71 13.58
CA CYS A 589 24.08 -13.06 14.86
C CYS A 589 25.46 -12.41 14.81
N LEU A 590 26.44 -13.07 14.15
CA LEU A 590 27.78 -12.52 13.97
C LEU A 590 27.76 -11.25 13.12
N ASN A 591 27.01 -11.24 12.02
CA ASN A 591 26.83 -10.04 11.19
C ASN A 591 26.28 -8.85 12.01
N LEU A 592 25.26 -9.10 12.84
CA LEU A 592 24.68 -8.07 13.72
C LEU A 592 25.71 -7.57 14.76
N ALA A 593 26.47 -8.50 15.37
CA ALA A 593 27.45 -8.17 16.39
C ALA A 593 28.60 -7.30 15.85
N PHE A 594 29.12 -7.65 14.68
CA PHE A 594 30.26 -6.94 14.07
C PHE A 594 29.88 -5.66 13.31
N SER A 595 28.60 -5.48 12.96
CA SER A 595 28.13 -4.23 12.33
C SER A 595 28.29 -3.00 13.24
N ASN A 596 28.29 -3.19 14.57
CA ASN A 596 28.48 -2.14 15.56
C ASN A 596 29.95 -1.94 15.98
N LYS A 597 30.92 -2.56 15.27
CA LYS A 597 32.36 -2.48 15.57
C LYS A 597 32.69 -2.78 17.04
N GLN A 598 32.25 -3.94 17.51
CA GLN A 598 32.40 -4.38 18.90
C GLN A 598 33.75 -5.07 19.14
N ARG A 599 34.14 -5.19 20.41
CA ARG A 599 35.41 -5.86 20.76
C ARG A 599 35.30 -7.37 20.57
N VAL A 600 36.39 -7.98 20.10
CA VAL A 600 36.43 -9.43 19.87
C VAL A 600 36.19 -10.21 21.17
N ASP A 601 36.75 -9.75 22.29
CA ASP A 601 36.60 -10.38 23.62
C ASP A 601 35.24 -10.17 24.30
N GLU A 602 34.40 -9.28 23.78
CA GLU A 602 33.00 -9.14 24.21
C GLU A 602 32.09 -10.16 23.50
N ILE A 603 32.39 -10.43 22.22
CA ILE A 603 31.67 -11.41 21.38
C ILE A 603 32.15 -12.84 21.67
N PHE A 604 33.44 -13.04 21.91
CA PHE A 604 34.03 -14.35 22.18
C PHE A 604 34.64 -14.43 23.58
N THR A 605 34.24 -15.45 24.34
CA THR A 605 34.77 -15.74 25.68
C THR A 605 35.97 -16.70 25.59
N PHE A 606 37.15 -16.20 25.94
CA PHE A 606 38.39 -16.99 25.96
C PHE A 606 38.50 -17.80 27.26
N SER A 607 39.15 -18.96 27.17
CA SER A 607 39.27 -19.90 28.29
C SER A 607 40.44 -19.59 29.25
N GLY A 608 41.25 -18.59 28.91
CA GLY A 608 42.37 -18.05 29.67
C GLY A 608 42.47 -16.53 29.46
N THR A 609 43.67 -15.94 29.64
CA THR A 609 43.89 -14.53 29.34
C THR A 609 43.65 -14.28 27.84
N PRO A 610 42.71 -13.41 27.46
CA PRO A 610 42.49 -13.08 26.05
C PRO A 610 43.78 -12.49 25.45
N PRO A 611 44.14 -12.84 24.20
CA PRO A 611 45.21 -12.16 23.49
C PRO A 611 45.00 -10.64 23.49
N GLU A 612 46.07 -9.83 23.54
CA GLU A 612 45.93 -8.37 23.62
C GLU A 612 45.08 -7.80 22.49
N TRP A 613 45.25 -8.35 21.28
CA TRP A 613 44.49 -7.94 20.12
C TRP A 613 42.99 -8.26 20.21
N ALA A 614 42.56 -9.20 21.05
CA ALA A 614 41.15 -9.49 21.24
C ALA A 614 40.40 -8.33 21.92
N ARG A 615 41.13 -7.40 22.55
CA ARG A 615 40.57 -6.17 23.13
C ARG A 615 40.30 -5.10 22.07
N GLN A 616 40.68 -5.32 20.82
CA GLN A 616 40.41 -4.40 19.72
C GLN A 616 38.98 -4.59 19.19
N LYS A 617 38.44 -3.51 18.63
CA LYS A 617 37.20 -3.55 17.84
C LYS A 617 37.44 -4.26 16.51
N ALA A 618 36.43 -5.01 16.06
CA ALA A 618 36.48 -5.75 14.81
C ALA A 618 35.26 -5.47 13.92
N GLU A 619 35.41 -5.63 12.62
CA GLU A 619 34.31 -5.70 11.67
C GLU A 619 34.42 -6.93 10.77
N LEU A 620 33.27 -7.50 10.39
CA LEU A 620 33.18 -8.58 9.41
C LEU A 620 33.48 -8.00 8.02
N VAL A 621 34.35 -8.67 7.26
CA VAL A 621 34.76 -8.22 5.94
C VAL A 621 34.54 -9.31 4.88
N SER A 622 34.28 -8.88 3.65
CA SER A 622 34.35 -9.72 2.45
C SER A 622 35.67 -9.44 1.73
N LEU A 623 36.33 -10.50 1.26
CA LEU A 623 37.57 -10.45 0.49
C LEU A 623 37.25 -10.90 -0.94
N HIS A 624 37.60 -10.08 -1.92
CA HIS A 624 37.35 -10.39 -3.33
C HIS A 624 38.58 -10.10 -4.19
N ARG A 625 38.93 -11.05 -5.06
CA ARG A 625 40.03 -10.93 -6.02
C ARG A 625 39.54 -10.25 -7.29
N SER A 626 40.05 -9.04 -7.56
CA SER A 626 39.72 -8.31 -8.79
C SER A 626 40.26 -9.03 -10.02
N ALA A 627 39.39 -9.30 -11.01
CA ALA A 627 39.77 -9.96 -12.26
C ALA A 627 40.74 -9.13 -13.12
N SER A 628 40.74 -7.80 -12.98
CA SER A 628 41.61 -6.89 -13.75
C SER A 628 42.99 -6.71 -13.12
N SER A 629 43.06 -6.60 -11.78
CA SER A 629 44.31 -6.28 -11.06
C SER A 629 44.95 -7.48 -10.34
N ASN A 630 44.24 -8.60 -10.22
CA ASN A 630 44.58 -9.76 -9.38
C ASN A 630 44.87 -9.40 -7.90
N SER A 631 44.47 -8.20 -7.47
CA SER A 631 44.59 -7.73 -6.09
C SER A 631 43.36 -8.13 -5.27
N VAL A 632 43.55 -8.34 -3.96
CA VAL A 632 42.45 -8.67 -3.04
C VAL A 632 41.88 -7.40 -2.45
N GLU A 633 40.65 -7.06 -2.83
CA GLU A 633 39.87 -5.97 -2.24
C GLU A 633 39.19 -6.43 -0.96
N ILE A 634 39.25 -5.60 0.08
CA ILE A 634 38.64 -5.86 1.39
C ILE A 634 37.49 -4.88 1.61
N SER A 635 36.27 -5.39 1.72
CA SER A 635 35.06 -4.59 1.89
C SER A 635 34.35 -4.90 3.22
N PRO A 636 34.02 -3.90 4.06
CA PRO A 636 33.27 -4.14 5.29
C PRO A 636 31.83 -4.54 5.01
N VAL A 637 31.31 -5.50 5.78
CA VAL A 637 29.90 -5.91 5.75
C VAL A 637 29.10 -5.03 6.69
N ARG A 638 27.97 -4.50 6.23
CA ARG A 638 27.07 -3.68 7.04
C ARG A 638 25.72 -4.37 7.17
N HIS A 639 25.14 -4.32 8.36
CA HIS A 639 23.77 -4.76 8.62
C HIS A 639 22.83 -3.56 8.68
N SER A 640 21.78 -3.59 7.87
CA SER A 640 20.64 -2.68 7.96
C SER A 640 19.51 -3.37 8.73
N THR A 641 18.97 -2.67 9.73
CA THR A 641 17.79 -3.14 10.49
C THR A 641 16.55 -3.33 9.63
N ILE A 642 16.54 -2.73 8.44
CA ILE A 642 15.39 -2.64 7.53
C ILE A 642 15.56 -3.55 6.29
N SER A 643 16.78 -3.73 5.78
CA SER A 643 17.05 -4.50 4.55
C SER A 643 17.91 -5.75 4.76
N GLY A 644 18.39 -6.01 5.99
CA GLY A 644 19.29 -7.12 6.27
C GLY A 644 20.75 -6.82 5.89
N PRO A 645 21.59 -7.84 5.63
CA PRO A 645 22.99 -7.62 5.23
C PRO A 645 23.09 -6.87 3.90
N SER A 646 24.12 -6.03 3.74
CA SER A 646 24.40 -5.25 2.52
C SER A 646 24.76 -6.11 1.29
N LEU A 647 24.99 -7.40 1.49
CA LEU A 647 25.34 -8.42 0.51
C LEU A 647 24.71 -9.75 0.95
N THR A 648 24.69 -10.74 0.06
CA THR A 648 24.46 -12.13 0.46
C THR A 648 25.51 -12.52 1.50
N LEU A 649 25.07 -12.95 2.69
CA LEU A 649 25.92 -13.14 3.85
C LEU A 649 26.79 -14.40 3.75
N GLY A 650 26.34 -15.42 3.00
CA GLY A 650 27.05 -16.68 2.92
C GLY A 650 27.14 -17.32 1.54
N ALA A 651 28.27 -17.98 1.30
CA ALA A 651 28.48 -18.88 0.18
C ALA A 651 28.35 -20.32 0.68
N ASN A 652 27.46 -21.10 0.06
CA ASN A 652 27.27 -22.52 0.38
C ASN A 652 28.07 -23.41 -0.58
N ALA A 653 29.19 -23.94 -0.10
CA ALA A 653 30.04 -24.83 -0.88
C ALA A 653 29.37 -26.21 -1.03
N LYS A 654 29.06 -26.60 -2.28
CA LYS A 654 28.55 -27.93 -2.61
C LYS A 654 29.67 -28.91 -2.94
N THR A 655 30.81 -28.39 -3.35
CA THR A 655 32.02 -29.14 -3.67
C THR A 655 33.21 -28.62 -2.87
N THR A 656 34.29 -29.40 -2.82
CA THR A 656 35.56 -28.94 -2.22
C THR A 656 36.16 -27.78 -3.00
N THR A 657 36.00 -27.76 -4.33
CA THR A 657 36.42 -26.65 -5.19
C THR A 657 35.72 -25.34 -4.83
N ASP A 658 34.43 -25.36 -4.49
CA ASP A 658 33.71 -24.16 -4.05
C ASP A 658 34.30 -23.58 -2.76
N THR A 659 34.77 -24.46 -1.86
CA THR A 659 35.43 -24.05 -0.61
C THR A 659 36.79 -23.41 -0.90
N SER A 660 37.58 -24.01 -1.80
CA SER A 660 38.87 -23.47 -2.23
C SER A 660 38.71 -22.11 -2.94
N ALA A 661 37.75 -22.00 -3.87
CA ALA A 661 37.46 -20.74 -4.57
C ALA A 661 37.12 -19.61 -3.59
N TRP A 662 36.37 -19.90 -2.52
CA TRP A 662 36.11 -18.91 -1.48
C TRP A 662 37.38 -18.53 -0.68
N LEU A 663 38.20 -19.51 -0.30
CA LEU A 663 39.46 -19.27 0.40
C LEU A 663 40.45 -18.45 -0.44
N ASP A 664 40.42 -18.61 -1.76
CA ASP A 664 41.25 -17.88 -2.72
C ASP A 664 40.68 -16.50 -3.11
N HIS A 665 39.52 -16.15 -2.54
CA HIS A 665 38.79 -14.88 -2.66
C HIS A 665 38.06 -14.68 -4.00
N ASP A 666 37.64 -15.76 -4.66
CA ASP A 666 36.89 -15.72 -5.92
C ASP A 666 35.37 -15.54 -5.71
N ALA A 667 34.89 -15.53 -4.46
CA ALA A 667 33.48 -15.37 -4.11
C ALA A 667 33.25 -14.14 -3.22
N HIS A 668 32.21 -13.35 -3.51
CA HIS A 668 31.92 -12.09 -2.80
C HIS A 668 31.28 -12.25 -1.41
N ALA A 669 30.95 -13.47 -0.97
CA ALA A 669 30.25 -13.68 0.30
C ALA A 669 31.23 -13.60 1.49
N PRO A 670 30.88 -12.92 2.59
CA PRO A 670 31.79 -12.74 3.73
C PRO A 670 31.90 -13.97 4.65
N ILE A 671 30.95 -14.90 4.59
CA ILE A 671 30.97 -16.15 5.37
C ILE A 671 30.91 -17.33 4.40
N CYS A 672 31.75 -18.33 4.60
CA CYS A 672 31.66 -19.61 3.91
C CYS A 672 30.99 -20.63 4.82
N PHE A 673 30.05 -21.37 4.25
CA PHE A 673 29.58 -22.66 4.75
C PHE A 673 30.35 -23.72 3.96
N PRO A 674 31.49 -24.20 4.48
CA PRO A 674 32.39 -25.04 3.72
C PRO A 674 31.77 -26.41 3.44
N HIS A 675 32.35 -27.13 2.47
CA HIS A 675 31.91 -28.48 2.17
C HIS A 675 32.06 -29.39 3.39
N VAL A 676 31.18 -30.38 3.53
CA VAL A 676 31.09 -31.30 4.69
C VAL A 676 32.37 -32.10 4.99
N SER A 677 33.33 -32.10 4.06
CA SER A 677 34.65 -32.71 4.24
C SER A 677 35.59 -31.86 5.11
N LEU A 678 35.30 -30.57 5.28
CA LEU A 678 36.06 -29.66 6.12
C LEU A 678 35.40 -29.57 7.50
N GLY A 679 36.21 -29.59 8.55
CA GLY A 679 35.74 -29.64 9.93
C GLY A 679 34.83 -28.50 10.38
N PRO A 680 35.17 -27.21 10.17
CA PRO A 680 34.39 -26.08 10.66
C PRO A 680 33.02 -25.98 9.97
N ASP A 681 32.00 -25.48 10.68
CA ASP A 681 30.69 -25.22 10.09
C ASP A 681 30.62 -23.83 9.43
N LEU A 682 31.43 -22.87 9.90
CA LEU A 682 31.57 -21.53 9.31
C LEU A 682 33.04 -21.11 9.23
N LEU A 683 33.41 -20.47 8.13
CA LEU A 683 34.67 -19.73 7.96
C LEU A 683 34.40 -18.28 7.58
N PHE A 684 35.11 -17.33 8.17
CA PHE A 684 35.00 -15.91 7.83
C PHE A 684 36.24 -15.12 8.28
N VAL A 685 36.36 -13.87 7.82
CA VAL A 685 37.47 -12.96 8.16
C VAL A 685 36.97 -11.78 8.99
N LEU A 686 37.72 -11.45 10.05
CA LEU A 686 37.55 -10.23 10.82
C LEU A 686 38.70 -9.28 10.56
N ARG A 687 38.37 -8.02 10.25
CA ARG A 687 39.33 -6.92 10.20
C ARG A 687 39.30 -6.16 11.51
N LEU A 688 40.48 -5.90 12.05
CA LEU A 688 40.65 -5.27 13.35
C LEU A 688 40.97 -3.79 13.24
N ALA A 689 40.86 -3.08 14.35
CA ALA A 689 41.04 -1.63 14.40
C ALA A 689 42.43 -1.16 13.92
N ASP A 690 43.47 -1.99 14.08
CA ASP A 690 44.82 -1.74 13.57
C ASP A 690 45.02 -2.06 12.07
N GLY A 691 43.96 -2.51 11.39
CA GLY A 691 43.97 -2.81 9.97
C GLY A 691 44.40 -4.24 9.60
N THR A 692 44.81 -5.06 10.58
CA THR A 692 45.15 -6.47 10.35
C THR A 692 43.92 -7.37 10.26
N ASN A 693 44.09 -8.55 9.68
CA ASN A 693 43.03 -9.53 9.46
C ASN A 693 43.31 -10.86 10.17
N ILE A 694 42.24 -11.51 10.61
CA ILE A 694 42.27 -12.86 11.18
C ILE A 694 41.16 -13.73 10.58
N TRP A 695 41.46 -15.01 10.37
CA TRP A 695 40.45 -16.03 10.11
C TRP A 695 39.68 -16.37 11.38
N VAL A 696 38.43 -16.79 11.23
CA VAL A 696 37.66 -17.41 12.29
C VAL A 696 37.09 -18.74 11.77
N ALA A 697 37.47 -19.84 12.43
CA ALA A 697 36.88 -21.15 12.20
C ALA A 697 35.93 -21.48 13.33
N LEU A 698 34.64 -21.65 13.00
CA LEU A 698 33.59 -21.82 13.98
C LEU A 698 32.87 -23.17 13.82
N GLN A 699 32.74 -23.90 14.92
CA GLN A 699 31.84 -25.04 15.04
C GLN A 699 30.55 -24.63 15.76
N ALA A 700 29.41 -24.88 15.14
CA ALA A 700 28.09 -24.67 15.70
C ALA A 700 27.48 -26.02 16.15
N LYS A 701 27.09 -26.12 17.43
CA LYS A 701 26.43 -27.30 17.99
C LYS A 701 25.14 -26.98 18.71
N TYR A 702 24.02 -27.36 18.11
CA TYR A 702 22.73 -27.39 18.79
C TYR A 702 22.58 -28.68 19.61
N SER A 703 22.57 -28.58 20.94
CA SER A 703 22.48 -29.73 21.85
C SER A 703 21.88 -29.33 23.19
N THR A 704 20.96 -30.15 23.70
CA THR A 704 20.35 -29.96 25.04
C THR A 704 21.26 -30.43 26.18
N GLY A 705 22.29 -31.24 25.87
CA GLY A 705 23.29 -31.71 26.84
C GLY A 705 22.73 -32.62 27.94
N LYS A 706 23.63 -33.14 28.80
CA LYS A 706 23.24 -33.70 30.11
C LYS A 706 23.53 -32.63 31.17
N SER A 707 22.53 -32.27 31.98
CA SER A 707 22.63 -31.19 32.98
C SER A 707 22.93 -29.79 32.42
N GLY A 708 22.52 -29.51 31.17
CA GLY A 708 22.73 -28.20 30.53
C GLY A 708 24.15 -27.95 30.02
N MET A 709 25.01 -28.98 29.99
CA MET A 709 26.38 -28.89 29.48
C MET A 709 26.60 -29.82 28.28
N LEU A 710 27.44 -29.37 27.34
CA LEU A 710 27.90 -30.21 26.24
C LEU A 710 28.78 -31.36 26.79
N SER A 711 28.63 -32.57 26.25
CA SER A 711 29.42 -33.71 26.72
C SER A 711 30.91 -33.50 26.43
N ARG A 712 31.79 -34.06 27.27
CA ARG A 712 33.24 -33.95 27.10
C ARG A 712 33.71 -34.46 25.73
N LEU A 713 33.10 -35.56 25.26
CA LEU A 713 33.37 -36.15 23.94
C LEU A 713 32.96 -35.22 22.79
N TYR A 714 31.76 -34.63 22.85
CA TYR A 714 31.30 -33.70 21.81
C TYR A 714 32.09 -32.39 21.79
N LEU A 715 32.46 -31.88 22.98
CA LEU A 715 33.30 -30.69 23.10
C LEU A 715 34.68 -30.92 22.49
N ARG A 716 35.30 -32.08 22.77
CA ARG A 716 36.60 -32.45 22.15
C ARG A 716 36.50 -32.52 20.63
N ARG A 717 35.49 -33.20 20.09
CA ARG A 717 35.28 -33.27 18.64
C ARG A 717 35.09 -31.89 18.00
N ALA A 718 34.35 -30.99 18.66
CA ALA A 718 34.15 -29.63 18.18
C ALA A 718 35.42 -28.76 18.24
N MET A 719 36.32 -29.00 19.19
CA MET A 719 37.63 -28.31 19.24
C MET A 719 38.56 -28.80 18.14
N ARG A 720 38.56 -30.11 17.87
CA ARG A 720 39.36 -30.71 16.78
C ARG A 720 38.94 -30.18 15.41
N SER A 721 37.65 -30.11 15.15
CA SER A 721 37.12 -29.69 13.84
C SER A 721 37.44 -28.25 13.47
N VAL A 722 37.72 -27.38 14.45
CA VAL A 722 38.19 -25.99 14.22
C VAL A 722 39.70 -25.83 14.32
N THR A 723 40.46 -26.92 14.46
CA THR A 723 41.92 -26.90 14.51
C THR A 723 42.50 -27.15 13.12
N PRO A 724 43.30 -26.23 12.52
CA PRO A 724 43.72 -26.33 11.12
C PRO A 724 44.41 -27.64 10.71
N SER A 725 45.26 -28.20 11.58
CA SER A 725 45.92 -29.48 11.34
C SER A 725 44.98 -30.69 11.37
N GLU A 726 43.75 -30.50 11.85
CA GLU A 726 42.74 -31.55 12.06
C GLU A 726 41.45 -31.29 11.24
N PHE A 727 41.43 -30.28 10.35
CA PHE A 727 40.26 -29.93 9.52
C PHE A 727 39.71 -31.09 8.69
N PHE A 728 40.57 -32.03 8.30
CA PHE A 728 40.22 -33.15 7.44
C PHE A 728 40.25 -34.48 8.21
N LEU A 729 39.86 -34.47 9.49
CA LEU A 729 39.68 -35.70 10.28
C LEU A 729 38.18 -36.03 10.42
N ASP A 730 37.85 -37.31 10.31
CA ASP A 730 36.50 -37.80 10.58
C ASP A 730 36.16 -37.84 12.10
N LYS A 731 34.95 -38.28 12.44
CA LYS A 731 34.46 -38.33 13.84
C LYS A 731 35.26 -39.31 14.71
N GLU A 732 35.96 -40.25 14.10
CA GLU A 732 36.80 -41.27 14.71
C GLU A 732 38.28 -40.84 14.77
N GLY A 733 38.62 -39.69 14.17
CA GLY A 733 39.96 -39.13 14.14
C GLY A 733 40.85 -39.69 13.03
N LYS A 734 40.27 -40.33 12.01
CA LYS A 734 41.02 -40.79 10.84
C LYS A 734 41.09 -39.68 9.77
N PRO A 735 42.20 -39.59 9.02
CA PRO A 735 42.29 -38.70 7.87
C PRO A 735 41.20 -39.00 6.85
N PHE A 736 40.46 -37.97 6.47
CA PHE A 736 39.42 -37.98 5.45
C PHE A 736 39.81 -37.00 4.35
N SER A 737 40.34 -37.51 3.24
CA SER A 737 40.51 -36.75 2.00
C SER A 737 39.55 -37.32 0.95
N PRO A 738 38.81 -36.48 0.19
CA PRO A 738 38.07 -36.96 -0.97
C PRO A 738 39.05 -37.66 -1.92
N THR A 739 38.68 -38.83 -2.44
CA THR A 739 39.51 -39.59 -3.41
C THR A 739 39.78 -38.81 -4.70
N SER A 740 39.02 -37.74 -4.97
CA SER A 740 39.12 -36.89 -6.15
C SER A 740 40.17 -35.78 -6.06
N ASP A 741 40.72 -35.47 -4.87
CA ASP A 741 41.72 -34.40 -4.69
C ASP A 741 42.72 -34.75 -3.56
N PRO A 742 43.90 -35.32 -3.92
CA PRO A 742 44.91 -35.71 -2.93
C PRO A 742 45.67 -34.54 -2.31
N ASP A 743 45.70 -33.37 -2.96
CA ASP A 743 46.45 -32.19 -2.52
C ASP A 743 45.58 -31.21 -1.72
N LEU A 744 44.27 -31.46 -1.61
CA LEU A 744 43.28 -30.60 -0.95
C LEU A 744 43.72 -30.07 0.42
N VAL A 745 44.33 -30.92 1.25
CA VAL A 745 44.84 -30.53 2.58
C VAL A 745 45.96 -29.51 2.46
N ALA A 746 46.94 -29.76 1.58
CA ALA A 746 48.08 -28.86 1.37
C ALA A 746 47.63 -27.52 0.78
N THR A 747 46.76 -27.57 -0.24
CA THR A 747 46.20 -26.37 -0.89
C THR A 747 45.38 -25.53 0.08
N THR A 748 44.51 -26.15 0.89
CA THR A 748 43.71 -25.43 1.91
C THR A 748 44.60 -24.72 2.92
N LEU A 749 45.63 -25.39 3.44
CA LEU A 749 46.58 -24.80 4.39
C LEU A 749 47.43 -23.70 3.73
N GLN A 750 47.73 -23.81 2.44
CA GLN A 750 48.39 -22.76 1.68
C GLN A 750 47.48 -21.52 1.55
N SER A 751 46.23 -21.67 1.15
CA SER A 751 45.29 -20.54 1.05
C SER A 751 45.09 -19.84 2.39
N LEU A 752 44.97 -20.58 3.50
CA LEU A 752 44.90 -19.98 4.85
C LEU A 752 46.14 -19.12 5.17
N SER A 753 47.33 -19.53 4.71
CA SER A 753 48.56 -18.78 4.93
C SER A 753 48.67 -17.50 4.10
N MET A 754 47.86 -17.36 3.04
CA MET A 754 47.88 -16.25 2.09
C MET A 754 46.92 -15.10 2.46
N LEU A 755 46.38 -15.10 3.70
CA LEU A 755 45.52 -14.02 4.17
C LEU A 755 46.22 -12.64 4.07
N PRO A 756 45.63 -11.63 3.40
CA PRO A 756 46.20 -10.30 3.32
C PRO A 756 46.28 -9.64 4.70
N HIS A 757 47.37 -8.91 4.98
CA HIS A 757 47.59 -8.21 6.26
C HIS A 757 47.35 -9.09 7.51
N ARG A 758 47.79 -10.35 7.44
CA ARG A 758 47.62 -11.34 8.51
C ARG A 758 48.38 -10.97 9.78
N ARG A 759 47.92 -11.47 10.93
CA ARG A 759 48.56 -11.27 12.23
C ARG A 759 49.32 -12.50 12.74
N GLU A 760 50.58 -12.32 13.10
CA GLU A 760 51.47 -13.43 13.50
C GLU A 760 51.20 -13.98 14.92
N ASP A 761 50.76 -13.15 15.87
CA ASP A 761 50.42 -13.52 17.25
C ASP A 761 48.98 -14.06 17.41
N ALA A 762 48.37 -14.53 16.32
CA ALA A 762 47.11 -15.28 16.29
C ALA A 762 47.30 -16.74 15.79
N GLY A 763 48.50 -17.30 15.99
CA GLY A 763 48.89 -18.64 15.54
C GLY A 763 49.38 -18.67 14.09
N LYS A 764 49.90 -19.83 13.65
CA LYS A 764 50.54 -20.02 12.33
C LYS A 764 49.74 -19.46 11.14
N TYR A 765 48.42 -19.57 11.19
CA TYR A 765 47.52 -19.14 10.12
C TYR A 765 46.71 -17.87 10.45
N SER A 766 47.04 -17.15 11.53
CA SER A 766 46.26 -15.98 11.98
C SER A 766 44.78 -16.30 12.20
N LEU A 767 44.50 -17.39 12.92
CA LEU A 767 43.18 -18.01 12.99
C LEU A 767 42.68 -18.13 14.43
N LEU A 768 41.44 -17.66 14.66
CA LEU A 768 40.70 -17.85 15.90
C LEU A 768 39.81 -19.08 15.80
N ARG A 769 39.98 -20.02 16.73
CA ARG A 769 39.16 -21.23 16.86
C ARG A 769 37.94 -20.93 17.74
N VAL A 770 36.73 -21.20 17.27
CA VAL A 770 35.50 -20.87 17.99
C VAL A 770 34.56 -22.06 18.11
N VAL A 771 34.07 -22.32 19.32
CA VAL A 771 32.97 -23.28 19.56
C VAL A 771 31.72 -22.54 20.03
N ALA A 772 30.63 -22.64 19.28
CA ALA A 772 29.32 -22.10 19.65
C ALA A 772 28.35 -23.25 19.96
N SER A 773 27.69 -23.20 21.12
CA SER A 773 26.66 -24.19 21.47
C SER A 773 25.44 -23.57 22.14
N PHE A 774 24.28 -24.15 21.86
CA PHE A 774 23.00 -23.75 22.42
C PHE A 774 22.03 -24.95 22.48
N PRO A 775 21.14 -25.06 23.50
CA PRO A 775 21.15 -24.31 24.75
C PRO A 775 22.27 -24.74 25.72
N ALA A 776 22.95 -25.86 25.47
CA ALA A 776 24.03 -26.33 26.33
C ALA A 776 25.20 -25.34 26.41
N GLN A 777 25.71 -25.12 27.62
CA GLN A 777 26.90 -24.28 27.82
C GLN A 777 28.17 -24.99 27.37
N THR A 778 29.03 -24.21 26.73
CA THR A 778 30.40 -24.60 26.40
C THR A 778 31.30 -24.37 27.63
N ALA A 779 31.93 -25.42 28.11
CA ALA A 779 32.83 -25.38 29.27
C ALA A 779 34.24 -25.77 28.84
N LEU A 780 34.86 -24.96 27.96
CA LEU A 780 36.17 -25.24 27.34
C LEU A 780 37.27 -25.59 28.35
N LYS A 781 37.28 -24.97 29.53
CA LYS A 781 38.23 -25.28 30.62
C LYS A 781 38.29 -26.77 30.99
N ARG A 782 37.23 -27.55 30.73
CA ARG A 782 37.18 -29.00 31.03
C ARG A 782 38.00 -29.87 30.07
N CYS A 783 38.38 -29.33 28.91
CA CYS A 783 39.07 -30.05 27.85
C CYS A 783 40.29 -29.30 27.29
N ILE A 784 40.57 -28.09 27.75
CA ILE A 784 41.64 -27.26 27.15
C ILE A 784 43.05 -27.79 27.42
N GLU A 785 43.26 -28.44 28.57
CA GLU A 785 44.53 -29.15 28.86
C GLU A 785 44.73 -30.39 27.98
N GLU A 786 43.67 -30.84 27.29
CA GLU A 786 43.68 -31.95 26.34
C GLU A 786 43.65 -31.45 24.87
N ASP A 787 43.79 -30.14 24.64
CA ASP A 787 43.84 -29.51 23.32
C ASP A 787 45.26 -29.61 22.73
N LEU A 788 45.38 -30.23 21.54
CA LEU A 788 46.66 -30.61 20.94
C LEU A 788 47.18 -29.58 19.92
N ASP A 789 46.65 -28.35 19.90
CA ASP A 789 47.08 -27.34 18.95
C ASP A 789 48.51 -26.84 19.23
N THR A 790 49.47 -27.47 18.56
CA THR A 790 50.90 -27.13 18.60
C THR A 790 51.25 -25.90 17.77
N GLN A 791 50.29 -25.33 17.03
CA GLN A 791 50.50 -24.20 16.12
C GLN A 791 50.06 -22.85 16.71
N GLY A 792 49.64 -22.84 17.99
CA GLY A 792 49.45 -21.62 18.79
C GLY A 792 48.19 -20.82 18.47
N HIS A 793 47.15 -21.42 17.88
CA HIS A 793 45.91 -20.72 17.56
C HIS A 793 45.02 -20.57 18.80
N PRO A 794 44.58 -19.35 19.13
CA PRO A 794 43.71 -19.14 20.28
C PRO A 794 42.34 -19.77 20.08
N ILE A 795 41.73 -20.20 21.19
CA ILE A 795 40.40 -20.81 21.22
C ILE A 795 39.44 -20.07 22.16
N ALA A 796 38.22 -19.86 21.70
CA ALA A 796 37.16 -19.17 22.43
C ALA A 796 35.78 -19.80 22.21
N CYS A 797 34.82 -19.38 23.02
CA CYS A 797 33.41 -19.67 22.80
C CYS A 797 32.63 -18.44 22.39
N LEU A 798 31.59 -18.62 21.59
CA LEU A 798 30.65 -17.53 21.34
C LEU A 798 29.93 -17.14 22.65
N ASN A 799 29.96 -15.86 23.00
CA ASN A 799 29.30 -15.32 24.18
C ASN A 799 27.78 -15.28 23.98
N MET A 800 27.10 -16.40 24.24
CA MET A 800 25.66 -16.51 24.05
C MET A 800 24.85 -15.57 24.94
N LYS A 801 25.40 -15.07 26.06
CA LYS A 801 24.74 -14.03 26.88
C LYS A 801 24.71 -12.69 26.13
N TYR A 802 25.84 -12.30 25.54
CA TYR A 802 25.92 -11.11 24.71
C TYR A 802 25.01 -11.23 23.48
N ILE A 803 25.02 -12.37 22.79
CA ILE A 803 24.12 -12.61 21.65
C ILE A 803 22.64 -12.50 22.06
N LYS A 804 22.24 -13.10 23.19
CA LYS A 804 20.86 -12.97 23.72
C LYS A 804 20.48 -11.51 24.01
N GLN A 805 21.40 -10.71 24.56
CA GLN A 805 21.18 -9.28 24.81
C GLN A 805 21.08 -8.48 23.51
N LEU A 806 21.98 -8.72 22.56
CA LEU A 806 22.01 -8.08 21.25
C LEU A 806 20.72 -8.34 20.47
N THR A 807 20.18 -9.55 20.55
CA THR A 807 18.94 -9.95 19.88
C THR A 807 17.67 -9.65 20.69
N LYS A 808 17.76 -8.97 21.84
CA LYS A 808 16.62 -8.72 22.74
C LYS A 808 15.51 -7.86 22.11
N GLY A 809 15.86 -6.92 21.23
CA GLY A 809 14.92 -6.09 20.48
C GLY A 809 14.36 -6.73 19.19
N LEU A 810 14.88 -7.89 18.82
CA LEU A 810 14.46 -8.70 17.65
C LEU A 810 13.92 -10.07 18.11
N SER A 811 13.33 -10.07 19.31
CA SER A 811 13.25 -11.16 20.28
C SER A 811 12.81 -12.54 19.74
N PRO A 812 13.73 -13.52 19.76
CA PRO A 812 13.45 -14.95 19.84
C PRO A 812 13.17 -15.42 21.29
N VAL A 813 13.11 -14.51 22.26
CA VAL A 813 13.08 -14.85 23.70
C VAL A 813 11.80 -15.59 24.06
N ASP A 814 10.65 -15.29 23.45
CA ASP A 814 9.41 -16.03 23.71
C ASP A 814 9.41 -17.45 23.09
N PHE A 815 10.14 -17.65 21.99
CA PHE A 815 10.17 -18.95 21.31
C PHE A 815 11.16 -19.93 21.99
N LEU A 816 12.31 -19.43 22.45
CA LEU A 816 13.32 -20.23 23.15
C LEU A 816 12.98 -20.41 24.63
N ASP A 817 12.41 -19.41 25.32
CA ASP A 817 11.89 -19.60 26.68
C ASP A 817 10.68 -20.55 26.70
N GLY A 818 9.88 -20.59 25.62
CA GLY A 818 8.82 -21.58 25.45
C GLY A 818 9.34 -23.02 25.33
N LEU A 819 10.48 -23.21 24.66
CA LEU A 819 11.13 -24.52 24.51
C LEU A 819 11.84 -24.97 25.81
N GLU A 820 12.47 -24.06 26.54
CA GLU A 820 13.03 -24.34 27.88
C GLU A 820 11.91 -24.65 28.89
N LYS A 821 10.80 -23.90 28.88
CA LYS A 821 9.64 -24.14 29.75
C LYS A 821 8.91 -25.45 29.43
N ALA A 822 8.76 -25.83 28.16
CA ALA A 822 8.15 -27.10 27.76
C ALA A 822 8.96 -28.33 28.23
N THR A 823 10.29 -28.19 28.30
CA THR A 823 11.19 -29.24 28.79
C THR A 823 11.16 -29.35 30.33
N MET A 824 10.96 -28.23 31.04
CA MET A 824 10.84 -28.19 32.51
C MET A 824 9.43 -28.55 33.03
N SER A 825 8.36 -28.27 32.29
CA SER A 825 6.99 -28.58 32.68
C SER A 825 6.67 -30.08 32.68
N ALA A 826 7.48 -30.91 32.00
CA ALA A 826 7.33 -32.36 32.01
C ALA A 826 7.82 -33.02 33.32
N GLN A 827 8.56 -32.30 34.19
CA GLN A 827 9.11 -32.85 35.43
C GLN A 827 8.38 -32.40 36.72
N VAL A 828 7.44 -31.45 36.64
CA VAL A 828 6.78 -30.86 37.82
C VAL A 828 5.28 -31.13 37.81
N VAL A 829 4.89 -32.40 37.66
CA VAL A 829 3.53 -32.88 37.97
C VAL A 829 3.61 -33.71 39.24
N GLY A 830 3.64 -33.04 40.39
CA GLY A 830 3.69 -33.76 41.67
C GLY A 830 3.89 -32.88 42.90
N LYS A 831 2.85 -32.13 43.31
CA LYS A 831 2.34 -32.06 44.70
C LYS A 831 1.40 -30.87 44.88
N ARG A 832 0.15 -31.19 45.23
CA ARG A 832 -0.83 -30.26 45.83
C ARG A 832 -0.54 -30.08 47.32
N THR A 833 -0.82 -28.90 47.87
CA THR A 833 -1.42 -28.72 49.21
C THR A 833 -2.03 -27.32 49.36
N ARG A 834 -2.90 -27.17 50.37
CA ARG A 834 -4.11 -26.34 50.39
C ARG A 834 -4.07 -25.35 51.58
N LYS A 835 -4.57 -24.13 51.33
CA LYS A 835 -5.22 -23.12 52.21
C LYS A 835 -4.59 -22.72 53.57
N GLY A 836 -4.53 -21.40 53.75
CA GLY A 836 -4.66 -20.71 55.05
C GLY A 836 -5.26 -19.31 54.86
N SER A 837 -6.47 -19.10 55.36
CA SER A 837 -7.24 -17.85 55.37
C SER A 837 -6.92 -17.01 56.61
N GLY A 838 -6.78 -15.69 56.44
CA GLY A 838 -6.73 -14.74 57.56
C GLY A 838 -7.06 -13.33 57.10
N LEU A 839 -8.28 -12.87 57.42
CA LEU A 839 -8.73 -11.49 57.30
C LEU A 839 -7.95 -10.58 58.26
N ARG A 840 -7.50 -9.42 57.78
CA ARG A 840 -7.12 -8.25 58.59
C ARG A 840 -7.83 -6.99 58.05
N PRO A 841 -8.10 -5.99 58.90
CA PRO A 841 -9.00 -4.88 58.59
C PRO A 841 -8.33 -3.84 57.68
N ALA A 842 -9.13 -3.18 56.86
CA ALA A 842 -8.70 -2.15 55.91
C ALA A 842 -8.09 -0.91 56.63
N PRO A 843 -6.95 -0.39 56.17
CA PRO A 843 -6.49 0.94 56.53
C PRO A 843 -7.10 2.01 55.61
N MET A 844 -7.34 3.19 56.17
CA MET A 844 -7.82 4.39 55.47
C MET A 844 -7.02 4.69 54.19
N LYS A 845 -7.72 5.03 53.10
CA LYS A 845 -7.16 5.42 51.78
C LYS A 845 -6.12 6.54 51.93
N SER A 846 -4.83 6.22 51.84
CA SER A 846 -3.82 7.21 51.45
C SER A 846 -3.95 7.41 49.93
N MET A 847 -4.20 8.63 49.45
CA MET A 847 -4.16 8.91 48.02
C MET A 847 -2.77 8.57 47.48
N SER A 848 -2.67 7.48 46.71
CA SER A 848 -1.45 7.15 45.97
C SER A 848 -1.26 8.20 44.88
N THR A 849 -0.10 8.84 44.86
CA THR A 849 0.31 9.79 43.82
C THR A 849 0.34 9.08 42.46
N PHE A 850 -0.25 9.69 41.42
CA PHE A 850 -0.28 9.13 40.06
C PHE A 850 1.16 8.95 39.51
N ASN A 851 1.52 7.74 39.10
CA ASN A 851 2.86 7.45 38.59
C ASN A 851 2.95 7.67 37.07
N VAL A 852 3.22 8.92 36.69
CA VAL A 852 3.36 9.32 35.28
C VAL A 852 4.47 8.56 34.55
N THR A 853 5.56 8.20 35.23
CA THR A 853 6.68 7.48 34.59
C THR A 853 6.26 6.06 34.20
N ALA A 854 5.57 5.36 35.09
CA ALA A 854 5.03 4.02 34.81
C ALA A 854 3.95 4.06 33.71
N ALA A 855 3.07 5.07 33.75
CA ALA A 855 2.06 5.27 32.73
C ALA A 855 2.69 5.52 31.35
N ARG A 856 3.69 6.40 31.28
CA ARG A 856 4.38 6.78 30.05
C ARG A 856 5.18 5.62 29.44
N ALA A 857 5.74 4.72 30.26
CA ALA A 857 6.45 3.53 29.80
C ALA A 857 5.56 2.52 29.03
N GLN A 858 4.23 2.67 29.08
CA GLN A 858 3.30 1.83 28.30
C GLN A 858 3.17 2.27 26.84
N PHE A 859 3.80 3.40 26.45
CA PHE A 859 3.70 4.00 25.12
C PHE A 859 5.08 4.02 24.43
N PRO A 860 5.44 2.99 23.64
CA PRO A 860 6.75 2.87 23.02
C PRO A 860 7.14 4.06 22.13
N SER A 861 6.17 4.72 21.50
CA SER A 861 6.43 5.87 20.62
C SER A 861 7.05 7.07 21.36
N LEU A 862 6.86 7.15 22.68
CA LEU A 862 7.39 8.22 23.52
C LEU A 862 8.84 7.96 23.98
N GLU A 863 9.42 6.78 23.71
CA GLU A 863 10.82 6.44 24.06
C GLU A 863 11.85 7.32 23.32
N SER A 864 11.45 7.88 22.17
CA SER A 864 12.28 8.79 21.38
C SER A 864 12.61 10.11 22.10
N GLY A 865 11.92 10.44 23.19
CA GLY A 865 12.01 11.72 23.87
C GLY A 865 11.16 12.83 23.23
N PHE A 866 10.39 12.52 22.18
CA PHE A 866 9.49 13.47 21.54
C PHE A 866 8.34 13.90 22.48
N ILE A 867 8.11 15.22 22.60
CA ILE A 867 7.01 15.79 23.37
C ILE A 867 5.77 15.84 22.50
N PHE A 868 4.84 14.93 22.74
CA PHE A 868 3.61 14.85 21.97
C PHE A 868 2.48 15.66 22.64
N GLY A 869 2.20 16.84 22.08
CA GLY A 869 1.19 17.81 22.52
C GLY A 869 0.01 18.00 21.55
N ASP A 870 -0.25 17.06 20.64
CA ASP A 870 -1.44 17.02 19.76
C ASP A 870 -2.34 15.81 20.06
N ASN A 871 -2.49 15.45 21.34
CA ASN A 871 -3.28 14.30 21.78
C ASN A 871 -4.77 14.37 21.42
N ALA A 872 -5.33 15.58 21.30
CA ALA A 872 -6.72 15.77 20.84
C ALA A 872 -6.89 15.44 19.35
N GLY A 873 -5.80 15.36 18.57
CA GLY A 873 -5.77 14.83 17.20
C GLY A 873 -5.71 13.30 17.13
N GLY A 874 -5.26 12.64 18.19
CA GLY A 874 -5.08 11.19 18.34
C GLY A 874 -3.99 10.91 19.36
N SER A 875 -4.25 10.07 20.35
CA SER A 875 -3.29 9.72 21.40
C SER A 875 -2.27 8.70 20.89
N GLN A 876 -1.15 8.59 21.59
CA GLN A 876 -0.24 7.45 21.39
C GLN A 876 -0.90 6.14 21.82
N VAL A 877 -0.47 5.04 21.21
CA VAL A 877 -1.06 3.70 21.41
C VAL A 877 -0.24 2.92 22.44
N THR A 878 -0.93 2.24 23.35
CA THR A 878 -0.25 1.36 24.33
C THR A 878 0.33 0.12 23.67
N GLN A 879 1.44 -0.40 24.20
CA GLN A 879 2.04 -1.65 23.71
C GLN A 879 1.03 -2.82 23.74
N GLY A 880 0.23 -2.92 24.81
CA GLY A 880 -0.77 -4.00 24.94
C GLY A 880 -1.82 -4.02 23.83
N VAL A 881 -2.17 -2.86 23.26
CA VAL A 881 -3.08 -2.78 22.10
C VAL A 881 -2.42 -3.38 20.86
N VAL A 882 -1.16 -3.01 20.60
CA VAL A 882 -0.36 -3.58 19.49
C VAL A 882 -0.24 -5.09 19.64
N ASP A 883 0.00 -5.57 20.86
CA ASP A 883 0.12 -6.99 21.17
C ASP A 883 -1.20 -7.74 20.93
N ARG A 884 -2.35 -7.20 21.36
CA ARG A 884 -3.65 -7.84 21.14
C ARG A 884 -4.08 -7.85 19.67
N ILE A 885 -3.83 -6.78 18.92
CA ILE A 885 -4.08 -6.76 17.47
C ILE A 885 -3.22 -7.83 16.78
N SER A 886 -1.93 -7.88 17.12
CA SER A 886 -1.00 -8.87 16.57
C SER A 886 -1.43 -10.29 16.94
N ASP A 887 -1.78 -10.54 18.20
CA ASP A 887 -2.26 -11.83 18.69
C ASP A 887 -3.54 -12.27 17.96
N TYR A 888 -4.51 -11.37 17.75
CA TYR A 888 -5.71 -11.70 16.98
C TYR A 888 -5.36 -12.13 15.56
N LEU A 889 -4.56 -11.31 14.87
CA LEU A 889 -4.20 -11.57 13.47
C LEU A 889 -3.36 -12.84 13.29
N ILE A 890 -2.50 -13.15 14.26
CA ILE A 890 -1.60 -14.31 14.19
C ILE A 890 -2.29 -15.60 14.64
N ASN A 891 -3.13 -15.55 15.69
CA ASN A 891 -3.61 -16.75 16.37
C ASN A 891 -5.12 -16.99 16.20
N THR A 892 -5.92 -15.97 15.93
CA THR A 892 -7.40 -16.07 15.95
C THR A 892 -8.06 -15.28 14.83
N ASN A 893 -7.46 -15.21 13.65
CA ASN A 893 -8.08 -14.53 12.51
C ASN A 893 -9.03 -15.50 11.78
N ALA A 894 -10.33 -15.38 12.02
CA ALA A 894 -11.35 -16.14 11.32
C ALA A 894 -12.65 -15.36 11.17
N GLN A 895 -13.48 -15.80 10.21
CA GLN A 895 -14.86 -15.33 10.11
C GLN A 895 -15.65 -15.77 11.35
N LEU A 896 -16.47 -14.87 11.88
CA LEU A 896 -17.23 -15.12 13.10
C LEU A 896 -18.41 -16.07 12.86
N GLY A 897 -18.83 -16.76 13.93
CA GLY A 897 -20.10 -17.53 13.96
C GLY A 897 -20.00 -19.01 13.58
N ALA A 898 -18.82 -19.54 13.27
CA ALA A 898 -18.61 -20.99 13.13
C ALA A 898 -18.12 -21.64 14.44
N ASP A 899 -18.45 -22.92 14.65
CA ASP A 899 -18.20 -23.63 15.91
C ASP A 899 -16.76 -24.14 16.11
N TYR A 900 -15.94 -24.13 15.05
CA TYR A 900 -14.55 -24.57 15.19
C TYR A 900 -13.76 -23.60 16.07
N SER A 901 -12.80 -24.14 16.82
CA SER A 901 -12.12 -23.46 17.94
C SER A 901 -11.63 -22.04 17.62
N VAL A 902 -11.02 -21.83 16.46
CA VAL A 902 -10.48 -20.53 16.06
C VAL A 902 -11.59 -19.51 15.81
N SER A 903 -12.69 -19.88 15.13
CA SER A 903 -13.84 -18.99 14.91
C SER A 903 -14.62 -18.75 16.20
N ALA A 904 -14.79 -19.76 17.04
CA ALA A 904 -15.40 -19.61 18.35
C ALA A 904 -14.61 -18.61 19.22
N GLU A 905 -13.27 -18.70 19.21
CA GLU A 905 -12.39 -17.78 19.90
C GLU A 905 -12.39 -16.37 19.28
N SER A 906 -12.43 -16.26 17.95
CA SER A 906 -12.58 -14.99 17.22
C SER A 906 -13.87 -14.28 17.64
N THR A 907 -14.98 -15.02 17.67
CA THR A 907 -16.30 -14.56 18.07
C THR A 907 -16.28 -14.11 19.53
N ARG A 908 -15.67 -14.90 20.42
CA ARG A 908 -15.51 -14.55 21.83
C ARG A 908 -14.72 -13.24 22.00
N ARG A 909 -13.60 -13.07 21.30
CA ARG A 909 -12.74 -11.88 21.37
C ARG A 909 -13.42 -10.62 20.82
N ALA A 910 -14.00 -10.72 19.62
CA ALA A 910 -14.52 -9.56 18.90
C ALA A 910 -15.96 -9.18 19.29
N MET A 911 -16.82 -10.16 19.61
CA MET A 911 -18.26 -9.93 19.86
C MET A 911 -18.68 -10.04 21.32
N ALA A 912 -17.91 -10.75 22.16
CA ALA A 912 -18.21 -10.81 23.59
C ALA A 912 -17.26 -9.93 24.42
N GLN A 913 -15.95 -10.11 24.29
CA GLN A 913 -14.97 -9.39 25.11
C GLN A 913 -14.89 -7.90 24.75
N ALA A 914 -14.74 -7.57 23.47
CA ALA A 914 -14.57 -6.17 23.06
C ALA A 914 -15.76 -5.27 23.46
N PRO A 915 -17.03 -5.64 23.20
CA PRO A 915 -18.17 -4.86 23.68
C PRO A 915 -18.27 -4.81 25.20
N ALA A 916 -17.93 -5.89 25.91
CA ALA A 916 -17.98 -5.92 27.37
C ALA A 916 -16.94 -4.98 28.01
N GLU A 917 -15.71 -4.94 27.49
CA GLU A 917 -14.68 -4.02 27.96
C GLU A 917 -15.02 -2.57 27.59
N ALA A 918 -15.55 -2.33 26.39
CA ALA A 918 -16.02 -1.01 25.98
C ALA A 918 -17.23 -0.52 26.82
N ALA A 919 -18.10 -1.43 27.29
CA ALA A 919 -19.22 -1.09 28.18
C ALA A 919 -18.74 -0.48 29.50
N LYS A 920 -17.63 -0.96 30.06
CA LYS A 920 -17.03 -0.40 31.29
C LYS A 920 -16.66 1.07 31.13
N MET A 921 -16.17 1.46 29.94
CA MET A 921 -15.76 2.85 29.65
C MET A 921 -16.92 3.84 29.67
N PHE A 922 -18.14 3.37 29.43
CA PHE A 922 -19.36 4.17 29.47
C PHE A 922 -20.13 4.05 30.78
N ASN A 923 -19.77 3.10 31.65
CA ASN A 923 -20.67 2.57 32.66
C ASN A 923 -22.02 2.12 32.05
N ALA A 924 -22.00 1.39 30.93
CA ALA A 924 -23.22 0.88 30.32
C ALA A 924 -23.80 -0.31 31.11
N SER A 925 -25.11 -0.50 31.06
CA SER A 925 -25.78 -1.57 31.82
C SER A 925 -25.59 -2.95 31.19
N SER A 926 -25.35 -2.99 29.88
CA SER A 926 -25.10 -4.20 29.11
C SER A 926 -24.11 -3.97 27.96
N PRO A 927 -23.27 -4.96 27.59
CA PRO A 927 -22.50 -4.96 26.35
C PRO A 927 -23.37 -4.84 25.09
N ASP A 928 -24.64 -5.28 25.17
CA ASP A 928 -25.59 -5.15 24.08
C ASP A 928 -25.97 -3.70 23.76
N GLU A 929 -25.63 -2.75 24.63
CA GLU A 929 -25.79 -1.32 24.38
C GLU A 929 -24.60 -0.71 23.61
N ILE A 930 -23.57 -1.51 23.28
CA ILE A 930 -22.32 -1.01 22.70
C ILE A 930 -22.14 -1.36 21.22
N VAL A 931 -21.97 -0.31 20.43
CA VAL A 931 -21.64 -0.36 19.00
C VAL A 931 -20.16 -0.05 18.80
N LEU A 932 -19.43 -0.93 18.13
CA LEU A 932 -18.07 -0.72 17.64
C LEU A 932 -18.06 -0.48 16.13
N SER A 933 -17.40 0.60 15.70
CA SER A 933 -17.30 1.01 14.30
C SER A 933 -15.97 1.73 14.03
N HIS A 934 -15.68 2.04 12.77
CA HIS A 934 -14.40 2.61 12.34
C HIS A 934 -14.17 4.06 12.83
N SER A 935 -15.24 4.82 13.12
CA SER A 935 -15.12 6.20 13.61
C SER A 935 -16.39 6.69 14.33
N SER A 936 -16.25 7.71 15.18
CA SER A 936 -17.38 8.36 15.85
C SER A 936 -18.34 9.01 14.85
N THR A 937 -17.83 9.56 13.76
CA THR A 937 -18.64 10.08 12.65
C THR A 937 -19.53 9.00 12.05
N MET A 938 -18.96 7.82 11.71
CA MET A 938 -19.75 6.71 11.17
C MET A 938 -20.79 6.20 12.16
N ASN A 939 -20.47 6.14 13.45
CA ASN A 939 -21.41 5.76 14.49
C ASN A 939 -22.63 6.71 14.53
N LEU A 940 -22.39 8.03 14.50
CA LEU A 940 -23.47 9.02 14.51
C LEU A 940 -24.24 9.07 13.19
N GLU A 941 -23.59 8.83 12.04
CA GLU A 941 -24.29 8.63 10.76
C GLU A 941 -25.21 7.39 10.80
N ASN A 942 -24.75 6.28 11.39
CA ASN A 942 -25.58 5.09 11.55
C ASN A 942 -26.76 5.33 12.51
N VAL A 943 -26.57 6.09 13.59
CA VAL A 943 -27.68 6.52 14.45
C VAL A 943 -28.68 7.38 13.67
N ALA A 944 -28.20 8.38 12.92
CA ALA A 944 -29.03 9.26 12.12
C ALA A 944 -29.85 8.48 11.06
N ARG A 945 -29.22 7.51 10.38
CA ARG A 945 -29.90 6.60 9.44
C ARG A 945 -30.90 5.69 10.14
N GLY A 946 -30.56 5.18 11.32
CA GLY A 946 -31.46 4.35 12.13
C GLY A 946 -32.70 5.12 12.60
N LEU A 947 -32.55 6.41 12.94
CA LEU A 947 -33.66 7.27 13.37
C LEU A 947 -34.56 7.72 12.22
N GLU A 948 -34.10 7.64 10.97
CA GLU A 948 -34.71 8.34 9.83
C GLU A 948 -36.20 8.07 9.64
N ALA A 949 -36.64 6.82 9.81
CA ALA A 949 -38.04 6.44 9.67
C ALA A 949 -38.96 7.07 10.72
N ASP A 950 -38.42 7.42 11.89
CA ASP A 950 -39.14 7.96 13.04
C ASP A 950 -39.16 9.51 13.07
N ILE A 951 -38.40 10.17 12.18
CA ILE A 951 -38.38 11.64 12.07
C ILE A 951 -39.51 12.14 11.17
N ARG A 952 -40.22 13.17 11.64
CA ARG A 952 -41.34 13.82 10.96
C ARG A 952 -40.95 15.22 10.45
N VAL A 953 -41.68 15.69 9.43
CA VAL A 953 -41.51 17.05 8.91
C VAL A 953 -41.82 18.05 10.00
N GLY A 954 -40.92 19.03 10.19
CA GLY A 954 -41.04 20.06 11.20
C GLY A 954 -40.55 19.69 12.59
N ASP A 955 -40.07 18.46 12.82
CA ASP A 955 -39.30 18.11 14.03
C ASP A 955 -38.10 19.05 14.16
N GLU A 956 -37.64 19.33 15.37
CA GLU A 956 -36.53 20.25 15.63
C GLU A 956 -35.32 19.52 16.23
N PHE A 957 -34.14 19.75 15.68
CA PHE A 957 -32.87 19.24 16.20
C PHE A 957 -32.05 20.40 16.75
N ILE A 958 -31.68 20.32 18.03
CA ILE A 958 -30.77 21.28 18.65
C ILE A 958 -29.36 20.70 18.57
N ILE A 959 -28.44 21.43 17.94
CA ILE A 959 -27.03 21.05 17.85
C ILE A 959 -26.15 22.19 18.37
N THR A 960 -24.87 21.90 18.61
CA THR A 960 -23.85 22.92 18.94
C THR A 960 -22.91 23.14 17.75
N GLY A 961 -22.20 24.27 17.71
CA GLY A 961 -21.21 24.58 16.66
C GLY A 961 -19.88 23.80 16.76
N GLU A 962 -19.82 22.75 17.57
CA GLU A 962 -18.62 21.98 17.88
C GLU A 962 -18.20 21.05 16.72
N HIS A 963 -17.48 19.96 17.00
CA HIS A 963 -16.94 19.06 15.98
C HIS A 963 -18.00 18.53 15.00
N GLU A 964 -17.72 18.62 13.69
CA GLU A 964 -18.68 18.27 12.63
C GLU A 964 -19.16 16.82 12.67
N ALA A 965 -18.38 15.90 13.27
CA ALA A 965 -18.85 14.53 13.52
C ALA A 965 -20.17 14.45 14.31
N ASN A 966 -20.43 15.40 15.22
CA ASN A 966 -21.66 15.48 16.01
C ASN A 966 -22.59 16.63 15.59
N ALA A 967 -22.42 17.13 14.37
CA ALA A 967 -23.30 18.15 13.77
C ALA A 967 -23.76 17.72 12.37
N GLY A 968 -22.84 17.29 11.52
CA GLY A 968 -23.06 16.85 10.14
C GLY A 968 -24.17 15.81 9.97
N PRO A 969 -24.17 14.68 10.71
CA PRO A 969 -25.20 13.65 10.57
C PRO A 969 -26.61 14.18 10.83
N TRP A 970 -26.75 15.06 11.85
CA TRP A 970 -28.02 15.68 12.22
C TRP A 970 -28.49 16.70 11.19
N LYS A 971 -27.58 17.56 10.68
CA LYS A 971 -27.85 18.50 9.58
C LYS A 971 -28.33 17.76 8.33
N GLN A 972 -27.69 16.65 7.98
CA GLN A 972 -28.07 15.83 6.83
C GLN A 972 -29.43 15.15 7.02
N LEU A 973 -29.69 14.54 8.19
CA LEU A 973 -30.98 13.93 8.49
C LEU A 973 -32.11 14.95 8.46
N ALA A 974 -31.88 16.13 9.05
CA ALA A 974 -32.85 17.22 9.02
C ALA A 974 -33.19 17.64 7.58
N LYS A 975 -32.17 17.76 6.71
CA LYS A 975 -32.36 18.05 5.29
C LYS A 975 -33.17 16.96 4.57
N ARG A 976 -32.92 15.67 4.85
CA ARG A 976 -33.65 14.55 4.21
C ARG A 976 -35.11 14.45 4.64
N ARG A 977 -35.42 14.78 5.90
CA ARG A 977 -36.74 14.59 6.51
C ARG A 977 -37.55 15.87 6.72
N GLY A 978 -37.01 17.02 6.35
CA GLY A 978 -37.64 18.32 6.56
C GLY A 978 -37.72 18.73 8.03
N ALA A 979 -36.73 18.34 8.84
CA ALA A 979 -36.58 18.80 10.22
C ALA A 979 -35.85 20.17 10.27
N VAL A 980 -36.02 20.91 11.35
CA VAL A 980 -35.46 22.25 11.55
C VAL A 980 -34.24 22.18 12.47
N ILE A 981 -33.12 22.77 12.05
CA ILE A 981 -31.92 22.88 12.88
C ILE A 981 -31.99 24.14 13.75
N LYS A 982 -31.71 23.98 15.05
CA LYS A 982 -31.49 25.05 16.02
C LYS A 982 -30.08 24.95 16.59
N ILE A 983 -29.40 26.07 16.77
CA ILE A 983 -28.02 26.09 17.28
C ILE A 983 -28.01 26.56 18.73
N TRP A 984 -27.42 25.76 19.62
CA TRP A 984 -27.05 26.15 20.98
C TRP A 984 -25.63 26.72 20.96
N ASN A 985 -25.55 28.05 21.03
CA ASN A 985 -24.30 28.79 20.96
C ASN A 985 -23.60 28.85 22.32
N ALA A 986 -22.27 28.82 22.30
CA ALA A 986 -21.47 29.15 23.47
C ALA A 986 -21.46 30.66 23.67
N THR A 987 -21.49 31.11 24.92
CA THR A 987 -21.52 32.54 25.27
C THR A 987 -20.28 32.94 26.06
N PRO A 988 -19.85 34.21 25.99
CA PRO A 988 -18.72 34.71 26.76
C PRO A 988 -18.86 34.46 28.27
N THR A 989 -17.75 34.09 28.90
CA THR A 989 -17.62 33.87 30.35
C THR A 989 -16.77 34.95 31.02
N ASN A 990 -15.89 35.63 30.27
CA ASN A 990 -15.05 36.71 30.77
C ASN A 990 -15.27 37.99 29.95
N PRO A 991 -15.76 39.10 30.54
CA PRO A 991 -15.89 40.38 29.85
C PRO A 991 -14.56 40.93 29.28
N SER A 992 -13.42 40.56 29.89
CA SER A 992 -12.07 41.00 29.46
C SER A 992 -11.45 40.11 28.38
N ASN A 993 -12.06 38.96 28.08
CA ASN A 993 -11.66 38.09 26.98
C ASN A 993 -12.90 37.56 26.25
N PRO A 994 -13.30 38.15 25.11
CA PRO A 994 -14.49 37.73 24.37
C PRO A 994 -14.38 36.31 23.78
N TYR A 995 -13.16 35.77 23.64
CA TYR A 995 -12.91 34.40 23.21
C TYR A 995 -13.03 33.36 24.33
N SER A 996 -13.18 33.81 25.58
CA SER A 996 -13.48 32.90 26.69
C SER A 996 -14.95 32.52 26.65
N LEU A 997 -15.25 31.36 26.05
CA LEU A 997 -16.60 30.89 25.77
C LEU A 997 -16.93 29.61 26.55
N SER A 998 -18.20 29.45 26.92
CA SER A 998 -18.73 28.17 27.41
C SER A 998 -20.20 27.98 27.04
N LEU A 999 -20.67 26.73 27.05
CA LEU A 999 -22.08 26.41 26.86
C LEU A 999 -22.81 26.52 28.20
N LYS A 1000 -23.84 27.37 28.26
CA LYS A 1000 -24.66 27.55 29.47
C LYS A 1000 -26.02 26.90 29.30
N VAL A 1001 -26.45 26.15 30.31
CA VAL A 1001 -27.77 25.49 30.34
C VAL A 1001 -28.90 26.49 30.11
N THR A 1002 -28.79 27.69 30.67
CA THR A 1002 -29.78 28.77 30.52
C THR A 1002 -30.04 29.16 29.06
N ASP A 1003 -29.04 29.01 28.19
CA ASP A 1003 -29.13 29.37 26.78
C ASP A 1003 -29.77 28.24 25.95
N LEU A 1004 -29.76 27.01 26.47
CA LEU A 1004 -30.43 25.84 25.86
C LEU A 1004 -31.94 25.87 26.08
N LEU A 1005 -32.40 26.19 27.29
CA LEU A 1005 -33.81 26.05 27.69
C LEU A 1005 -34.83 26.77 26.78
N PRO A 1006 -34.53 27.98 26.24
CA PRO A 1006 -35.43 28.67 25.31
C PRO A 1006 -35.54 28.00 23.94
N LEU A 1007 -34.54 27.20 23.52
CA LEU A 1007 -34.54 26.53 22.23
C LEU A 1007 -35.49 25.32 22.19
N ILE A 1008 -35.81 24.75 23.36
CA ILE A 1008 -36.65 23.58 23.53
C ILE A 1008 -38.13 23.95 23.32
N THR A 1009 -38.80 23.21 22.44
CA THR A 1009 -40.23 23.33 22.14
C THR A 1009 -40.89 21.95 22.11
N SER A 1010 -42.21 21.91 21.94
CA SER A 1010 -42.97 20.66 21.76
C SER A 1010 -42.55 19.84 20.54
N LYS A 1011 -41.78 20.42 19.60
CA LYS A 1011 -41.27 19.77 18.39
C LYS A 1011 -39.82 19.29 18.52
N THR A 1012 -39.15 19.56 19.64
CA THR A 1012 -37.74 19.18 19.82
C THR A 1012 -37.60 17.65 19.89
N ARG A 1013 -36.90 17.08 18.92
CA ARG A 1013 -36.77 15.63 18.71
C ARG A 1013 -35.38 15.11 19.07
N VAL A 1014 -34.32 15.85 18.75
CA VAL A 1014 -32.93 15.48 19.06
C VAL A 1014 -32.20 16.68 19.67
N VAL A 1015 -31.39 16.43 20.70
CA VAL A 1015 -30.42 17.40 21.21
C VAL A 1015 -29.04 16.78 21.19
N ALA A 1016 -28.14 17.33 20.38
CA ALA A 1016 -26.79 16.83 20.19
C ALA A 1016 -25.74 17.86 20.63
N PHE A 1017 -24.91 17.50 21.60
CA PHE A 1017 -23.86 18.38 22.12
C PHE A 1017 -22.63 17.57 22.55
N THR A 1018 -21.53 18.25 22.87
CA THR A 1018 -20.31 17.59 23.33
C THR A 1018 -20.21 17.57 24.86
N ALA A 1019 -19.65 16.51 25.43
CA ALA A 1019 -19.27 16.48 26.84
C ALA A 1019 -18.01 17.32 27.12
N CYS A 1020 -17.16 17.54 26.11
CA CYS A 1020 -15.99 18.42 26.21
C CYS A 1020 -15.59 18.93 24.84
N SER A 1021 -15.45 20.26 24.69
CA SER A 1021 -15.05 20.84 23.41
C SER A 1021 -13.59 20.53 23.08
N ASN A 1022 -13.34 20.08 21.85
CA ASN A 1022 -11.99 19.86 21.31
C ASN A 1022 -11.24 21.16 20.95
N ILE A 1023 -11.93 22.31 21.07
CA ILE A 1023 -11.36 23.66 20.96
C ILE A 1023 -11.30 24.29 22.34
N LEU A 1024 -12.45 24.44 23.01
CA LEU A 1024 -12.55 25.22 24.24
C LEU A 1024 -11.92 24.52 25.43
N GLY A 1025 -11.80 23.18 25.42
CA GLY A 1025 -11.27 22.37 26.53
C GLY A 1025 -12.15 22.34 27.79
N SER A 1026 -13.26 23.07 27.82
CA SER A 1026 -14.24 23.07 28.90
C SER A 1026 -15.10 21.81 28.86
N ILE A 1027 -15.37 21.24 30.03
CA ILE A 1027 -16.30 20.14 30.22
C ILE A 1027 -17.71 20.70 30.38
N VAL A 1028 -18.67 20.13 29.66
CA VAL A 1028 -20.08 20.43 29.80
C VAL A 1028 -20.66 19.53 30.90
N PRO A 1029 -21.42 20.07 31.88
CA PRO A 1029 -22.03 19.26 32.93
C PRO A 1029 -23.22 18.46 32.37
N VAL A 1030 -22.93 17.34 31.71
CA VAL A 1030 -23.91 16.56 30.93
C VAL A 1030 -25.15 16.21 31.74
N LYS A 1031 -24.97 15.72 32.99
CA LYS A 1031 -26.08 15.39 33.89
C LYS A 1031 -27.03 16.58 34.12
N ASP A 1032 -26.48 17.75 34.41
CA ASP A 1032 -27.26 18.95 34.71
C ASP A 1032 -28.00 19.43 33.46
N VAL A 1033 -27.33 19.39 32.30
CA VAL A 1033 -27.93 19.69 30.99
C VAL A 1033 -29.10 18.76 30.70
N VAL A 1034 -28.92 17.45 30.83
CA VAL A 1034 -29.96 16.46 30.55
C VAL A 1034 -31.12 16.61 31.52
N THR A 1035 -30.84 16.77 32.82
CA THR A 1035 -31.87 16.97 33.85
C THR A 1035 -32.74 18.19 33.53
N ALA A 1036 -32.11 19.33 33.23
CA ALA A 1036 -32.81 20.57 32.91
C ALA A 1036 -33.58 20.46 31.58
N LEU A 1037 -32.99 19.83 30.56
CA LEU A 1037 -33.62 19.56 29.27
C LEU A 1037 -34.87 18.72 29.42
N ARG A 1038 -34.80 17.60 30.16
CA ARG A 1038 -35.94 16.69 30.36
C ARG A 1038 -37.07 17.38 31.12
N ALA A 1039 -36.73 18.16 32.15
CA ALA A 1039 -37.70 18.96 32.90
C ALA A 1039 -38.41 19.97 31.98
N GLN A 1040 -37.66 20.71 31.16
CA GLN A 1040 -38.21 21.68 30.22
C GLN A 1040 -39.04 21.01 29.12
N ALA A 1041 -38.59 19.89 28.57
CA ALA A 1041 -39.31 19.11 27.56
C ALA A 1041 -40.69 18.67 28.08
N LYS A 1042 -40.78 18.25 29.35
CA LYS A 1042 -42.04 17.92 30.04
C LYS A 1042 -42.96 19.14 30.14
N VAL A 1043 -42.44 20.30 30.53
CA VAL A 1043 -43.22 21.56 30.60
C VAL A 1043 -43.77 21.96 29.23
N LYS A 1044 -42.98 21.75 28.17
CA LYS A 1044 -43.37 22.06 26.78
C LYS A 1044 -44.25 20.99 26.13
N GLY A 1045 -44.54 19.88 26.82
CA GLY A 1045 -45.36 18.79 26.27
C GLY A 1045 -44.68 18.04 25.12
N THR A 1046 -43.35 17.90 25.17
CA THR A 1046 -42.56 17.22 24.13
C THR A 1046 -42.71 15.70 24.28
N PRO A 1047 -43.25 14.98 23.29
CA PRO A 1047 -43.61 13.58 23.45
C PRO A 1047 -42.39 12.64 23.44
N LYS A 1048 -41.34 12.98 22.70
CA LYS A 1048 -40.17 12.12 22.49
C LYS A 1048 -38.93 12.96 22.12
N ILE A 1049 -37.85 12.82 22.88
CA ILE A 1049 -36.60 13.57 22.69
C ILE A 1049 -35.42 12.63 22.95
N GLU A 1050 -34.49 12.50 22.01
CA GLU A 1050 -33.22 11.80 22.26
C GLU A 1050 -32.07 12.78 22.49
N VAL A 1051 -31.19 12.43 23.42
CA VAL A 1051 -29.97 13.18 23.71
C VAL A 1051 -28.75 12.42 23.20
N SER A 1052 -27.98 13.06 22.32
CA SER A 1052 -26.72 12.54 21.80
C SER A 1052 -25.52 13.33 22.32
N VAL A 1053 -24.58 12.64 22.94
CA VAL A 1053 -23.40 13.26 23.56
C VAL A 1053 -22.12 12.79 22.87
N ASP A 1054 -21.37 13.74 22.32
CA ASP A 1054 -20.01 13.50 21.83
C ASP A 1054 -19.01 13.58 22.98
N CYS A 1055 -18.48 12.42 23.37
CA CYS A 1055 -17.49 12.26 24.42
C CYS A 1055 -16.06 12.13 23.87
N VAL A 1056 -15.81 12.34 22.57
CA VAL A 1056 -14.51 12.06 21.94
C VAL A 1056 -13.35 12.83 22.60
N ALA A 1057 -13.56 14.11 22.94
CA ALA A 1057 -12.57 14.92 23.64
C ALA A 1057 -12.72 14.88 25.17
N TYR A 1058 -13.70 14.13 25.71
CA TYR A 1058 -13.92 13.96 27.15
C TYR A 1058 -13.29 12.65 27.66
N ALA A 1059 -13.47 11.56 26.90
CA ALA A 1059 -13.08 10.19 27.22
C ALA A 1059 -11.59 9.98 27.57
N PRO A 1060 -10.61 10.73 27.02
CA PRO A 1060 -9.22 10.55 27.42
C PRO A 1060 -8.95 11.01 28.87
N HIS A 1061 -9.82 11.88 29.40
CA HIS A 1061 -9.55 12.69 30.58
C HIS A 1061 -10.48 12.37 31.76
N ARG A 1062 -11.71 11.93 31.49
CA ARG A 1062 -12.75 11.77 32.50
C ARG A 1062 -13.61 10.54 32.23
N PHE A 1063 -14.13 9.96 33.31
CA PHE A 1063 -15.02 8.81 33.24
C PHE A 1063 -16.40 9.20 32.71
N ILE A 1064 -16.92 8.40 31.76
CA ILE A 1064 -18.25 8.58 31.19
C ILE A 1064 -19.23 7.73 32.00
N ASP A 1065 -20.32 8.33 32.45
CA ASP A 1065 -21.35 7.64 33.24
C ASP A 1065 -22.72 7.81 32.58
N VAL A 1066 -22.98 6.99 31.55
CA VAL A 1066 -24.21 7.13 30.76
C VAL A 1066 -25.48 6.82 31.55
N GLN A 1067 -25.36 5.97 32.57
CA GLN A 1067 -26.45 5.65 33.50
C GLN A 1067 -26.80 6.87 34.36
N ASP A 1068 -25.81 7.54 34.96
CA ASP A 1068 -26.05 8.72 35.77
C ASP A 1068 -26.48 9.95 34.93
N TRP A 1069 -25.98 10.06 33.71
CA TRP A 1069 -26.29 11.18 32.82
C TRP A 1069 -27.67 11.10 32.17
N ASP A 1070 -28.30 9.93 32.16
CA ASP A 1070 -29.60 9.70 31.51
C ASP A 1070 -29.61 10.12 30.01
N VAL A 1071 -28.54 9.79 29.28
CA VAL A 1071 -28.41 10.04 27.82
C VAL A 1071 -28.91 8.87 26.97
N ASP A 1072 -29.24 9.13 25.71
CA ASP A 1072 -29.68 8.10 24.75
C ASP A 1072 -28.53 7.55 23.92
N PHE A 1073 -27.62 8.43 23.50
CA PHE A 1073 -26.42 8.10 22.74
C PHE A 1073 -25.20 8.76 23.36
N ALA A 1074 -24.09 8.04 23.47
CA ALA A 1074 -22.79 8.61 23.83
C ALA A 1074 -21.68 7.97 23.00
N VAL A 1075 -20.77 8.76 22.43
CA VAL A 1075 -19.75 8.23 21.50
C VAL A 1075 -18.34 8.72 21.87
N PHE A 1076 -17.35 7.85 21.74
CA PHE A 1076 -15.94 8.26 21.73
C PHE A 1076 -15.11 7.42 20.77
N SER A 1077 -13.86 7.84 20.52
CA SER A 1077 -12.91 7.14 19.65
C SER A 1077 -11.73 6.59 20.44
N PHE A 1078 -11.43 5.30 20.32
CA PHE A 1078 -10.30 4.65 21.00
C PHE A 1078 -8.94 5.17 20.54
N TYR A 1079 -8.79 5.68 19.31
CA TYR A 1079 -7.53 6.30 18.89
C TYR A 1079 -7.22 7.61 19.63
N LYS A 1080 -8.17 8.17 20.38
CA LYS A 1080 -7.93 9.26 21.33
C LYS A 1080 -7.84 8.76 22.78
N VAL A 1081 -8.17 7.50 23.03
CA VAL A 1081 -8.15 6.82 24.33
C VAL A 1081 -7.20 5.61 24.23
N TYR A 1082 -5.99 5.89 23.79
CA TYR A 1082 -4.81 5.01 23.94
C TYR A 1082 -4.88 3.68 23.15
N GLY A 1083 -5.81 3.58 22.20
CA GLY A 1083 -6.11 2.41 21.38
C GLY A 1083 -6.04 2.65 19.86
N PRO A 1084 -6.57 1.74 19.03
CA PRO A 1084 -6.50 1.84 17.57
C PRO A 1084 -7.57 2.77 17.00
N HIS A 1085 -7.52 3.02 15.67
CA HIS A 1085 -8.56 3.72 14.89
C HIS A 1085 -9.89 2.93 14.86
N LEU A 1086 -10.58 2.91 15.99
CA LEU A 1086 -11.91 2.36 16.22
C LEU A 1086 -12.69 3.31 17.15
N SER A 1087 -14.01 3.29 17.09
CA SER A 1087 -14.91 4.08 17.93
C SER A 1087 -15.94 3.18 18.60
N ALA A 1088 -16.29 3.54 19.83
CA ALA A 1088 -17.40 2.96 20.56
C ALA A 1088 -18.54 3.97 20.69
N LEU A 1089 -19.77 3.48 20.53
CA LEU A 1089 -21.01 4.21 20.72
C LEU A 1089 -21.89 3.42 21.69
N TYR A 1090 -22.31 4.08 22.77
CA TYR A 1090 -23.39 3.64 23.62
C TYR A 1090 -24.73 4.01 23.01
N VAL A 1091 -25.68 3.07 23.06
CA VAL A 1091 -27.09 3.29 22.73
C VAL A 1091 -27.96 2.69 23.83
N ARG A 1092 -28.75 3.53 24.48
CA ARG A 1092 -29.70 3.11 25.51
C ARG A 1092 -30.64 2.03 24.98
N CYS A 1093 -30.81 0.95 25.74
CA CYS A 1093 -31.67 -0.17 25.36
C CYS A 1093 -33.11 0.24 24.98
N ALA A 1094 -33.74 1.15 25.74
CA ALA A 1094 -35.10 1.62 25.43
C ALA A 1094 -35.16 2.35 24.07
N THR A 1095 -34.17 3.19 23.77
CA THR A 1095 -34.07 3.94 22.51
C THR A 1095 -33.71 3.03 21.35
N LEU A 1096 -32.85 2.06 21.61
CA LEU A 1096 -32.53 0.99 20.69
C LEU A 1096 -33.78 0.26 20.22
N GLN A 1097 -34.69 -0.08 21.12
CA GLN A 1097 -35.92 -0.82 20.78
C GLN A 1097 -37.00 0.07 20.16
N ALA A 1098 -37.18 1.29 20.67
CA ALA A 1098 -38.34 2.13 20.36
C ALA A 1098 -38.12 3.15 19.22
N SER A 1099 -36.88 3.52 18.88
CA SER A 1099 -36.60 4.64 17.96
C SER A 1099 -35.81 4.24 16.73
N LEU A 1100 -34.98 3.20 16.81
CA LEU A 1100 -34.01 2.90 15.75
C LEU A 1100 -34.52 1.80 14.81
N SER A 1101 -34.37 2.01 13.51
CA SER A 1101 -34.54 0.97 12.49
C SER A 1101 -33.24 0.17 12.32
N PRO A 1102 -33.30 -1.14 12.02
CA PRO A 1102 -32.10 -1.94 11.79
C PRO A 1102 -31.41 -1.55 10.47
N LEU A 1103 -30.07 -1.49 10.49
CA LEU A 1103 -29.22 -1.25 9.32
C LEU A 1103 -28.48 -2.50 8.85
N VAL A 1104 -28.53 -3.58 9.64
CA VAL A 1104 -27.91 -4.87 9.35
C VAL A 1104 -28.81 -5.77 8.50
N HIS A 1105 -28.29 -6.93 8.13
CA HIS A 1105 -29.05 -7.92 7.36
C HIS A 1105 -30.29 -8.40 8.12
N HIS A 1106 -31.42 -8.44 7.42
CA HIS A 1106 -32.75 -8.78 7.96
C HIS A 1106 -32.85 -10.18 8.61
N PHE A 1107 -31.91 -11.08 8.30
CA PHE A 1107 -31.92 -12.46 8.81
C PHE A 1107 -31.16 -12.62 10.14
N LEU A 1108 -30.45 -11.60 10.61
CA LEU A 1108 -29.74 -11.65 11.89
C LEU A 1108 -30.71 -11.38 13.04
N ASP A 1109 -30.53 -12.05 14.17
CA ASP A 1109 -31.26 -11.67 15.38
C ASP A 1109 -30.61 -10.41 15.99
N TYR A 1110 -31.31 -9.30 15.88
CA TYR A 1110 -30.87 -7.99 16.34
C TYR A 1110 -31.89 -7.32 17.26
N SER A 1111 -32.92 -8.06 17.68
CA SER A 1111 -34.07 -7.54 18.43
C SER A 1111 -33.69 -6.90 19.77
N HIS A 1112 -32.61 -7.39 20.39
CA HIS A 1112 -32.15 -6.97 21.71
C HIS A 1112 -30.70 -6.47 21.76
N THR A 1113 -30.04 -6.31 20.60
CA THR A 1113 -28.61 -5.95 20.54
C THR A 1113 -28.34 -4.73 19.66
N SER A 1114 -27.40 -3.89 20.09
CA SER A 1114 -26.94 -2.72 19.36
C SER A 1114 -26.22 -3.05 18.06
N TYR A 1115 -25.90 -4.33 17.84
CA TYR A 1115 -25.43 -4.85 16.56
C TYR A 1115 -26.30 -4.39 15.37
N LYS A 1116 -27.59 -4.08 15.59
CA LYS A 1116 -28.47 -3.49 14.57
C LYS A 1116 -27.95 -2.21 13.89
N LEU A 1117 -27.01 -1.50 14.51
CA LEU A 1117 -26.37 -0.30 13.96
C LEU A 1117 -24.95 -0.55 13.40
N GLN A 1118 -24.53 -1.82 13.28
CA GLN A 1118 -23.21 -2.22 12.79
C GLN A 1118 -23.27 -2.92 11.42
N PRO A 1119 -23.61 -2.21 10.33
CA PRO A 1119 -23.57 -2.81 9.01
C PRO A 1119 -22.15 -3.33 8.70
N GLY A 1120 -22.04 -4.63 8.43
CA GLY A 1120 -20.76 -5.30 8.17
C GLY A 1120 -19.97 -5.75 9.41
N GLY A 1121 -20.44 -5.46 10.63
CA GLY A 1121 -19.72 -5.75 11.88
C GLY A 1121 -18.52 -4.82 12.12
N PRO A 1122 -17.82 -4.95 13.27
CA PRO A 1122 -16.61 -4.18 13.55
C PRO A 1122 -15.37 -4.82 12.91
N SER A 1123 -14.27 -4.08 12.81
CA SER A 1123 -12.96 -4.67 12.51
C SER A 1123 -12.51 -5.53 13.70
N TYR A 1124 -12.43 -6.85 13.52
CA TYR A 1124 -12.35 -7.80 14.64
C TYR A 1124 -11.06 -7.68 15.45
N GLU A 1125 -9.91 -7.56 14.77
CA GLU A 1125 -8.60 -7.39 15.37
C GLU A 1125 -8.49 -6.07 16.13
N LEU A 1126 -9.08 -4.99 15.61
CA LEU A 1126 -9.08 -3.69 16.26
C LEU A 1126 -10.01 -3.70 17.46
N ALA A 1127 -11.19 -4.33 17.34
CA ALA A 1127 -12.13 -4.52 18.44
C ALA A 1127 -11.49 -5.28 19.60
N TYR A 1128 -10.82 -6.40 19.33
CA TYR A 1128 -10.07 -7.09 20.37
C TYR A 1128 -8.90 -6.24 20.89
N GLY A 1129 -8.21 -5.50 20.03
CA GLY A 1129 -7.16 -4.56 20.40
C GLY A 1129 -7.58 -3.55 21.48
N THR A 1130 -8.79 -3.00 21.39
CA THR A 1130 -9.28 -1.98 22.34
C THR A 1130 -9.37 -2.49 23.78
N THR A 1131 -9.56 -3.80 23.97
CA THR A 1131 -9.62 -4.40 25.31
C THR A 1131 -8.34 -4.18 26.10
N ALA A 1132 -7.19 -3.99 25.44
CA ALA A 1132 -5.93 -3.68 26.12
C ALA A 1132 -5.86 -2.23 26.63
N ALA A 1133 -6.52 -1.29 25.95
CA ALA A 1133 -6.58 0.09 26.42
C ALA A 1133 -7.38 0.18 27.74
N VAL A 1134 -8.45 -0.61 27.86
CA VAL A 1134 -9.22 -0.73 29.12
C VAL A 1134 -8.37 -1.36 30.22
N ALA A 1135 -7.71 -2.49 29.94
CA ALA A 1135 -6.81 -3.13 30.90
C ALA A 1135 -5.65 -2.21 31.35
N TYR A 1136 -5.14 -1.37 30.44
CA TYR A 1136 -4.16 -0.34 30.77
C TYR A 1136 -4.72 0.69 31.75
N LEU A 1137 -5.91 1.23 31.50
CA LEU A 1137 -6.54 2.18 32.41
C LEU A 1137 -6.80 1.57 33.79
N GLU A 1138 -7.32 0.34 33.85
CA GLU A 1138 -7.49 -0.41 35.10
C GLU A 1138 -6.15 -0.57 35.85
N SER A 1139 -5.02 -0.70 35.14
CA SER A 1139 -3.70 -0.85 35.77
C SER A 1139 -3.14 0.43 36.40
N LEU A 1140 -3.71 1.61 36.11
CA LEU A 1140 -3.20 2.89 36.60
C LEU A 1140 -3.42 3.08 38.11
N THR A 1141 -4.37 2.35 38.70
CA THR A 1141 -4.67 2.39 40.12
C THR A 1141 -4.69 0.99 40.72
N PRO A 1142 -4.35 0.82 42.01
CA PRO A 1142 -4.40 -0.49 42.68
C PRO A 1142 -5.79 -1.11 42.76
N SER A 1143 -6.87 -0.31 42.60
CA SER A 1143 -8.24 -0.81 42.65
C SER A 1143 -8.63 -1.61 41.41
N GLY A 1144 -7.93 -1.42 40.28
CA GLY A 1144 -8.32 -2.05 39.02
C GLY A 1144 -9.61 -1.48 38.41
N ASP A 1145 -10.10 -0.35 38.93
CA ASP A 1145 -11.35 0.28 38.50
C ASP A 1145 -11.07 1.48 37.59
N VAL A 1146 -11.71 1.51 36.42
CA VAL A 1146 -11.53 2.58 35.42
C VAL A 1146 -11.95 3.96 35.93
N ARG A 1147 -12.95 4.06 36.82
CA ARG A 1147 -13.39 5.34 37.40
C ARG A 1147 -12.30 5.92 38.29
N ASP A 1148 -11.76 5.11 39.20
CA ASP A 1148 -10.65 5.52 40.06
C ASP A 1148 -9.42 5.94 39.24
N ALA A 1149 -9.15 5.24 38.12
CA ALA A 1149 -8.08 5.61 37.19
C ALA A 1149 -8.29 6.98 36.57
N PHE A 1150 -9.51 7.29 36.11
CA PHE A 1150 -9.85 8.62 35.57
C PHE A 1150 -9.82 9.73 36.63
N GLU A 1151 -10.12 9.43 37.90
CA GLU A 1151 -9.91 10.39 39.00
C GLU A 1151 -8.43 10.71 39.19
N ALA A 1152 -7.56 9.70 39.16
CA ALA A 1152 -6.12 9.89 39.26
C ALA A 1152 -5.54 10.65 38.04
N ILE A 1153 -6.01 10.33 36.83
CA ILE A 1153 -5.71 11.07 35.59
C ILE A 1153 -6.13 12.52 35.74
N ALA A 1154 -7.36 12.80 36.16
CA ALA A 1154 -7.88 14.15 36.28
C ALA A 1154 -7.05 15.01 37.24
N LEU A 1155 -6.62 14.45 38.37
CA LEU A 1155 -5.75 15.11 39.33
C LEU A 1155 -4.35 15.40 38.77
N HIS A 1156 -3.73 14.44 38.07
CA HIS A 1156 -2.43 14.65 37.42
C HIS A 1156 -2.52 15.72 36.33
N GLU A 1157 -3.56 15.69 35.51
CA GLU A 1157 -3.76 16.68 34.45
C GLU A 1157 -3.89 18.11 34.99
N GLN A 1158 -4.42 18.30 36.20
CA GLN A 1158 -4.41 19.64 36.84
C GLN A 1158 -2.99 20.18 37.06
N THR A 1159 -2.01 19.31 37.25
CA THR A 1159 -0.60 19.73 37.38
C THR A 1159 -0.02 20.23 36.05
N LEU A 1160 -0.62 19.82 34.92
CA LEU A 1160 -0.25 20.27 33.57
C LEU A 1160 -1.00 21.54 33.15
N VAL A 1161 -2.31 21.60 33.44
CA VAL A 1161 -3.18 22.74 33.08
C VAL A 1161 -2.75 24.01 33.79
N LYS A 1162 -2.49 23.93 35.10
CA LYS A 1162 -2.19 25.10 35.94
C LYS A 1162 -1.02 25.95 35.41
N PRO A 1163 0.18 25.41 35.17
CA PRO A 1163 1.30 26.21 34.67
C PRO A 1163 1.05 26.77 33.26
N LEU A 1164 0.54 25.96 32.32
CA LEU A 1164 0.33 26.40 30.94
C LEU A 1164 -0.75 27.49 30.83
N LEU A 1165 -1.88 27.29 31.51
CA LEU A 1165 -2.97 28.28 31.51
C LEU A 1165 -2.58 29.53 32.29
N GLY A 1166 -1.86 29.39 33.41
CA GLY A 1166 -1.33 30.50 34.19
C GLY A 1166 -0.39 31.37 33.36
N PHE A 1167 0.48 30.76 32.56
CA PHE A 1167 1.33 31.46 31.60
C PHE A 1167 0.50 32.24 30.57
N LEU A 1168 -0.41 31.57 29.87
CA LEU A 1168 -1.20 32.16 28.77
C LEU A 1168 -2.15 33.28 29.22
N THR A 1169 -2.58 33.25 30.48
CA THR A 1169 -3.54 34.21 31.06
C THR A 1169 -2.90 35.33 31.88
N ALA A 1170 -1.57 35.30 32.06
CA ALA A 1170 -0.82 36.33 32.76
C ALA A 1170 -0.98 37.71 32.09
N ASP A 1171 -1.00 38.78 32.89
CA ASP A 1171 -1.22 40.15 32.41
C ASP A 1171 -0.26 40.53 31.27
N LYS A 1172 1.02 40.15 31.40
CA LYS A 1172 2.04 40.32 30.35
C LYS A 1172 1.64 39.69 29.00
N GLN A 1173 1.04 38.51 29.00
CA GLN A 1173 0.59 37.86 27.76
C GLN A 1173 -0.71 38.47 27.25
N ARG A 1174 -1.61 38.89 28.14
CA ARG A 1174 -2.82 39.64 27.75
C ARG A 1174 -2.48 40.96 27.07
N GLU A 1175 -1.48 41.69 27.57
CA GLU A 1175 -0.95 42.92 26.97
C GLU A 1175 -0.34 42.67 25.58
N ARG A 1176 0.30 41.51 25.38
CA ARG A 1176 0.81 41.04 24.08
C ARG A 1176 -0.28 40.56 23.11
N GLY A 1177 -1.53 40.54 23.55
CA GLY A 1177 -2.64 40.13 22.68
C GLY A 1177 -3.04 38.66 22.76
N VAL A 1178 -2.40 37.86 23.64
CA VAL A 1178 -2.77 36.46 23.83
C VAL A 1178 -4.16 36.37 24.43
N ARG A 1179 -5.03 35.57 23.81
CA ARG A 1179 -6.39 35.28 24.29
C ARG A 1179 -6.64 33.79 24.23
N VAL A 1180 -6.90 33.19 25.39
CA VAL A 1180 -7.34 31.79 25.46
C VAL A 1180 -8.72 31.68 24.84
N VAL A 1181 -8.92 30.65 24.02
CA VAL A 1181 -10.21 30.32 23.40
C VAL A 1181 -10.86 29.23 24.26
N GLY A 1182 -11.82 29.62 25.08
CA GLY A 1182 -12.43 28.81 26.13
C GLY A 1182 -12.18 29.32 27.56
N GLU A 1183 -12.67 28.61 28.57
CA GLU A 1183 -12.59 29.04 29.96
C GLU A 1183 -11.15 29.21 30.48
N GLU A 1184 -10.85 30.35 31.10
CA GLU A 1184 -9.51 30.74 31.55
C GLU A 1184 -9.16 30.24 32.97
N HIS A 1185 -10.02 29.42 33.57
CA HIS A 1185 -9.82 28.89 34.91
C HIS A 1185 -9.26 27.46 34.89
N ALA A 1186 -8.20 27.23 35.67
CA ALA A 1186 -7.67 25.89 35.89
C ALA A 1186 -8.53 25.18 36.96
N GLY A 1187 -9.13 24.05 36.58
CA GLY A 1187 -9.95 23.26 37.48
C GLY A 1187 -10.38 21.94 36.85
N LEU A 1188 -11.05 21.09 37.63
CA LEU A 1188 -11.53 19.78 37.16
C LEU A 1188 -12.57 19.89 36.04
N SER A 1189 -13.21 21.05 35.87
CA SER A 1189 -14.13 21.40 34.78
C SER A 1189 -13.44 21.68 33.44
N ARG A 1190 -12.11 21.66 33.38
CA ARG A 1190 -11.33 21.84 32.14
C ARG A 1190 -10.32 20.70 31.96
N VAL A 1191 -10.15 20.25 30.73
CA VAL A 1191 -9.12 19.27 30.33
C VAL A 1191 -7.87 19.99 29.80
N PRO A 1192 -6.69 19.35 29.78
CA PRO A 1192 -5.45 19.94 29.24
C PRO A 1192 -5.41 20.06 27.70
N THR A 1193 -6.56 20.36 27.08
CA THR A 1193 -6.67 20.87 25.72
C THR A 1193 -6.85 22.38 25.80
N ILE A 1194 -5.81 23.14 25.47
CA ILE A 1194 -5.78 24.60 25.56
C ILE A 1194 -5.58 25.19 24.17
N SER A 1195 -6.57 25.96 23.73
CA SER A 1195 -6.51 26.71 22.49
C SER A 1195 -6.34 28.19 22.78
N PHE A 1196 -5.59 28.90 21.94
CA PHE A 1196 -5.42 30.34 22.06
C PHE A 1196 -5.15 30.99 20.70
N VAL A 1197 -5.33 32.31 20.66
CA VAL A 1197 -5.01 33.19 19.54
C VAL A 1197 -4.21 34.39 20.03
N VAL A 1198 -3.52 35.07 19.13
CA VAL A 1198 -2.79 36.32 19.42
C VAL A 1198 -3.36 37.43 18.55
N VAL A 1199 -4.08 38.35 19.19
CA VAL A 1199 -4.90 39.39 18.54
C VAL A 1199 -4.56 40.78 19.11
N GLY A 1200 -5.08 41.85 18.51
CA GLY A 1200 -4.83 43.22 18.99
C GLY A 1200 -3.85 43.97 18.11
N GLN A 1201 -3.00 44.82 18.68
CA GLN A 1201 -2.13 45.73 17.92
C GLN A 1201 -1.03 45.02 17.12
N LYS A 1202 -0.57 43.87 17.59
CA LYS A 1202 0.45 43.03 16.95
C LYS A 1202 -0.04 41.57 16.87
N PRO A 1203 -1.00 41.26 15.98
CA PRO A 1203 -1.52 39.91 15.88
C PRO A 1203 -0.47 38.95 15.30
N LEU A 1204 -0.45 37.70 15.78
CA LEU A 1204 0.34 36.63 15.21
C LEU A 1204 -0.59 35.56 14.65
N ARG A 1205 -0.25 35.00 13.49
CA ARG A 1205 -0.99 33.88 12.91
C ARG A 1205 -0.67 32.61 13.68
N SER A 1206 -1.68 31.78 13.91
CA SER A 1206 -1.55 30.51 14.61
C SER A 1206 -0.52 29.60 13.93
N ARG A 1207 -0.48 29.59 12.59
CA ARG A 1207 0.52 28.83 11.84
C ARG A 1207 1.96 29.28 12.07
N ASP A 1208 2.18 30.57 12.28
CA ASP A 1208 3.54 31.12 12.44
C ASP A 1208 4.08 30.75 13.84
N ILE A 1209 3.20 30.71 14.85
CA ILE A 1209 3.55 30.20 16.19
C ILE A 1209 3.96 28.73 16.12
N VAL A 1210 3.17 27.88 15.46
CA VAL A 1210 3.47 26.45 15.33
C VAL A 1210 4.74 26.20 14.51
N ALA A 1211 5.01 27.00 13.48
CA ALA A 1211 6.23 26.88 12.68
C ALA A 1211 7.52 27.03 13.52
N VAL A 1212 7.50 27.78 14.63
CA VAL A 1212 8.65 27.89 15.54
C VAL A 1212 8.86 26.60 16.34
N PHE A 1213 7.78 25.94 16.76
CA PHE A 1213 7.87 24.61 17.39
C PHE A 1213 8.45 23.57 16.41
N ASP A 1214 7.94 23.54 15.17
CA ASP A 1214 8.43 22.65 14.13
C ASP A 1214 9.92 22.87 13.83
N LYS A 1215 10.36 24.14 13.77
CA LYS A 1215 11.75 24.52 13.54
C LYS A 1215 12.68 24.09 14.69
N LYS A 1216 12.23 24.19 15.94
CA LYS A 1216 13.00 23.72 17.11
C LYS A 1216 13.08 22.19 17.14
N GLY A 1217 12.05 21.51 16.64
CA GLY A 1217 11.97 20.05 16.59
C GLY A 1217 11.75 19.40 17.96
N GLY A 1218 11.36 18.13 17.96
CA GLY A 1218 11.18 17.35 19.19
C GLY A 1218 9.89 17.61 19.98
N ILE A 1219 9.02 18.52 19.52
CA ILE A 1219 7.72 18.83 20.13
C ILE A 1219 6.66 18.96 19.03
N GLY A 1220 5.50 18.33 19.21
CA GLY A 1220 4.37 18.42 18.29
C GLY A 1220 3.19 19.15 18.93
N ILE A 1221 2.84 20.31 18.37
CA ILE A 1221 1.58 21.02 18.62
C ILE A 1221 0.94 21.36 17.26
N ARG A 1222 -0.30 21.85 17.23
CA ARG A 1222 -1.00 22.05 15.96
C ARG A 1222 -1.81 23.35 15.92
N TYR A 1223 -2.08 23.84 14.72
CA TYR A 1223 -3.00 24.94 14.46
C TYR A 1223 -4.14 24.51 13.51
N GLY A 1224 -5.22 25.31 13.49
CA GLY A 1224 -6.34 25.19 12.56
C GLY A 1224 -7.70 25.18 13.26
N HIS A 1225 -8.74 24.74 12.55
CA HIS A 1225 -10.12 24.70 13.06
C HIS A 1225 -10.53 23.34 13.65
N PHE A 1226 -9.68 22.31 13.53
CA PHE A 1226 -9.86 20.98 14.14
C PHE A 1226 -11.25 20.36 13.96
N TYR A 1227 -11.82 20.51 12.76
CA TYR A 1227 -13.19 20.08 12.40
C TYR A 1227 -14.33 20.70 13.24
N ALA A 1228 -14.06 21.70 14.08
CA ALA A 1228 -15.07 22.55 14.72
C ALA A 1228 -15.20 23.86 13.94
N TYR A 1229 -15.49 23.74 12.64
CA TYR A 1229 -15.44 24.85 11.69
C TYR A 1229 -16.40 25.98 12.10
N SER A 1230 -17.67 25.66 12.36
CA SER A 1230 -18.65 26.66 12.81
C SER A 1230 -18.24 27.32 14.12
N ARG A 1231 -17.67 26.61 15.10
CA ARG A 1231 -17.19 27.21 16.35
C ARG A 1231 -16.12 28.28 16.11
N ILE A 1232 -15.18 28.04 15.19
CA ILE A 1232 -14.14 29.01 14.84
C ILE A 1232 -14.71 30.17 14.02
N GLU A 1233 -15.55 29.86 13.04
CA GLU A 1233 -16.23 30.87 12.21
C GLU A 1233 -17.11 31.79 13.05
N ASP A 1234 -17.75 31.27 14.10
CA ASP A 1234 -18.65 32.00 15.01
C ASP A 1234 -17.92 32.80 16.09
N LEU A 1235 -16.59 32.69 16.22
CA LEU A 1235 -15.84 33.52 17.15
C LEU A 1235 -16.07 35.02 16.87
N ASP A 1236 -16.17 35.79 17.94
CA ASP A 1236 -16.33 37.24 17.87
C ASP A 1236 -15.44 37.88 18.94
N PRO A 1237 -14.47 38.74 18.57
CA PRO A 1237 -14.12 39.19 17.22
C PRO A 1237 -13.66 38.07 16.28
N LYS A 1238 -13.90 38.22 14.97
CA LYS A 1238 -13.59 37.20 13.95
C LYS A 1238 -12.10 36.88 13.86
N VAL A 1239 -11.79 35.61 13.63
CA VAL A 1239 -10.45 35.10 13.27
C VAL A 1239 -10.51 34.44 11.89
N ASP A 1240 -9.40 34.38 11.17
CA ASP A 1240 -9.34 33.63 9.90
C ASP A 1240 -9.56 32.14 10.18
N VAL A 1241 -10.63 31.57 9.64
CA VAL A 1241 -11.00 30.17 9.86
C VAL A 1241 -9.97 29.17 9.33
N ASN A 1242 -9.20 29.54 8.29
CA ASN A 1242 -8.17 28.67 7.71
C ASN A 1242 -6.89 28.65 8.55
N ASP A 1243 -6.60 29.74 9.25
CA ASP A 1243 -5.52 29.80 10.25
C ASP A 1243 -5.98 29.21 11.58
N GLY A 1244 -7.22 29.47 11.98
CA GLY A 1244 -7.86 28.95 13.17
C GLY A 1244 -7.12 29.34 14.46
N VAL A 1245 -6.95 28.38 15.36
CA VAL A 1245 -6.35 28.59 16.68
C VAL A 1245 -5.09 27.73 16.84
N VAL A 1246 -4.15 28.16 17.68
CA VAL A 1246 -3.12 27.25 18.19
C VAL A 1246 -3.77 26.36 19.23
N ARG A 1247 -3.52 25.04 19.18
CA ARG A 1247 -4.02 24.09 20.16
C ARG A 1247 -2.89 23.22 20.71
N ILE A 1248 -2.77 23.23 22.03
CA ILE A 1248 -1.88 22.36 22.79
C ILE A 1248 -2.77 21.40 23.58
N SER A 1249 -2.64 20.12 23.30
CA SER A 1249 -3.47 19.08 23.91
C SER A 1249 -2.60 18.02 24.54
N LEU A 1250 -2.58 18.00 25.88
CA LEU A 1250 -1.83 17.05 26.69
C LEU A 1250 -2.78 16.00 27.27
N VAL A 1251 -2.24 14.92 27.80
CA VAL A 1251 -2.97 13.86 28.53
C VAL A 1251 -2.12 13.38 29.70
N HIS A 1252 -2.55 12.34 30.41
CA HIS A 1252 -1.92 11.91 31.66
C HIS A 1252 -0.48 11.41 31.54
N TYR A 1253 -0.02 10.95 30.36
CA TYR A 1253 1.38 10.55 30.15
C TYR A 1253 2.32 11.73 29.88
N ASN A 1254 1.78 12.94 29.75
CA ASN A 1254 2.60 14.15 29.67
C ASN A 1254 3.07 14.58 31.06
N THR A 1255 4.17 15.32 31.11
CA THR A 1255 4.82 15.72 32.37
C THR A 1255 4.88 17.24 32.54
N VAL A 1256 5.04 17.71 33.78
CA VAL A 1256 5.23 19.15 34.07
C VAL A 1256 6.47 19.69 33.36
N GLY A 1257 7.58 18.92 33.31
CA GLY A 1257 8.78 19.35 32.57
C GLY A 1257 8.56 19.50 31.06
N GLU A 1258 7.65 18.73 30.46
CA GLU A 1258 7.24 18.95 29.07
C GLU A 1258 6.44 20.26 28.92
N VAL A 1259 5.60 20.60 29.91
CA VAL A 1259 4.88 21.87 29.94
C VAL A 1259 5.84 23.05 30.08
N ASP A 1260 6.82 22.96 30.97
CA ASP A 1260 7.84 23.98 31.16
C ASP A 1260 8.57 24.25 29.85
N ARG A 1261 8.96 23.18 29.12
CA ARG A 1261 9.61 23.30 27.82
C ARG A 1261 8.72 23.95 26.75
N ILE A 1262 7.41 23.68 26.77
CA ILE A 1262 6.45 24.33 25.89
C ILE A 1262 6.36 25.83 26.23
N ILE A 1263 6.30 26.18 27.51
CA ILE A 1263 6.24 27.57 27.98
C ILE A 1263 7.50 28.35 27.57
N GLU A 1264 8.69 27.76 27.73
CA GLU A 1264 9.95 28.38 27.29
C GLU A 1264 9.90 28.80 25.82
N ILE A 1265 9.38 27.94 24.95
CA ILE A 1265 9.27 28.25 23.52
C ILE A 1265 8.19 29.30 23.26
N LEU A 1266 7.05 29.23 23.95
CA LEU A 1266 6.02 30.27 23.84
C LEU A 1266 6.53 31.64 24.32
N GLU A 1267 7.37 31.68 25.35
CA GLU A 1267 7.97 32.92 25.83
C GLU A 1267 8.84 33.59 24.76
N GLU A 1268 9.65 32.80 24.05
CA GLU A 1268 10.45 33.26 22.92
C GLU A 1268 9.56 33.78 21.79
N VAL A 1269 8.58 32.97 21.34
CA VAL A 1269 7.71 33.30 20.20
C VAL A 1269 6.86 34.55 20.46
N LEU A 1270 6.38 34.73 21.69
CA LEU A 1270 5.52 35.85 22.06
C LEU A 1270 6.33 37.11 22.45
N ALA A 1271 7.66 37.02 22.55
CA ALA A 1271 8.51 38.17 22.83
C ALA A 1271 8.93 38.95 21.58
N GLU A 1272 8.97 38.28 20.43
CA GLU A 1272 9.13 38.88 19.09
C GLU A 1272 7.88 39.70 18.70
#